data_AF-A0A8J4UT14-F1
#
_entry.id   AF-A0A8J4UT14-F1
#
_cell.length_a   1.000
_cell.length_b   1.000
_cell.length_c   1.000
_cell.angle_alpha   90.00
_cell.angle_beta   90.00
_cell.angle_gamma   90.00
#
_symmetry.space_group_name_H-M   'P 1'
#
loop_
_entity.id
_entity.type
_entity.pdbx_description
1 polymer ?
#
loop_
_entity_poly.entity_id
_entity_poly.type
_entity_poly.pdbx_seq_one_letter_code
_entity_poly.pdbx_strand_id
1 'polypeptide(L)'
;MYYEDGATSHRPRYGSIVDDERLTAEQMDERRRQNIAYEYLCHLEEAKRWIEACLEEELPSTTELEEGLRNGVYLGKLAKFFAPKLVSDKKIYDRDQSRYKHTGLHFRHTDNTVQWLRAMESIGFPKIFYPETTDVYDRKNMPKVIYCVHALSLYLYKLGIAPQIQDLLGKVDFTDEEISNMRKELEKYGIQMPAFSKIGGILANELSVDEAALHAAVIAINEAIDKGQAEGTMSALHNPNAMLRNTNEELAQDYQDTLKHSKRRKEKLASGRRSSIATEERDVYEELLTQQEIQQSVDLVNMFAAAQKVNHAIDNQDKEALLAALRLPALDILSILEANSQCYLEHFTSYRDHKAKDTGAVAQLERDEIQRAVSTCNDLAEAERRKQESVAAINTAIRQGIAENTVEELMNSEAQLPLIYPTAANLYQSELFSLQNSSKNKAGLSHEELCVAVEMLSAVAVLNELLDTKDAVAVSEQLSDSPLGFSNIDHDNMQRYADMLIKLRADSLAQGQEFLTWNDVQKCIDTVNFQVHEENERVIAIAEINEALNSGDAEKTFAALTLPTAKLQGVNPATAKHYHDLLLHTKDLICKRSGDESAVLWLDQIQEAIHTANQDQEDALKLAEAVADINRAIAAGHEEDTLSALQRPSVGLRGVLAECSDLYQTELQQLQSQHTQQGNSGSCWVKHRIKDKYDYFYNLESQQGTWVEPDDFVHNSTQLTKEDIQMIVSRVTVEYNREQLWLTNESLIIQLQARTRGYLVRRAYNDRLKYLKQQEPSVVKLQASWKGYKQRKAYKDRLQTLQSNVQTVVKIQSFVKMWRARRAYRERLQYFKDHEKEIVKIQAFLKANKARDDYKTLTGAQDPPLSVVRKFAHLLEQSNLDLQEEQEVIRLREEVVTKIRSNQQMEKDLNLMDIKIGLLVKNRITLQDVVSLSKKMKTKKNKMTKEDLAAGDKQGIKGLSKEKRRRLEAYQHLFYLLQTHPSYLAKLIFQMPQNKSTKFMDTVIFTLYNYASNQREEYLLLKLFESALKEEIKSKVDLIQDIVTGNPTVIKMVVSFNRGARGQNALRQLLSPVVKEIIENKTLGINTNPIDIYKAWVNQIETATGEASKLPYEVTVEQALSHEEVRNRLEVSNQTLRTVTDKVLSSIMSSVDAIPYGMRYIAKVLKDTLHEKFPDSSDDDLLKIVGNLLYYRYMNPAIVAPDGFDIIDMTAGGQLHSEQRRNLGSVAKMLQHAAANKLFEGDYLTPMNSYIASTYQKF
;
A
#
# COMPACT_ATOMS: atom_id res chain seq x y z
N MET A 1 -11.56 -43.69 -28.16
CA MET A 1 -10.29 -44.42 -27.99
C MET A 1 -10.17 -44.83 -26.52
N TYR A 2 -10.14 -46.14 -26.29
CA TYR A 2 -9.77 -46.95 -25.11
C TYR A 2 -10.39 -46.70 -23.70
N TYR A 3 -11.20 -47.70 -23.34
CA TYR A 3 -11.82 -48.20 -22.11
C TYR A 3 -11.13 -47.99 -20.74
N GLU A 4 -11.95 -47.81 -19.69
CA GLU A 4 -12.09 -48.83 -18.63
C GLU A 4 -13.47 -48.73 -17.94
N ASP A 5 -14.10 -49.90 -17.81
CA ASP A 5 -15.44 -50.17 -17.25
C ASP A 5 -15.31 -50.54 -15.76
N GLY A 6 -16.24 -50.13 -14.89
CA GLY A 6 -16.18 -50.54 -13.49
C GLY A 6 -17.23 -49.95 -12.54
N ALA A 7 -18.15 -50.83 -12.14
CA ALA A 7 -19.00 -50.79 -10.94
C ALA A 7 -20.28 -49.93 -10.97
N THR A 8 -21.37 -50.62 -11.30
CA THR A 8 -22.76 -50.31 -10.96
C THR A 8 -22.96 -50.08 -9.46
N SER A 9 -23.04 -48.81 -9.02
CA SER A 9 -23.56 -48.45 -7.70
C SER A 9 -25.08 -48.31 -7.76
N HIS A 10 -25.81 -49.17 -7.05
CA HIS A 10 -27.25 -49.04 -6.83
C HIS A 10 -27.60 -47.65 -6.30
N ARG A 11 -28.44 -46.92 -7.04
CA ARG A 11 -29.13 -45.71 -6.57
C ARG A 11 -30.13 -46.11 -5.48
N PRO A 12 -30.20 -45.43 -4.32
CA PRO A 12 -31.35 -45.57 -3.45
C PRO A 12 -32.56 -44.93 -4.14
N ARG A 13 -33.50 -45.75 -4.59
CA ARG A 13 -34.83 -45.29 -5.01
C ARG A 13 -35.58 -44.83 -3.77
N TYR A 14 -35.76 -43.52 -3.56
CA TYR A 14 -36.85 -43.00 -2.74
C TYR A 14 -38.16 -43.21 -3.50
N GLY A 15 -38.65 -44.45 -3.51
CA GLY A 15 -39.78 -44.83 -4.33
C GLY A 15 -40.01 -46.34 -4.36
N SER A 16 -40.16 -46.96 -3.19
CA SER A 16 -40.94 -48.19 -3.03
C SER A 16 -41.10 -48.50 -1.54
N ILE A 17 -42.36 -48.64 -1.12
CA ILE A 17 -42.76 -49.21 0.18
C ILE A 17 -42.32 -50.67 0.19
N VAL A 18 -41.19 -50.98 0.81
CA VAL A 18 -40.83 -52.34 1.22
C VAL A 18 -39.99 -52.27 2.50
N ASP A 19 -40.31 -53.15 3.46
CA ASP A 19 -39.63 -53.51 4.73
C ASP A 19 -40.10 -52.84 6.05
N ASP A 20 -41.21 -53.37 6.58
CA ASP A 20 -41.33 -54.18 7.81
C ASP A 20 -40.47 -53.89 9.07
N GLU A 21 -40.40 -52.63 9.52
CA GLU A 21 -40.21 -52.34 10.95
C GLU A 21 -41.36 -51.51 11.50
N ARG A 22 -42.02 -51.98 12.57
CA ARG A 22 -43.08 -51.25 13.28
C ARG A 22 -42.53 -49.96 13.90
N LEU A 23 -42.51 -48.89 13.11
CA LEU A 23 -42.24 -47.52 13.56
C LEU A 23 -43.34 -47.08 14.54
N THR A 24 -42.94 -46.42 15.62
CA THR A 24 -43.90 -45.79 16.55
C THR A 24 -44.68 -44.68 15.85
N ALA A 25 -45.91 -44.39 16.31
CA ALA A 25 -46.78 -43.37 15.70
C ALA A 25 -46.07 -42.00 15.58
N GLU A 26 -45.25 -41.63 16.57
CA GLU A 26 -44.44 -40.40 16.54
C GLU A 26 -43.35 -40.42 15.46
N GLN A 27 -42.68 -41.56 15.24
CA GLN A 27 -41.65 -41.70 14.19
C GLN A 27 -42.26 -41.72 12.78
N MET A 28 -43.45 -42.30 12.62
CA MET A 28 -44.22 -42.24 11.38
C MET A 28 -44.63 -40.81 11.04
N ASP A 29 -45.08 -40.04 12.03
CA ASP A 29 -45.49 -38.65 11.88
C ASP A 29 -44.30 -37.74 11.56
N GLU A 30 -43.17 -37.96 12.22
CA GLU A 30 -41.91 -37.26 11.97
C GLU A 30 -41.42 -37.48 10.53
N ARG A 31 -41.45 -38.73 10.06
CA ARG A 31 -41.04 -39.10 8.71
C ARG A 31 -42.00 -38.56 7.63
N ARG A 32 -43.31 -38.51 7.94
CA ARG A 32 -44.31 -37.87 7.07
C ARG A 32 -44.08 -36.37 6.93
N ARG A 33 -43.73 -35.67 8.01
CA ARG A 33 -43.43 -34.23 7.98
C ARG A 33 -42.11 -33.92 7.27
N GLN A 34 -41.10 -34.79 7.41
CA GLN A 34 -39.84 -34.67 6.66
C GLN A 34 -40.06 -34.84 5.15
N ASN A 35 -40.88 -35.81 4.74
CA ASN A 35 -41.23 -35.99 3.33
C ASN A 35 -41.96 -34.77 2.76
N ILE A 36 -42.88 -34.15 3.50
CA ILE A 36 -43.59 -32.93 3.05
C ILE A 36 -42.61 -31.76 2.84
N ALA A 37 -41.64 -31.58 3.74
CA ALA A 37 -40.64 -30.52 3.60
C ALA A 37 -39.70 -30.76 2.40
N TYR A 38 -39.34 -32.03 2.14
CA TYR A 38 -38.57 -32.42 0.95
C TYR A 38 -39.36 -32.20 -0.35
N GLU A 39 -40.63 -32.62 -0.41
CA GLU A 39 -41.52 -32.40 -1.55
C GLU A 39 -41.65 -30.90 -1.87
N TYR A 40 -41.78 -30.05 -0.85
CA TYR A 40 -41.86 -28.60 -1.06
C TYR A 40 -40.54 -27.99 -1.57
N LEU A 41 -39.39 -28.46 -1.08
CA LEU A 41 -38.07 -28.02 -1.58
C LEU A 41 -37.86 -28.42 -3.04
N CYS A 42 -38.32 -29.61 -3.46
CA CYS A 42 -38.35 -30.00 -4.86
C CYS A 42 -39.18 -28.99 -5.67
N HIS A 43 -40.41 -28.69 -5.25
CA HIS A 43 -41.27 -27.73 -5.96
C HIS A 43 -40.72 -26.29 -6.02
N LEU A 44 -39.96 -25.87 -5.01
CA LEU A 44 -39.23 -24.59 -5.02
C LEU A 44 -38.11 -24.59 -6.07
N GLU A 45 -37.34 -25.68 -6.18
CA GLU A 45 -36.28 -25.83 -7.19
C GLU A 45 -36.86 -25.88 -8.61
N GLU A 46 -37.99 -26.57 -8.79
CA GLU A 46 -38.71 -26.63 -10.07
C GLU A 46 -39.18 -25.24 -10.50
N ALA A 47 -39.79 -24.49 -9.59
CA ALA A 47 -40.22 -23.12 -9.84
C ALA A 47 -39.04 -22.20 -10.13
N LYS A 48 -37.93 -22.35 -9.40
CA LYS A 48 -36.69 -21.60 -9.64
C LYS A 48 -36.20 -21.78 -11.06
N ARG A 49 -35.91 -23.02 -11.47
CA ARG A 49 -35.34 -23.32 -12.80
C ARG A 49 -36.26 -22.88 -13.92
N TRP A 50 -37.58 -22.96 -13.71
CA TRP A 50 -38.55 -22.49 -14.68
C TRP A 50 -38.56 -20.96 -14.81
N ILE A 51 -38.50 -20.21 -13.70
CA ILE A 51 -38.39 -18.74 -13.74
C ILE A 51 -37.05 -18.31 -14.37
N GLU A 52 -35.94 -18.97 -14.04
CA GLU A 52 -34.62 -18.74 -14.67
C GLU A 52 -34.69 -18.97 -16.19
N ALA A 53 -35.36 -20.03 -16.63
CA ALA A 53 -35.55 -20.33 -18.05
C ALA A 53 -36.46 -19.31 -18.78
N CYS A 54 -37.41 -18.68 -18.08
CA CYS A 54 -38.27 -17.65 -18.66
C CYS A 54 -37.60 -16.27 -18.70
N LEU A 55 -36.67 -15.99 -17.77
CA LEU A 55 -36.06 -14.66 -17.60
C LEU A 55 -34.62 -14.56 -18.13
N GLU A 56 -33.94 -15.67 -18.38
CA GLU A 56 -32.51 -15.74 -18.71
C GLU A 56 -31.61 -15.05 -17.65
N GLU A 57 -32.06 -15.03 -16.39
CA GLU A 57 -31.34 -14.46 -15.24
C GLU A 57 -31.21 -15.52 -14.13
N GLU A 58 -30.08 -15.56 -13.42
CA GLU A 58 -29.89 -16.44 -12.25
C GLU A 58 -30.70 -15.96 -11.03
N LEU A 59 -31.44 -16.89 -10.40
CA LEU A 59 -32.21 -16.65 -9.18
C LEU A 59 -31.44 -17.09 -7.92
N PRO A 60 -31.81 -16.59 -6.73
CA PRO A 60 -31.23 -17.01 -5.46
C PRO A 60 -31.26 -18.53 -5.23
N SER A 61 -30.48 -19.00 -4.26
CA SER A 61 -30.49 -20.41 -3.87
C SER A 61 -31.89 -20.86 -3.45
N THR A 62 -32.19 -22.16 -3.57
CA THR A 62 -33.54 -22.72 -3.33
C THR A 62 -34.09 -22.39 -1.95
N THR A 63 -33.21 -22.28 -0.95
CA THR A 63 -33.52 -21.93 0.44
C THR A 63 -33.75 -20.44 0.66
N GLU A 64 -33.22 -19.58 -0.22
CA GLU A 64 -33.36 -18.13 -0.18
C GLU A 64 -34.39 -17.61 -1.20
N LEU A 65 -34.93 -18.48 -2.05
CA LEU A 65 -35.86 -18.13 -3.12
C LEU A 65 -37.11 -17.43 -2.59
N GLU A 66 -37.68 -17.92 -1.49
CA GLU A 66 -38.85 -17.30 -0.87
C GLU A 66 -38.57 -15.85 -0.45
N GLU A 67 -37.37 -15.57 0.07
CA GLU A 67 -36.95 -14.22 0.46
C GLU A 67 -36.66 -13.34 -0.77
N GLY A 68 -36.11 -13.94 -1.83
CA GLY A 68 -35.85 -13.28 -3.11
C GLY A 68 -37.10 -12.83 -3.86
N LEU A 69 -38.22 -13.54 -3.68
CA LEU A 69 -39.50 -13.18 -4.32
C LEU A 69 -40.27 -12.06 -3.60
N ARG A 70 -39.92 -11.72 -2.35
CA ARG A 70 -40.67 -10.76 -1.51
C ARG A 70 -40.74 -9.34 -2.07
N ASN A 71 -39.70 -8.92 -2.78
CA ASN A 71 -39.64 -7.59 -3.41
C ASN A 71 -40.45 -7.50 -4.73
N GLY A 72 -41.03 -8.62 -5.16
CA GLY A 72 -41.88 -8.75 -6.33
C GLY A 72 -41.17 -8.50 -7.67
N VAL A 73 -39.87 -8.19 -7.70
CA VAL A 73 -39.15 -7.79 -8.92
C VAL A 73 -39.12 -8.93 -9.93
N TYR A 74 -38.75 -10.14 -9.51
CA TYR A 74 -38.75 -11.31 -10.37
C TYR A 74 -40.14 -11.67 -10.89
N LEU A 75 -41.19 -11.51 -10.07
CA LEU A 75 -42.59 -11.70 -10.50
C LEU A 75 -43.02 -10.62 -11.50
N GLY A 76 -42.60 -9.37 -11.31
CA GLY A 76 -42.84 -8.28 -12.25
C GLY A 76 -42.12 -8.47 -13.58
N LYS A 77 -40.89 -9.00 -13.57
CA LYS A 77 -40.17 -9.40 -14.79
C LYS A 77 -40.86 -10.57 -15.48
N LEU A 78 -41.35 -11.56 -14.72
CA LEU A 78 -42.14 -12.67 -15.26
C LEU A 78 -43.45 -12.16 -15.88
N ALA A 79 -44.10 -11.17 -15.28
CA ALA A 79 -45.28 -10.50 -15.82
C ALA A 79 -45.00 -9.82 -17.18
N LYS A 80 -43.83 -9.20 -17.32
CA LYS A 80 -43.37 -8.63 -18.60
C LYS A 80 -43.16 -9.72 -19.64
N PHE A 81 -42.61 -10.87 -19.26
CA PHE A 81 -42.35 -11.99 -20.18
C PHE A 81 -43.63 -12.47 -20.87
N PHE A 82 -44.70 -12.77 -20.13
CA PHE A 82 -45.93 -13.31 -20.73
C PHE A 82 -46.99 -12.24 -21.08
N ALA A 83 -46.87 -11.01 -20.58
CA ALA A 83 -47.78 -9.89 -20.89
C ALA A 83 -47.03 -8.56 -21.18
N PRO A 84 -46.13 -8.52 -22.18
CA PRO A 84 -45.25 -7.36 -22.44
C PRO A 84 -46.02 -6.08 -22.84
N LYS A 85 -47.25 -6.23 -23.35
CA LYS A 85 -48.13 -5.11 -23.70
C LYS A 85 -48.68 -4.36 -22.47
N LEU A 86 -48.77 -5.03 -21.32
CA LEU A 86 -49.34 -4.46 -20.08
C LEU A 86 -48.25 -3.94 -19.14
N VAL A 87 -47.19 -4.73 -18.96
CA VAL A 87 -46.08 -4.46 -18.04
C VAL A 87 -44.83 -4.09 -18.84
N SER A 88 -44.39 -2.84 -18.72
CA SER A 88 -43.14 -2.36 -19.32
C SER A 88 -42.06 -2.16 -18.26
N ASP A 89 -40.80 -2.05 -18.67
CA ASP A 89 -39.66 -1.87 -17.75
C ASP A 89 -39.81 -0.68 -16.81
N LYS A 90 -40.49 0.38 -17.27
CA LYS A 90 -40.76 1.59 -16.48
C LYS A 90 -41.75 1.37 -15.33
N LYS A 91 -42.56 0.30 -15.39
CA LYS A 91 -43.58 -0.02 -14.37
C LYS A 91 -43.05 -0.94 -13.27
N ILE A 92 -41.87 -1.54 -13.44
CA ILE A 92 -41.22 -2.38 -12.43
C ILE A 92 -40.38 -1.49 -11.51
N TYR A 93 -40.76 -1.39 -10.25
CA TYR A 93 -40.04 -0.65 -9.24
C TYR A 93 -38.80 -1.41 -8.77
N ASP A 94 -37.65 -0.72 -8.68
CA ASP A 94 -36.36 -1.26 -8.25
C ASP A 94 -35.90 -2.48 -9.06
N ARG A 95 -35.96 -2.37 -10.40
CA ARG A 95 -35.61 -3.44 -11.36
C ARG A 95 -34.26 -4.12 -11.10
N ASP A 96 -33.26 -3.33 -10.72
CA ASP A 96 -31.88 -3.81 -10.51
C ASP A 96 -31.63 -4.22 -9.05
N GLN A 97 -32.66 -4.17 -8.19
CA GLN A 97 -32.64 -4.50 -6.77
C GLN A 97 -31.65 -3.67 -5.94
N SER A 98 -31.20 -2.52 -6.45
CA SER A 98 -30.20 -1.65 -5.81
C SER A 98 -30.71 -1.08 -4.48
N ARG A 99 -32.00 -0.69 -4.43
CA ARG A 99 -32.61 -0.14 -3.21
C ARG A 99 -32.90 -1.24 -2.19
N TYR A 100 -33.36 -2.40 -2.65
CA TYR A 100 -33.54 -3.58 -1.81
C TYR A 100 -32.22 -4.00 -1.13
N LYS A 101 -31.11 -4.05 -1.88
CA LYS A 101 -29.78 -4.40 -1.33
C LYS A 101 -29.23 -3.36 -0.33
N HIS A 102 -29.57 -2.08 -0.49
CA HIS A 102 -29.03 -1.01 0.36
C HIS A 102 -29.91 -0.70 1.59
N THR A 103 -31.24 -0.76 1.44
CA THR A 103 -32.20 -0.28 2.46
C THR A 103 -33.23 -1.33 2.90
N GLY A 104 -33.25 -2.51 2.28
CA GLY A 104 -34.23 -3.56 2.56
C GLY A 104 -35.58 -3.35 1.86
N LEU A 105 -36.61 -4.08 2.31
CA LEU A 105 -37.94 -4.09 1.68
C LEU A 105 -38.73 -2.79 1.97
N HIS A 106 -39.12 -2.09 0.90
CA HIS A 106 -39.97 -0.89 0.93
C HIS A 106 -41.40 -1.17 0.46
N PHE A 107 -42.42 -0.50 1.02
CA PHE A 107 -43.84 -0.76 0.66
C PHE A 107 -44.10 -0.70 -0.84
N ARG A 108 -43.50 0.26 -1.55
CA ARG A 108 -43.60 0.41 -3.00
C ARG A 108 -43.20 -0.83 -3.82
N HIS A 109 -42.49 -1.80 -3.26
CA HIS A 109 -42.24 -3.09 -3.92
C HIS A 109 -43.52 -3.92 -4.15
N THR A 110 -44.61 -3.67 -3.40
CA THR A 110 -45.90 -4.32 -3.65
C THR A 110 -46.45 -4.02 -5.05
N ASP A 111 -46.06 -2.89 -5.65
CA ASP A 111 -46.46 -2.52 -7.01
C ASP A 111 -46.05 -3.61 -8.01
N ASN A 112 -44.88 -4.22 -7.83
CA ASN A 112 -44.39 -5.28 -8.71
C ASN A 112 -45.27 -6.54 -8.67
N THR A 113 -45.67 -6.96 -7.47
CA THR A 113 -46.60 -8.08 -7.26
C THR A 113 -47.98 -7.77 -7.85
N VAL A 114 -48.45 -6.53 -7.72
CA VAL A 114 -49.73 -6.08 -8.31
C VAL A 114 -49.67 -6.10 -9.85
N GLN A 115 -48.54 -5.72 -10.47
CA GLN A 115 -48.37 -5.83 -11.91
C GLN A 115 -48.43 -7.29 -12.37
N TRP A 116 -47.83 -8.21 -11.62
CA TRP A 116 -47.88 -9.65 -11.91
C TRP A 116 -49.30 -10.22 -11.84
N LEU A 117 -50.08 -9.86 -10.82
CA LEU A 117 -51.49 -10.28 -10.73
C LEU A 117 -52.34 -9.74 -11.88
N ARG A 118 -52.14 -8.47 -12.27
CA ARG A 118 -52.84 -7.87 -13.42
C ARG A 118 -52.45 -8.51 -14.75
N ALA A 119 -51.19 -8.89 -14.91
CA ALA A 119 -50.73 -9.62 -16.07
C ALA A 119 -51.43 -10.99 -16.16
N MET A 120 -51.50 -11.74 -15.06
CA MET A 120 -52.23 -13.02 -15.01
C MET A 120 -53.71 -12.87 -15.36
N GLU A 121 -54.35 -11.80 -14.90
CA GLU A 121 -55.74 -11.50 -15.25
C GLU A 121 -55.92 -11.22 -16.75
N SER A 122 -54.94 -10.52 -17.36
CA SER A 122 -54.99 -10.19 -18.79
C SER A 122 -54.86 -11.39 -19.73
N ILE A 123 -54.18 -12.46 -19.28
CA ILE A 123 -54.05 -13.72 -20.04
C ILE A 123 -55.16 -14.72 -19.73
N GLY A 124 -56.14 -14.35 -18.90
CA GLY A 124 -57.28 -15.22 -18.55
C GLY A 124 -56.94 -16.34 -17.57
N PHE A 125 -55.84 -16.22 -16.80
CA PHE A 125 -55.47 -17.25 -15.83
C PHE A 125 -56.53 -17.37 -14.71
N PRO A 126 -56.97 -18.58 -14.31
CA PRO A 126 -58.08 -18.75 -13.37
C PRO A 126 -57.78 -18.17 -11.97
N LYS A 127 -58.73 -17.37 -11.45
CA LYS A 127 -58.60 -16.69 -10.15
C LYS A 127 -58.41 -17.61 -8.94
N ILE A 128 -58.75 -18.90 -9.07
CA ILE A 128 -58.59 -19.91 -8.02
C ILE A 128 -57.12 -20.12 -7.60
N PHE A 129 -56.18 -19.83 -8.51
CA PHE A 129 -54.74 -19.98 -8.24
C PHE A 129 -54.09 -18.72 -7.66
N TYR A 130 -54.79 -17.58 -7.59
CA TYR A 130 -54.16 -16.29 -7.32
C TYR A 130 -53.74 -16.15 -5.85
N PRO A 131 -52.49 -15.75 -5.58
CA PRO A 131 -52.05 -15.35 -4.24
C PRO A 131 -52.48 -13.91 -3.91
N GLU A 132 -52.51 -13.56 -2.63
CA GLU A 132 -52.70 -12.18 -2.17
C GLU A 132 -51.36 -11.42 -2.17
N THR A 133 -51.40 -10.09 -2.26
CA THR A 133 -50.18 -9.27 -2.23
C THR A 133 -49.39 -9.44 -0.92
N THR A 134 -50.09 -9.71 0.19
CA THR A 134 -49.49 -10.01 1.51
C THR A 134 -48.85 -11.40 1.58
N ASP A 135 -49.25 -12.35 0.72
CA ASP A 135 -48.65 -13.69 0.69
C ASP A 135 -47.17 -13.60 0.25
N VAL A 136 -46.87 -12.67 -0.66
CA VAL A 136 -45.52 -12.39 -1.18
C VAL A 136 -44.76 -11.40 -0.28
N TYR A 137 -45.32 -10.23 0.01
CA TYR A 137 -44.59 -9.15 0.71
C TYR A 137 -44.26 -9.49 2.19
N ASP A 138 -45.23 -10.02 2.93
CA ASP A 138 -45.08 -10.38 4.35
C ASP A 138 -44.62 -11.85 4.54
N ARG A 139 -44.42 -12.61 3.46
CA ARG A 139 -44.11 -14.05 3.48
C ARG A 139 -45.15 -14.86 4.28
N LYS A 140 -46.44 -14.49 4.19
CA LYS A 140 -47.53 -15.16 4.93
C LYS A 140 -47.91 -16.52 4.34
N ASN A 141 -47.86 -16.68 3.02
CA ASN A 141 -48.25 -17.92 2.35
C ASN A 141 -47.49 -18.14 1.04
N MET A 142 -46.17 -18.29 1.13
CA MET A 142 -45.32 -18.56 -0.03
C MET A 142 -45.67 -19.88 -0.76
N PRO A 143 -46.09 -20.97 -0.09
CA PRO A 143 -46.51 -22.18 -0.80
C PRO A 143 -47.63 -21.97 -1.81
N LYS A 144 -48.57 -21.05 -1.53
CA LYS A 144 -49.63 -20.67 -2.48
C LYS A 144 -49.08 -19.88 -3.68
N VAL A 145 -48.06 -19.07 -3.48
CA VAL A 145 -47.36 -18.34 -4.57
C VAL A 145 -46.64 -19.33 -5.48
N ILE A 146 -45.94 -20.32 -4.92
CA ILE A 146 -45.27 -21.38 -5.68
C ILE A 146 -46.29 -22.25 -6.42
N TYR A 147 -47.40 -22.61 -5.77
CA TYR A 147 -48.52 -23.29 -6.42
C TYR A 147 -49.10 -22.51 -7.60
N CYS A 148 -49.24 -21.19 -7.46
CA CYS A 148 -49.64 -20.30 -8.54
C CYS A 148 -48.63 -20.31 -9.70
N VAL A 149 -47.33 -20.29 -9.41
CA VAL A 149 -46.27 -20.36 -10.43
C VAL A 149 -46.30 -21.68 -11.18
N HIS A 150 -46.52 -22.81 -10.49
CA HIS A 150 -46.68 -24.13 -11.11
C HIS A 150 -47.92 -24.25 -11.99
N ALA A 151 -49.05 -23.69 -11.55
CA ALA A 151 -50.26 -23.65 -12.36
C ALA A 151 -50.11 -22.69 -13.56
N LEU A 152 -49.46 -21.54 -13.35
CA LEU A 152 -49.15 -20.57 -14.40
C LEU A 152 -48.18 -21.17 -15.42
N SER A 153 -47.17 -21.94 -15.01
CA SER A 153 -46.20 -22.56 -15.92
C SER A 153 -46.87 -23.58 -16.84
N LEU A 154 -47.73 -24.44 -16.29
CA LEU A 154 -48.53 -25.38 -17.08
C LEU A 154 -49.50 -24.66 -18.02
N TYR A 155 -50.13 -23.56 -17.57
CA TYR A 155 -51.03 -22.76 -18.39
C TYR A 155 -50.30 -22.05 -19.54
N LEU A 156 -49.16 -21.41 -19.26
CA LEU A 156 -48.34 -20.72 -20.26
C LEU A 156 -47.68 -21.70 -21.23
N TYR A 157 -47.30 -22.90 -20.78
CA TYR A 157 -46.82 -23.98 -21.66
C TYR A 157 -47.92 -24.45 -22.62
N LYS A 158 -49.15 -24.64 -22.13
CA LYS A 158 -50.32 -24.95 -22.98
C LYS A 158 -50.66 -23.84 -23.97
N LEU A 159 -50.36 -22.58 -23.63
CA LEU A 159 -50.50 -21.44 -24.55
C LEU A 159 -49.31 -21.26 -25.50
N GLY A 160 -48.25 -22.06 -25.37
CA GLY A 160 -47.03 -21.96 -26.17
C GLY A 160 -46.16 -20.73 -25.86
N ILE A 161 -46.35 -20.10 -24.70
CA ILE A 161 -45.64 -18.88 -24.29
C ILE A 161 -44.38 -19.19 -23.47
N ALA A 162 -44.39 -20.27 -22.68
CA ALA A 162 -43.31 -20.63 -21.76
C ALA A 162 -42.87 -22.09 -21.90
N PRO A 163 -41.62 -22.45 -21.52
CA PRO A 163 -41.17 -23.83 -21.48
C PRO A 163 -41.90 -24.65 -20.39
N GLN A 164 -41.90 -25.97 -20.52
CA GLN A 164 -42.50 -26.87 -19.53
C GLN A 164 -41.67 -26.89 -18.23
N ILE A 165 -42.33 -26.78 -17.08
CA ILE A 165 -41.68 -26.97 -15.77
C ILE A 165 -41.24 -28.43 -15.62
N GLN A 166 -40.01 -28.65 -15.17
CA GLN A 166 -39.44 -29.99 -15.00
C GLN A 166 -39.90 -30.61 -13.68
N ASP A 167 -40.21 -31.91 -13.67
CA ASP A 167 -40.44 -32.67 -12.42
C ASP A 167 -39.09 -33.16 -11.88
N LEU A 168 -38.72 -32.64 -10.71
CA LEU A 168 -37.46 -32.87 -10.00
C LEU A 168 -37.65 -33.69 -8.72
N LEU A 169 -38.87 -34.16 -8.44
CA LEU A 169 -39.15 -35.02 -7.29
C LEU A 169 -38.30 -36.30 -7.34
N GLY A 170 -37.45 -36.51 -6.34
CA GLY A 170 -36.55 -37.67 -6.27
C GLY A 170 -35.35 -37.64 -7.24
N LYS A 171 -35.10 -36.52 -7.93
CA LYS A 171 -33.93 -36.31 -8.81
C LYS A 171 -32.92 -35.31 -8.25
N VAL A 172 -33.30 -34.56 -7.20
CA VAL A 172 -32.48 -33.53 -6.56
C VAL A 172 -32.28 -33.91 -5.09
N ASP A 173 -31.02 -33.84 -4.64
CA ASP A 173 -30.63 -34.14 -3.27
C ASP A 173 -30.54 -32.83 -2.48
N PHE A 174 -31.36 -32.69 -1.43
CA PHE A 174 -31.26 -31.61 -0.45
C PHE A 174 -30.59 -32.13 0.83
N THR A 175 -29.88 -31.25 1.53
CA THR A 175 -29.25 -31.63 2.80
C THR A 175 -30.28 -31.75 3.93
N ASP A 176 -30.02 -32.59 4.93
CA ASP A 176 -30.92 -32.75 6.08
C ASP A 176 -31.10 -31.45 6.88
N GLU A 177 -30.09 -30.56 6.87
CA GLU A 177 -30.17 -29.22 7.46
C GLU A 177 -31.20 -28.33 6.72
N GLU A 178 -31.27 -28.41 5.38
CA GLU A 178 -32.23 -27.66 4.55
C GLU A 178 -33.65 -28.19 4.72
N ILE A 179 -33.83 -29.51 4.74
CA ILE A 179 -35.12 -30.18 4.99
C ILE A 179 -35.61 -29.85 6.42
N SER A 180 -34.72 -29.83 7.42
CA SER A 180 -35.06 -29.48 8.80
C SER A 180 -35.43 -28.00 8.97
N ASN A 181 -34.70 -27.10 8.30
CA ASN A 181 -35.01 -25.67 8.32
C ASN A 181 -36.33 -25.38 7.63
N MET A 182 -36.56 -25.95 6.44
CA MET A 182 -37.82 -25.79 5.71
C MET A 182 -39.00 -26.36 6.51
N ARG A 183 -38.81 -27.51 7.18
CA ARG A 183 -39.81 -28.06 8.09
C ARG A 183 -40.15 -27.09 9.23
N LYS A 184 -39.17 -26.48 9.89
CA LYS A 184 -39.42 -25.50 10.96
C LYS A 184 -40.16 -24.26 10.45
N GLU A 185 -39.86 -23.81 9.23
CA GLU A 185 -40.56 -22.69 8.61
C GLU A 185 -42.01 -23.05 8.26
N LEU A 186 -42.26 -24.24 7.70
CA LEU A 186 -43.62 -24.74 7.45
C LEU A 186 -44.43 -24.93 8.75
N GLU A 187 -43.80 -25.42 9.83
CA GLU A 187 -44.42 -25.58 11.16
C GLU A 187 -44.73 -24.22 11.81
N LYS A 188 -43.90 -23.18 11.60
CA LYS A 188 -44.09 -21.84 12.19
C LYS A 188 -45.35 -21.13 11.71
N TYR A 189 -45.76 -21.36 10.46
CA TYR A 189 -46.91 -20.69 9.87
C TYR A 189 -48.17 -21.58 9.78
N GLY A 190 -48.07 -22.88 10.11
CA GLY A 190 -49.22 -23.79 10.16
C GLY A 190 -49.94 -23.95 8.82
N ILE A 191 -49.22 -23.81 7.70
CA ILE A 191 -49.80 -23.74 6.35
C ILE A 191 -50.02 -25.15 5.81
N GLN A 192 -51.24 -25.44 5.34
CA GLN A 192 -51.56 -26.68 4.65
C GLN A 192 -51.02 -26.64 3.21
N MET A 193 -50.17 -27.60 2.85
CA MET A 193 -49.58 -27.72 1.50
C MET A 193 -50.67 -27.87 0.42
N PRO A 194 -50.67 -27.03 -0.64
CA PRO A 194 -51.53 -27.20 -1.80
C PRO A 194 -51.25 -28.53 -2.53
N ALA A 195 -52.25 -29.12 -3.18
CA ALA A 195 -52.10 -30.37 -3.92
C ALA A 195 -51.52 -30.14 -5.32
N PHE A 196 -50.18 -30.10 -5.45
CA PHE A 196 -49.46 -29.90 -6.72
C PHE A 196 -49.79 -30.96 -7.78
N SER A 197 -50.05 -32.20 -7.39
CA SER A 197 -50.39 -33.31 -8.31
C SER A 197 -51.74 -33.18 -9.02
N LYS A 198 -52.65 -32.30 -8.55
CA LYS A 198 -54.00 -32.12 -9.12
C LYS A 198 -54.12 -30.93 -10.07
N ILE A 199 -53.07 -30.12 -10.23
CA ILE A 199 -53.09 -28.90 -11.05
C ILE A 199 -53.51 -29.21 -12.50
N GLY A 200 -52.92 -30.25 -13.10
CA GLY A 200 -53.21 -30.64 -14.48
C GLY A 200 -54.67 -31.03 -14.72
N GLY A 201 -55.31 -31.73 -13.77
CA GLY A 201 -56.72 -32.11 -13.86
C GLY A 201 -57.69 -30.94 -13.67
N ILE A 202 -57.33 -29.98 -12.81
CA ILE A 202 -58.10 -28.74 -12.61
C ILE A 202 -58.04 -27.86 -13.87
N LEU A 203 -56.86 -27.77 -14.50
CA LEU A 203 -56.69 -27.04 -15.76
C LEU A 203 -57.32 -27.75 -16.98
N ALA A 204 -57.38 -29.09 -16.98
CA ALA A 204 -57.98 -29.87 -18.06
C ALA A 204 -59.52 -29.79 -18.06
N ASN A 205 -60.15 -29.70 -16.88
CA ASN A 205 -61.61 -29.56 -16.78
C ASN A 205 -62.15 -28.20 -17.30
N GLU A 206 -61.31 -27.17 -17.44
CA GLU A 206 -61.70 -25.87 -18.03
C GLU A 206 -61.29 -25.71 -19.51
N LEU A 207 -60.53 -26.66 -20.08
CA LEU A 207 -60.06 -26.68 -21.46
C LEU A 207 -60.44 -28.00 -22.13
N SER A 208 -61.73 -28.21 -22.44
CA SER A 208 -62.14 -29.33 -23.31
C SER A 208 -62.70 -28.79 -24.62
N VAL A 209 -62.21 -29.32 -25.75
CA VAL A 209 -63.00 -29.85 -26.88
C VAL A 209 -62.15 -30.39 -28.07
N ASP A 210 -60.88 -30.01 -28.31
CA ASP A 210 -60.24 -30.31 -29.63
C ASP A 210 -59.04 -31.29 -29.72
N GLU A 211 -58.69 -32.03 -28.66
CA GLU A 211 -57.52 -32.93 -28.70
C GLU A 211 -57.69 -34.14 -29.65
N ALA A 212 -58.91 -34.65 -29.84
CA ALA A 212 -59.17 -35.79 -30.72
C ALA A 212 -59.00 -35.46 -32.21
N ALA A 213 -59.32 -34.23 -32.62
CA ALA A 213 -59.21 -33.76 -34.00
C ALA A 213 -57.74 -33.51 -34.41
N LEU A 214 -56.94 -33.00 -33.47
CA LEU A 214 -55.49 -32.79 -33.65
C LEU A 214 -54.76 -34.12 -33.86
N HIS A 215 -55.05 -35.13 -33.03
CA HIS A 215 -54.43 -36.45 -33.14
C HIS A 215 -54.75 -37.15 -34.48
N ALA A 216 -55.99 -37.04 -34.97
CA ALA A 216 -56.36 -37.58 -36.28
C ALA A 216 -55.63 -36.88 -37.44
N ALA A 217 -55.44 -35.56 -37.35
CA ALA A 217 -54.73 -34.79 -38.37
C ALA A 217 -53.23 -35.12 -38.44
N VAL A 218 -52.58 -35.34 -37.29
CA VAL A 218 -51.17 -35.74 -37.20
C VAL A 218 -50.93 -37.14 -37.78
N ILE A 219 -51.85 -38.08 -37.52
CA ILE A 219 -51.78 -39.43 -38.11
C ILE A 219 -51.91 -39.36 -39.64
N ALA A 220 -52.86 -38.55 -40.15
CA ALA A 220 -53.04 -38.35 -41.59
C ALA A 220 -51.79 -37.75 -42.28
N ILE A 221 -51.09 -36.82 -41.62
CA ILE A 221 -49.83 -36.26 -42.13
C ILE A 221 -48.74 -37.34 -42.19
N ASN A 222 -48.62 -38.18 -41.15
CA ASN A 222 -47.64 -39.26 -41.14
C ASN A 222 -47.91 -40.33 -42.20
N GLU A 223 -49.17 -40.64 -42.48
CA GLU A 223 -49.54 -41.55 -43.58
C GLU A 223 -49.24 -40.93 -44.96
N ALA A 224 -49.44 -39.62 -45.12
CA ALA A 224 -49.11 -38.92 -46.36
C ALA A 224 -47.59 -38.93 -46.62
N ILE A 225 -46.77 -38.74 -45.58
CA ILE A 225 -45.32 -38.84 -45.64
C ILE A 225 -44.87 -40.24 -46.14
N ASP A 226 -45.52 -41.31 -45.69
CA ASP A 226 -45.20 -42.70 -46.09
C ASP A 226 -45.52 -42.97 -47.56
N LYS A 227 -46.61 -42.39 -48.07
CA LYS A 227 -47.04 -42.51 -49.48
C LYS A 227 -46.04 -41.85 -50.44
N GLY A 228 -45.21 -40.93 -49.95
CA GLY A 228 -44.07 -40.40 -50.71
C GLY A 228 -44.41 -39.36 -51.78
N GLN A 229 -45.63 -38.82 -51.78
CA GLN A 229 -46.11 -37.85 -52.78
C GLN A 229 -46.17 -36.44 -52.15
N ALA A 230 -45.39 -35.49 -52.69
CA ALA A 230 -45.27 -34.14 -52.10
C ALA A 230 -46.60 -33.36 -52.06
N GLU A 231 -47.42 -33.43 -53.11
CA GLU A 231 -48.75 -32.82 -53.14
C GLU A 231 -49.69 -33.42 -52.07
N GLY A 232 -49.62 -34.74 -51.87
CA GLY A 232 -50.41 -35.45 -50.86
C GLY A 232 -50.01 -35.05 -49.43
N THR A 233 -48.71 -34.89 -49.17
CA THR A 233 -48.21 -34.43 -47.87
C THR A 233 -48.54 -32.98 -47.61
N MET A 234 -48.48 -32.12 -48.62
CA MET A 234 -48.91 -30.73 -48.47
C MET A 234 -50.41 -30.60 -48.20
N SER A 235 -51.26 -31.40 -48.87
CA SER A 235 -52.69 -31.44 -48.57
C SER A 235 -52.97 -31.85 -47.12
N ALA A 236 -52.18 -32.79 -46.57
CA ALA A 236 -52.28 -33.18 -45.17
C ALA A 236 -51.74 -32.11 -44.20
N LEU A 237 -50.65 -31.42 -44.55
CA LEU A 237 -50.09 -30.32 -43.75
C LEU A 237 -51.03 -29.11 -43.67
N HIS A 238 -51.84 -28.87 -44.71
CA HIS A 238 -52.88 -27.83 -44.73
C HIS A 238 -54.15 -28.18 -43.95
N ASN A 239 -54.21 -29.35 -43.30
CA ASN A 239 -55.36 -29.71 -42.48
C ASN A 239 -55.49 -28.70 -41.32
N PRO A 240 -56.60 -27.94 -41.23
CA PRO A 240 -56.78 -26.89 -40.22
C PRO A 240 -56.74 -27.46 -38.79
N ASN A 241 -57.09 -28.75 -38.62
CA ASN A 241 -57.05 -29.42 -37.33
C ASN A 241 -55.62 -29.82 -36.91
N ALA A 242 -54.62 -29.81 -37.81
CA ALA A 242 -53.21 -30.06 -37.48
C ALA A 242 -52.52 -28.86 -36.81
N MET A 243 -53.14 -27.67 -36.86
CA MET A 243 -52.66 -26.42 -36.26
C MET A 243 -51.21 -26.04 -36.65
N LEU A 244 -50.78 -26.43 -37.85
CA LEU A 244 -49.45 -26.10 -38.38
C LEU A 244 -49.43 -24.68 -38.95
N ARG A 245 -48.30 -23.99 -38.80
CA ARG A 245 -48.09 -22.60 -39.23
C ARG A 245 -47.01 -22.52 -40.30
N ASN A 246 -47.07 -21.48 -41.13
CA ASN A 246 -46.05 -21.13 -42.13
C ASN A 246 -45.79 -22.17 -43.22
N THR A 247 -46.76 -23.01 -43.59
CA THR A 247 -46.60 -23.96 -44.70
C THR A 247 -46.64 -23.24 -46.05
N ASN A 248 -45.61 -23.42 -46.89
CA ASN A 248 -45.51 -22.83 -48.23
C ASN A 248 -45.61 -23.90 -49.33
N GLU A 249 -46.55 -23.75 -50.26
CA GLU A 249 -46.76 -24.69 -51.38
C GLU A 249 -45.51 -24.83 -52.28
N GLU A 250 -44.70 -23.78 -52.42
CA GLU A 250 -43.48 -23.81 -53.25
C GLU A 250 -42.39 -24.75 -52.70
N LEU A 251 -42.43 -25.08 -51.40
CA LEU A 251 -41.47 -25.93 -50.70
C LEU A 251 -42.01 -27.35 -50.43
N ALA A 252 -43.12 -27.72 -51.08
CA ALA A 252 -43.82 -29.00 -50.86
C ALA A 252 -42.90 -30.22 -50.94
N GLN A 253 -41.99 -30.23 -51.92
CA GLN A 253 -41.04 -31.33 -52.12
C GLN A 253 -39.98 -31.38 -51.00
N ASP A 254 -39.46 -30.22 -50.60
CA ASP A 254 -38.45 -30.11 -49.55
C ASP A 254 -39.01 -30.47 -48.16
N TYR A 255 -40.26 -30.10 -47.86
CA TYR A 255 -40.95 -30.56 -46.65
C TYR A 255 -41.13 -32.08 -46.66
N GLN A 256 -41.57 -32.64 -47.78
CA GLN A 256 -41.79 -34.09 -47.92
C GLN A 256 -40.50 -34.86 -47.67
N ASP A 257 -39.39 -34.45 -48.28
CA ASP A 257 -38.11 -35.16 -48.14
C ASP A 257 -37.54 -35.02 -46.73
N THR A 258 -37.65 -33.84 -46.12
CA THR A 258 -37.19 -33.57 -44.75
C THR A 258 -38.02 -34.32 -43.71
N LEU A 259 -39.35 -34.29 -43.81
CA LEU A 259 -40.26 -35.00 -42.91
C LEU A 259 -40.09 -36.52 -43.03
N LYS A 260 -39.91 -37.04 -44.25
CA LYS A 260 -39.63 -38.47 -44.49
C LYS A 260 -38.30 -38.90 -43.88
N HIS A 261 -37.27 -38.06 -43.96
CA HIS A 261 -35.99 -38.32 -43.31
C HIS A 261 -36.12 -38.32 -41.78
N SER A 262 -36.80 -37.32 -41.22
CA SER A 262 -37.09 -37.21 -39.78
C SER A 262 -37.85 -38.42 -39.25
N LYS A 263 -38.87 -38.90 -39.98
CA LYS A 263 -39.65 -40.09 -39.62
C LYS A 263 -38.81 -41.37 -39.61
N ARG A 264 -38.06 -41.64 -40.69
CA ARG A 264 -37.15 -42.80 -40.79
C ARG A 264 -36.10 -42.82 -39.67
N ARG A 265 -35.63 -41.65 -39.24
CA ARG A 265 -34.67 -41.53 -38.14
C ARG A 265 -35.32 -41.94 -36.81
N LYS A 266 -36.56 -41.53 -36.57
CA LYS A 266 -37.34 -41.90 -35.37
C LYS A 266 -37.64 -43.40 -35.31
N GLU A 267 -38.06 -43.99 -36.42
CA GLU A 267 -38.29 -45.45 -36.54
C GLU A 267 -37.02 -46.28 -36.25
N LYS A 268 -35.85 -45.84 -36.76
CA LYS A 268 -34.56 -46.51 -36.48
C LYS A 268 -34.22 -46.48 -35.00
N LEU A 269 -34.45 -45.35 -34.32
CA LEU A 269 -34.19 -45.20 -32.88
C LEU A 269 -35.11 -46.08 -32.02
N ALA A 270 -36.37 -46.28 -32.42
CA ALA A 270 -37.30 -47.19 -31.75
C ALA A 270 -36.90 -48.67 -31.92
N SER A 271 -36.41 -49.05 -33.11
CA SER A 271 -36.02 -50.44 -33.40
C SER A 271 -34.81 -50.97 -32.62
N GLY A 272 -33.93 -50.09 -32.13
CA GLY A 272 -32.72 -50.45 -31.38
C GLY A 272 -32.96 -50.92 -29.93
N ARG A 273 -34.19 -50.80 -29.40
CA ARG A 273 -34.55 -51.15 -28.00
C ARG A 273 -35.18 -52.55 -27.83
N ARG A 274 -35.07 -53.45 -28.81
CA ARG A 274 -35.68 -54.79 -28.73
C ARG A 274 -34.83 -55.79 -27.92
N SER A 275 -35.20 -56.01 -26.65
CA SER A 275 -34.89 -57.25 -25.91
C SER A 275 -35.98 -57.54 -24.87
N SER A 276 -36.72 -58.63 -25.13
CA SER A 276 -37.47 -59.48 -24.19
C SER A 276 -38.47 -58.82 -23.20
N ILE A 277 -39.75 -58.80 -23.57
CA ILE A 277 -40.87 -59.56 -22.95
C ILE A 277 -42.16 -59.11 -23.65
N ALA A 278 -43.01 -60.08 -23.99
CA ALA A 278 -44.28 -59.88 -24.67
C ALA A 278 -45.34 -59.30 -23.72
N THR A 279 -46.34 -58.65 -24.33
CA THR A 279 -47.60 -58.12 -23.79
C THR A 279 -47.53 -56.80 -23.02
N GLU A 280 -47.54 -55.69 -23.76
CA GLU A 280 -48.23 -54.44 -23.40
C GLU A 280 -48.53 -53.67 -24.70
N GLU A 281 -49.66 -52.98 -24.75
CA GLU A 281 -50.24 -52.35 -25.95
C GLU A 281 -49.23 -51.37 -26.60
N ARG A 282 -49.06 -51.48 -27.92
CA ARG A 282 -48.12 -50.64 -28.69
C ARG A 282 -48.59 -49.18 -28.67
N ASP A 283 -47.75 -48.26 -28.18
CA ASP A 283 -48.03 -46.83 -28.28
C ASP A 283 -47.68 -46.33 -29.70
N VAL A 284 -48.72 -45.92 -30.43
CA VAL A 284 -48.66 -45.52 -31.85
C VAL A 284 -47.74 -44.29 -32.06
N TYR A 285 -47.45 -43.51 -31.01
CA TYR A 285 -46.61 -42.31 -31.10
C TYR A 285 -45.09 -42.56 -31.04
N GLU A 286 -44.64 -43.79 -30.78
CA GLU A 286 -43.20 -44.12 -30.83
C GLU A 286 -42.66 -44.21 -32.27
N GLU A 287 -43.50 -44.59 -33.24
CA GLU A 287 -43.13 -44.76 -34.65
C GLU A 287 -43.56 -43.56 -35.53
N LEU A 288 -44.57 -42.78 -35.13
CA LEU A 288 -45.07 -41.62 -35.89
C LEU A 288 -44.45 -40.30 -35.41
N LEU A 289 -44.28 -39.33 -36.31
CA LEU A 289 -43.90 -37.95 -35.96
C LEU A 289 -45.05 -37.24 -35.24
N THR A 290 -44.73 -36.49 -34.19
CA THR A 290 -45.68 -35.65 -33.46
C THR A 290 -45.91 -34.32 -34.17
N GLN A 291 -47.00 -33.62 -33.82
CA GLN A 291 -47.31 -32.29 -34.38
C GLN A 291 -46.15 -31.29 -34.22
N GLN A 292 -45.48 -31.31 -33.07
CA GLN A 292 -44.32 -30.45 -32.79
C GLN A 292 -43.10 -30.80 -33.67
N GLU A 293 -42.81 -32.09 -33.87
CA GLU A 293 -41.71 -32.53 -34.74
C GLU A 293 -41.97 -32.20 -36.22
N ILE A 294 -43.25 -32.26 -36.64
CA ILE A 294 -43.68 -31.86 -37.98
C ILE A 294 -43.52 -30.34 -38.16
N GLN A 295 -44.00 -29.54 -37.20
CA GLN A 295 -43.84 -28.08 -37.24
C GLN A 295 -42.36 -27.66 -37.26
N GLN A 296 -41.52 -28.28 -36.41
CA GLN A 296 -40.08 -28.02 -36.39
C GLN A 296 -39.41 -28.32 -37.74
N SER A 297 -39.82 -29.40 -38.41
CA SER A 297 -39.26 -29.75 -39.73
C SER A 297 -39.71 -28.77 -40.81
N VAL A 298 -40.96 -28.27 -40.75
CA VAL A 298 -41.48 -27.23 -41.64
C VAL A 298 -40.76 -25.90 -41.43
N ASP A 299 -40.60 -25.48 -40.17
CA ASP A 299 -39.88 -24.24 -39.81
C ASP A 299 -38.41 -24.30 -40.22
N LEU A 300 -37.76 -25.47 -40.11
CA LEU A 300 -36.38 -25.65 -40.54
C LEU A 300 -36.19 -25.49 -42.05
N VAL A 301 -37.08 -26.06 -42.87
CA VAL A 301 -37.05 -25.91 -44.33
C VAL A 301 -37.34 -24.47 -44.74
N ASN A 302 -38.30 -23.82 -44.09
CA ASN A 302 -38.61 -22.41 -44.30
C ASN A 302 -37.46 -21.48 -43.98
N MET A 303 -36.78 -21.71 -42.85
CA MET A 303 -35.63 -20.94 -42.41
C MET A 303 -34.46 -21.10 -43.41
N PHE A 304 -34.21 -22.31 -43.89
CA PHE A 304 -33.15 -22.58 -44.87
C PHE A 304 -33.42 -21.88 -46.20
N ALA A 305 -34.65 -21.95 -46.72
CA ALA A 305 -35.04 -21.26 -47.95
C ALA A 305 -34.95 -19.73 -47.82
N ALA A 306 -35.33 -19.18 -46.66
CA ALA A 306 -35.22 -17.75 -46.39
C ALA A 306 -33.76 -17.28 -46.24
N ALA A 307 -32.90 -18.07 -45.57
CA ALA A 307 -31.46 -17.81 -45.50
C ALA A 307 -30.80 -17.84 -46.89
N GLN A 308 -31.22 -18.74 -47.79
CA GLN A 308 -30.74 -18.73 -49.18
C GLN A 308 -31.13 -17.45 -49.94
N LYS A 309 -32.34 -16.91 -49.72
CA LYS A 309 -32.75 -15.62 -50.31
C LYS A 309 -31.89 -14.45 -49.82
N VAL A 310 -31.48 -14.44 -48.55
CA VAL A 310 -30.54 -13.44 -48.01
C VAL A 310 -29.17 -13.58 -48.68
N ASN A 311 -28.64 -14.80 -48.79
CA ASN A 311 -27.35 -15.06 -49.44
C ASN A 311 -27.36 -14.64 -50.92
N HIS A 312 -28.43 -14.94 -51.65
CA HIS A 312 -28.60 -14.54 -53.05
C HIS A 312 -28.71 -13.02 -53.22
N ALA A 313 -29.33 -12.31 -52.27
CA ALA A 313 -29.38 -10.86 -52.29
C ALA A 313 -28.00 -10.21 -52.04
N ILE A 314 -27.17 -10.81 -51.17
CA ILE A 314 -25.78 -10.38 -50.95
C ILE A 314 -24.93 -10.63 -52.19
N ASP A 315 -25.09 -11.78 -52.87
CA ASP A 315 -24.40 -12.10 -54.12
C ASP A 315 -24.68 -11.08 -55.23
N ASN A 316 -25.93 -10.63 -55.33
CA ASN A 316 -26.34 -9.67 -56.35
C ASN A 316 -26.12 -8.20 -55.94
N GLN A 317 -25.55 -7.94 -54.76
CA GLN A 317 -25.38 -6.59 -54.20
C GLN A 317 -26.69 -5.77 -54.17
N ASP A 318 -27.82 -6.46 -54.00
CA ASP A 318 -29.15 -5.85 -54.07
C ASP A 318 -29.66 -5.50 -52.66
N LYS A 319 -29.61 -4.20 -52.36
CA LYS A 319 -30.02 -3.61 -51.09
C LYS A 319 -31.50 -3.82 -50.77
N GLU A 320 -32.38 -3.70 -51.77
CA GLU A 320 -33.82 -3.80 -51.57
C GLU A 320 -34.24 -5.27 -51.40
N ALA A 321 -33.66 -6.15 -52.21
CA ALA A 321 -33.85 -7.59 -52.06
C ALA A 321 -33.30 -8.11 -50.73
N LEU A 322 -32.16 -7.57 -50.24
CA LEU A 322 -31.58 -7.95 -48.95
C LEU A 322 -32.49 -7.56 -47.78
N LEU A 323 -33.00 -6.33 -47.77
CA LEU A 323 -33.97 -5.87 -46.76
C LEU A 323 -35.26 -6.71 -46.80
N ALA A 324 -35.77 -7.03 -47.99
CA ALA A 324 -36.97 -7.86 -48.15
C ALA A 324 -36.73 -9.30 -47.65
N ALA A 325 -35.56 -9.88 -47.94
CA ALA A 325 -35.18 -11.21 -47.49
C ALA A 325 -34.97 -11.29 -45.96
N LEU A 326 -34.32 -10.29 -45.35
CA LEU A 326 -34.13 -10.21 -43.90
C LEU A 326 -35.45 -10.09 -43.13
N ARG A 327 -36.50 -9.53 -43.76
CA ARG A 327 -37.85 -9.36 -43.18
C ARG A 327 -38.75 -10.58 -43.33
N LEU A 328 -38.29 -11.65 -43.99
CA LEU A 328 -39.10 -12.85 -44.14
C LEU A 328 -39.43 -13.44 -42.76
N PRO A 329 -40.72 -13.72 -42.46
CA PRO A 329 -41.14 -14.25 -41.15
C PRO A 329 -40.43 -15.55 -40.76
N ALA A 330 -39.93 -16.31 -41.73
CA ALA A 330 -39.22 -17.57 -41.53
C ALA A 330 -37.80 -17.42 -40.93
N LEU A 331 -37.15 -16.26 -41.06
CA LEU A 331 -35.83 -16.00 -40.51
C LEU A 331 -35.88 -15.42 -39.08
N ASP A 332 -37.01 -14.80 -38.71
CA ASP A 332 -37.27 -14.16 -37.41
C ASP A 332 -36.08 -13.31 -36.92
N ILE A 333 -35.61 -12.40 -37.78
CA ILE A 333 -34.47 -11.52 -37.48
C ILE A 333 -35.00 -10.27 -36.78
N LEU A 334 -34.49 -10.04 -35.56
CA LEU A 334 -34.89 -8.93 -34.70
C LEU A 334 -34.08 -7.67 -35.02
N SER A 335 -34.69 -6.50 -34.80
CA SER A 335 -34.04 -5.17 -34.82
C SER A 335 -33.52 -4.69 -36.18
N ILE A 336 -34.21 -5.00 -37.28
CA ILE A 336 -33.84 -4.49 -38.61
C ILE A 336 -34.21 -3.00 -38.74
N LEU A 337 -33.22 -2.14 -38.97
CA LEU A 337 -33.38 -0.70 -39.17
C LEU A 337 -33.19 -0.34 -40.65
N GLU A 338 -34.20 0.25 -41.28
CA GLU A 338 -34.13 0.64 -42.71
C GLU A 338 -32.99 1.63 -42.99
N ALA A 339 -32.69 2.51 -42.04
CA ALA A 339 -31.61 3.49 -42.13
C ALA A 339 -30.22 2.84 -42.27
N ASN A 340 -30.04 1.62 -41.75
CA ASN A 340 -28.75 0.93 -41.72
C ASN A 340 -28.59 -0.08 -42.88
N SER A 341 -29.52 -0.07 -43.83
CA SER A 341 -29.54 -1.01 -44.96
C SER A 341 -28.27 -1.03 -45.82
N GLN A 342 -27.58 0.11 -45.93
CA GLN A 342 -26.28 0.18 -46.61
C GLN A 342 -25.16 -0.47 -45.77
N CYS A 343 -25.12 -0.20 -44.46
CA CYS A 343 -24.17 -0.82 -43.53
C CYS A 343 -24.37 -2.35 -43.48
N TYR A 344 -25.62 -2.83 -43.51
CA TYR A 344 -25.88 -4.27 -43.56
C TYR A 344 -25.25 -4.90 -44.80
N LEU A 345 -25.45 -4.32 -45.99
CA LEU A 345 -24.91 -4.89 -47.24
C LEU A 345 -23.37 -4.94 -47.23
N GLU A 346 -22.72 -3.85 -46.79
CA GLU A 346 -21.25 -3.76 -46.72
C GLU A 346 -20.67 -4.72 -45.67
N HIS A 347 -21.28 -4.78 -44.49
CA HIS A 347 -20.84 -5.66 -43.40
C HIS A 347 -21.08 -7.15 -43.74
N PHE A 348 -22.20 -7.49 -44.38
CA PHE A 348 -22.46 -8.85 -44.84
C PHE A 348 -21.50 -9.31 -45.93
N THR A 349 -21.17 -8.42 -46.87
CA THR A 349 -20.19 -8.68 -47.94
C THR A 349 -18.81 -8.92 -47.35
N SER A 350 -18.35 -8.02 -46.45
CA SER A 350 -17.08 -8.16 -45.76
C SER A 350 -16.99 -9.43 -44.90
N TYR A 351 -18.04 -9.75 -44.14
CA TYR A 351 -18.08 -10.94 -43.28
C TYR A 351 -17.98 -12.23 -44.12
N ARG A 352 -18.61 -12.24 -45.30
CA ARG A 352 -18.56 -13.37 -46.23
C ARG A 352 -17.21 -13.50 -46.93
N ASP A 353 -16.57 -12.39 -47.30
CA ASP A 353 -15.22 -12.38 -47.88
C ASP A 353 -14.17 -12.91 -46.90
N HIS A 354 -14.31 -12.59 -45.60
CA HIS A 354 -13.47 -13.16 -44.56
C HIS A 354 -13.71 -14.66 -44.38
N LYS A 355 -14.97 -15.11 -44.34
CA LYS A 355 -15.32 -16.55 -44.23
C LYS A 355 -14.84 -17.36 -45.44
N ALA A 356 -14.94 -16.80 -46.65
CA ALA A 356 -14.48 -17.45 -47.88
C ALA A 356 -12.95 -17.68 -47.89
N LYS A 357 -12.16 -16.77 -47.29
CA LYS A 357 -10.70 -16.93 -47.13
C LYS A 357 -10.33 -18.07 -46.18
N ASP A 358 -11.13 -18.31 -45.14
CA ASP A 358 -10.86 -19.36 -44.15
C ASP A 358 -11.30 -20.76 -44.59
N THR A 359 -12.39 -20.88 -45.36
CA THR A 359 -12.97 -22.19 -45.73
C THR A 359 -12.75 -22.64 -47.18
N GLY A 360 -12.25 -21.77 -48.07
CA GLY A 360 -11.89 -22.13 -49.46
C GLY A 360 -13.07 -22.46 -50.40
N ALA A 361 -14.32 -22.25 -49.98
CA ALA A 361 -15.53 -22.39 -50.79
C ALA A 361 -16.52 -21.23 -50.53
N VAL A 362 -17.49 -21.02 -51.42
CA VAL A 362 -18.54 -20.00 -51.28
C VAL A 362 -19.35 -20.29 -50.00
N ALA A 363 -19.02 -19.58 -48.92
CA ALA A 363 -19.61 -19.81 -47.62
C ALA A 363 -20.99 -19.14 -47.54
N GLN A 364 -22.05 -19.95 -47.49
CA GLN A 364 -23.40 -19.45 -47.20
C GLN A 364 -23.49 -19.04 -45.72
N LEU A 365 -24.21 -17.95 -45.47
CA LEU A 365 -24.49 -17.45 -44.13
C LEU A 365 -25.73 -18.14 -43.56
N GLU A 366 -25.61 -18.67 -42.35
CA GLU A 366 -26.71 -19.29 -41.61
C GLU A 366 -27.49 -18.23 -40.80
N ARG A 367 -28.71 -18.55 -40.38
CA ARG A 367 -29.62 -17.62 -39.68
C ARG A 367 -28.98 -16.94 -38.46
N ASP A 368 -28.23 -17.68 -37.65
CA ASP A 368 -27.59 -17.13 -36.43
C ASP A 368 -26.38 -16.23 -36.75
N GLU A 369 -25.75 -16.41 -37.91
CA GLU A 369 -24.72 -15.51 -38.43
C GLU A 369 -25.36 -14.23 -38.98
N ILE A 370 -26.51 -14.37 -39.64
CA ILE A 370 -27.31 -13.25 -40.15
C ILE A 370 -27.78 -12.35 -39.00
N GLN A 371 -28.32 -12.92 -37.93
CA GLN A 371 -28.75 -12.13 -36.76
C GLN A 371 -27.57 -11.42 -36.08
N ARG A 372 -26.43 -12.11 -35.90
CA ARG A 372 -25.24 -11.51 -35.30
C ARG A 372 -24.71 -10.34 -36.12
N ALA A 373 -24.63 -10.49 -37.43
CA ALA A 373 -24.16 -9.42 -38.32
C ALA A 373 -25.11 -8.19 -38.33
N VAL A 374 -26.43 -8.39 -38.25
CA VAL A 374 -27.40 -7.29 -38.12
C VAL A 374 -27.23 -6.56 -36.78
N SER A 375 -27.14 -7.30 -35.67
CA SER A 375 -26.93 -6.71 -34.35
C SER A 375 -25.62 -5.93 -34.27
N THR A 376 -24.52 -6.50 -34.75
CA THR A 376 -23.20 -5.83 -34.77
C THR A 376 -23.21 -4.57 -35.63
N CYS A 377 -23.80 -4.58 -36.83
CA CYS A 377 -23.89 -3.37 -37.65
C CYS A 377 -24.77 -2.29 -37.00
N ASN A 378 -25.84 -2.68 -36.28
CA ASN A 378 -26.65 -1.71 -35.53
C ASN A 378 -25.88 -1.06 -34.38
N ASP A 379 -25.17 -1.86 -33.59
CA ASP A 379 -24.37 -1.36 -32.47
C ASP A 379 -23.25 -0.44 -32.96
N LEU A 380 -22.58 -0.80 -34.06
CA LEU A 380 -21.55 0.02 -34.68
C LEU A 380 -22.12 1.34 -35.24
N ALA A 381 -23.27 1.28 -35.92
CA ALA A 381 -23.91 2.48 -36.46
C ALA A 381 -24.45 3.42 -35.35
N GLU A 382 -24.92 2.85 -34.24
CA GLU A 382 -25.34 3.65 -33.08
C GLU A 382 -24.15 4.25 -32.32
N ALA A 383 -23.05 3.50 -32.16
CA ALA A 383 -21.81 4.01 -31.59
C ALA A 383 -21.23 5.18 -32.41
N GLU A 384 -21.20 5.07 -33.74
CA GLU A 384 -20.73 6.14 -34.62
C GLU A 384 -21.62 7.39 -34.54
N ARG A 385 -22.94 7.21 -34.40
CA ARG A 385 -23.89 8.32 -34.20
C ARG A 385 -23.64 9.05 -32.88
N ARG A 386 -23.49 8.33 -31.76
CA ARG A 386 -23.19 8.92 -30.45
C ARG A 386 -21.84 9.63 -30.43
N LYS A 387 -20.84 9.10 -31.15
CA LYS A 387 -19.54 9.76 -31.36
C LYS A 387 -19.69 11.10 -32.07
N GLN A 388 -20.49 11.15 -33.15
CA GLN A 388 -20.75 12.39 -33.89
C GLN A 388 -21.54 13.41 -33.07
N GLU A 389 -22.53 12.96 -32.29
CA GLU A 389 -23.30 13.81 -31.38
C GLU A 389 -22.39 14.42 -30.29
N SER A 390 -21.48 13.63 -29.73
CA SER A 390 -20.49 14.11 -28.74
C SER A 390 -19.51 15.12 -29.34
N VAL A 391 -19.01 14.88 -30.55
CA VAL A 391 -18.14 15.84 -31.26
C VAL A 391 -18.87 17.17 -31.56
N ALA A 392 -20.16 17.11 -31.86
CA ALA A 392 -20.99 18.30 -32.03
C ALA A 392 -21.20 19.05 -30.71
N ALA A 393 -21.40 18.34 -29.60
CA ALA A 393 -21.52 18.91 -28.26
C ALA A 393 -20.22 19.62 -27.83
N ILE A 394 -19.06 18.97 -28.01
CA ILE A 394 -17.73 19.54 -27.75
C ILE A 394 -17.52 20.83 -28.54
N ASN A 395 -17.80 20.81 -29.84
CA ASN A 395 -17.69 22.00 -30.68
C ASN A 395 -18.62 23.14 -30.25
N THR A 396 -19.76 22.81 -29.64
CA THR A 396 -20.71 23.79 -29.11
C THR A 396 -20.20 24.37 -27.79
N ALA A 397 -19.66 23.54 -26.90
CA ALA A 397 -19.05 23.98 -25.64
C ALA A 397 -17.84 24.91 -25.86
N ILE A 398 -16.97 24.57 -26.81
CA ILE A 398 -15.82 25.42 -27.20
C ILE A 398 -16.31 26.83 -27.60
N ARG A 399 -17.42 26.94 -28.34
CA ARG A 399 -17.99 28.23 -28.76
C ARG A 399 -18.63 29.01 -27.61
N GLN A 400 -19.12 28.34 -26.58
CA GLN A 400 -19.72 28.99 -25.41
C GLN A 400 -18.70 29.69 -24.53
N GLY A 401 -17.41 29.30 -24.62
CA GLY A 401 -16.33 29.99 -23.93
C GLY A 401 -16.13 29.61 -22.47
N ILE A 402 -16.86 28.61 -21.96
CA ILE A 402 -16.79 28.18 -20.55
C ILE A 402 -15.85 26.99 -20.44
N ALA A 403 -14.70 27.21 -19.78
CA ALA A 403 -13.63 26.22 -19.67
C ALA A 403 -14.08 24.90 -19.02
N GLU A 404 -14.88 24.98 -17.96
CA GLU A 404 -15.40 23.81 -17.24
C GLU A 404 -16.31 22.94 -18.13
N ASN A 405 -17.23 23.57 -18.86
CA ASN A 405 -18.14 22.88 -19.78
C ASN A 405 -17.38 22.22 -20.93
N THR A 406 -16.36 22.90 -21.47
CA THR A 406 -15.55 22.35 -22.56
C THR A 406 -14.80 21.11 -22.13
N VAL A 407 -14.23 21.08 -20.93
CA VAL A 407 -13.59 19.86 -20.42
C VAL A 407 -14.59 18.77 -20.08
N GLU A 408 -15.75 19.11 -19.51
CA GLU A 408 -16.81 18.13 -19.21
C GLU A 408 -17.24 17.39 -20.48
N GLU A 409 -17.43 18.12 -21.59
CA GLU A 409 -17.77 17.54 -22.88
C GLU A 409 -16.61 16.78 -23.53
N LEU A 410 -15.36 17.26 -23.39
CA LEU A 410 -14.18 16.53 -23.86
C LEU A 410 -14.02 15.18 -23.13
N MET A 411 -14.34 15.12 -21.84
CA MET A 411 -14.27 13.92 -21.01
C MET A 411 -15.39 12.90 -21.28
N ASN A 412 -16.36 13.22 -22.15
CA ASN A 412 -17.41 12.29 -22.52
C ASN A 412 -16.81 11.06 -23.20
N SER A 413 -17.00 9.88 -22.59
CA SER A 413 -16.49 8.61 -23.11
C SER A 413 -17.00 8.26 -24.51
N GLU A 414 -18.15 8.81 -24.90
CA GLU A 414 -18.74 8.61 -26.22
C GLU A 414 -17.95 9.34 -27.33
N ALA A 415 -17.16 10.37 -27.00
CA ALA A 415 -16.35 11.12 -27.94
C ALA A 415 -15.05 10.39 -28.35
N GLN A 416 -14.62 9.36 -27.62
CA GLN A 416 -13.42 8.55 -27.90
C GLN A 416 -12.12 9.38 -28.05
N LEU A 417 -11.95 10.44 -27.26
CA LEU A 417 -10.77 11.30 -27.29
C LEU A 417 -9.62 10.77 -26.39
N PRO A 418 -8.37 11.20 -26.62
CA PRO A 418 -7.22 10.93 -25.75
C PRO A 418 -7.41 11.44 -24.32
N LEU A 419 -6.51 11.05 -23.41
CA LEU A 419 -6.61 11.40 -21.99
C LEU A 419 -6.63 12.92 -21.78
N ILE A 420 -7.61 13.41 -21.00
CA ILE A 420 -7.83 14.84 -20.72
C ILE A 420 -7.59 15.12 -19.23
N TYR A 421 -6.97 16.26 -18.93
CA TYR A 421 -6.64 16.68 -17.57
C TYR A 421 -7.59 17.80 -17.09
N PRO A 422 -8.49 17.54 -16.12
CA PRO A 422 -9.45 18.55 -15.65
C PRO A 422 -8.82 19.83 -15.11
N THR A 423 -7.59 19.72 -14.60
CA THR A 423 -6.79 20.83 -14.08
C THR A 423 -6.41 21.85 -15.15
N ALA A 424 -6.38 21.46 -16.42
CA ALA A 424 -5.97 22.31 -17.55
C ALA A 424 -7.17 22.87 -18.36
N ALA A 425 -8.33 23.05 -17.74
CA ALA A 425 -9.55 23.47 -18.44
C ALA A 425 -9.40 24.80 -19.21
N ASN A 426 -8.72 25.77 -18.61
CA ASN A 426 -8.46 27.07 -19.26
C ASN A 426 -7.56 26.92 -20.49
N LEU A 427 -6.58 26.00 -20.46
CA LEU A 427 -5.67 25.71 -21.57
C LEU A 427 -6.41 25.04 -22.74
N TYR A 428 -7.24 24.03 -22.47
CA TYR A 428 -8.03 23.38 -23.52
C TYR A 428 -9.00 24.37 -24.17
N GLN A 429 -9.69 25.19 -23.37
CA GLN A 429 -10.64 26.17 -23.89
C GLN A 429 -9.97 27.23 -24.76
N SER A 430 -8.86 27.84 -24.33
CA SER A 430 -8.21 28.92 -25.08
C SER A 430 -7.60 28.43 -26.40
N GLU A 431 -6.95 27.27 -26.37
CA GLU A 431 -6.25 26.72 -27.52
C GLU A 431 -7.21 26.09 -28.53
N LEU A 432 -8.20 25.30 -28.08
CA LEU A 432 -9.21 24.73 -28.98
C LEU A 432 -10.09 25.81 -29.60
N PHE A 433 -10.40 26.88 -28.87
CA PHE A 433 -11.12 28.03 -29.43
C PHE A 433 -10.30 28.77 -30.49
N SER A 434 -8.99 28.92 -30.27
CA SER A 434 -8.07 29.52 -31.25
C SER A 434 -7.92 28.66 -32.52
N LEU A 435 -7.85 27.33 -32.35
CA LEU A 435 -7.86 26.36 -33.45
C LEU A 435 -9.18 26.38 -34.22
N GLN A 436 -10.32 26.44 -33.53
CA GLN A 436 -11.65 26.51 -34.15
C GLN A 436 -11.86 27.81 -34.94
N ASN A 437 -11.28 28.94 -34.48
CA ASN A 437 -11.30 30.20 -35.23
C ASN A 437 -10.36 30.20 -36.45
N SER A 438 -9.29 29.41 -36.40
CA SER A 438 -8.30 29.30 -37.47
C SER A 438 -8.70 28.28 -38.54
N SER A 439 -9.58 27.33 -38.21
CA SER A 439 -10.04 26.31 -39.16
C SER A 439 -10.98 26.93 -40.21
N LYS A 440 -10.79 26.55 -41.48
CA LYS A 440 -11.60 27.08 -42.60
C LYS A 440 -13.06 26.59 -42.58
N ASN A 441 -13.39 25.62 -41.72
CA ASN A 441 -14.69 25.00 -41.62
C ASN A 441 -15.57 25.70 -40.57
N LYS A 442 -16.62 26.40 -41.02
CA LYS A 442 -17.66 26.99 -40.14
C LYS A 442 -18.45 25.94 -39.33
N ALA A 443 -18.22 24.64 -39.57
CA ALA A 443 -18.87 23.53 -38.88
C ALA A 443 -18.23 23.18 -37.53
N GLY A 444 -17.00 23.63 -37.24
CA GLY A 444 -16.23 23.24 -36.05
C GLY A 444 -15.05 22.31 -36.39
N LEU A 445 -14.34 21.84 -35.36
CA LEU A 445 -13.23 20.90 -35.47
C LEU A 445 -13.75 19.48 -35.73
N SER A 446 -13.09 18.74 -36.63
CA SER A 446 -13.38 17.32 -36.87
C SER A 446 -12.93 16.46 -35.69
N HIS A 447 -13.41 15.21 -35.61
CA HIS A 447 -12.96 14.28 -34.58
C HIS A 447 -11.44 14.03 -34.64
N GLU A 448 -10.87 13.92 -35.84
CA GLU A 448 -9.42 13.73 -36.03
C GLU A 448 -8.63 14.96 -35.56
N GLU A 449 -9.10 16.16 -35.89
CA GLU A 449 -8.50 17.43 -35.44
C GLU A 449 -8.57 17.57 -33.92
N LEU A 450 -9.69 17.16 -33.29
CA LEU A 450 -9.86 17.15 -31.84
C LEU A 450 -8.94 16.13 -31.17
N CYS A 451 -8.79 14.92 -31.71
CA CYS A 451 -7.88 13.92 -31.16
C CYS A 451 -6.44 14.44 -31.10
N VAL A 452 -5.93 14.96 -32.22
CA VAL A 452 -4.55 15.48 -32.30
C VAL A 452 -4.37 16.69 -31.39
N ALA A 453 -5.32 17.63 -31.41
CA ALA A 453 -5.24 18.83 -30.58
C ALA A 453 -5.29 18.49 -29.08
N VAL A 454 -6.17 17.58 -28.67
CA VAL A 454 -6.27 17.15 -27.26
C VAL A 454 -5.01 16.41 -26.82
N GLU A 455 -4.44 15.53 -27.66
CA GLU A 455 -3.19 14.83 -27.34
C GLU A 455 -2.03 15.81 -27.12
N MET A 456 -1.86 16.78 -28.01
CA MET A 456 -0.83 17.81 -27.88
C MET A 456 -1.04 18.70 -26.64
N LEU A 457 -2.27 19.17 -26.41
CA LEU A 457 -2.59 20.03 -25.28
C LEU A 457 -2.47 19.30 -23.93
N SER A 458 -2.82 18.02 -23.89
CA SER A 458 -2.62 17.14 -22.74
C SER A 458 -1.13 16.96 -22.43
N ALA A 459 -0.28 16.83 -23.45
CA ALA A 459 1.16 16.76 -23.24
C ALA A 459 1.75 18.09 -22.74
N VAL A 460 1.22 19.24 -23.21
CA VAL A 460 1.59 20.58 -22.69
C VAL A 460 1.10 20.79 -21.26
N ALA A 461 -0.07 20.26 -20.90
CA ALA A 461 -0.57 20.28 -19.52
C ALA A 461 0.37 19.51 -18.58
N VAL A 462 0.79 18.30 -18.97
CA VAL A 462 1.78 17.51 -18.21
C VAL A 462 3.12 18.24 -18.09
N LEU A 463 3.59 18.87 -19.17
CA LEU A 463 4.82 19.66 -19.13
C LEU A 463 4.72 20.83 -18.14
N ASN A 464 3.59 21.54 -18.08
CA ASN A 464 3.38 22.61 -17.09
C ASN A 464 3.39 22.10 -15.65
N GLU A 465 2.76 20.96 -15.37
CA GLU A 465 2.82 20.33 -14.05
C GLU A 465 4.25 19.92 -13.67
N LEU A 466 5.04 19.42 -14.61
CA LEU A 466 6.46 19.10 -14.39
C LEU A 466 7.31 20.34 -14.16
N LEU A 467 7.07 21.43 -14.91
CA LEU A 467 7.79 22.69 -14.71
C LEU A 467 7.56 23.27 -13.30
N ASP A 468 6.38 23.07 -12.72
CA ASP A 468 6.08 23.49 -11.35
C ASP A 468 6.88 22.71 -10.28
N THR A 469 7.35 21.48 -10.61
CA THR A 469 8.24 20.71 -9.73
C THR A 469 9.68 21.22 -9.70
N LYS A 470 10.07 22.08 -10.66
CA LYS A 470 11.44 22.59 -10.85
C LYS A 470 12.49 21.49 -11.05
N ASP A 471 12.07 20.32 -11.50
CA ASP A 471 12.96 19.20 -11.83
C ASP A 471 13.36 19.26 -13.30
N ALA A 472 14.58 19.72 -13.57
CA ALA A 472 15.10 19.84 -14.93
C ALA A 472 15.20 18.49 -15.66
N VAL A 473 15.43 17.37 -14.94
CA VAL A 473 15.57 16.05 -15.56
C VAL A 473 14.21 15.55 -16.05
N ALA A 474 13.18 15.66 -15.22
CA ALA A 474 11.82 15.27 -15.61
C ALA A 474 11.28 16.11 -16.78
N VAL A 475 11.63 17.40 -16.82
CA VAL A 475 11.30 18.30 -17.94
C VAL A 475 12.03 17.88 -19.21
N SER A 476 13.32 17.54 -19.14
CA SER A 476 14.08 17.04 -20.30
C SER A 476 13.58 15.68 -20.81
N GLU A 477 13.14 14.78 -19.93
CA GLU A 477 12.52 13.51 -20.33
C GLU A 477 11.20 13.76 -21.07
N GLN A 478 10.33 14.63 -20.56
CA GLN A 478 9.06 14.97 -21.19
C GLN A 478 9.22 15.69 -22.55
N LEU A 479 10.29 16.49 -22.72
CA LEU A 479 10.63 17.10 -24.00
C LEU A 479 11.22 16.09 -25.01
N SER A 480 11.81 15.00 -24.52
CA SER A 480 12.37 13.92 -25.35
C SER A 480 11.30 12.94 -25.82
N ASP A 481 10.30 12.69 -24.98
CA ASP A 481 9.18 11.81 -25.32
C ASP A 481 8.27 12.49 -26.36
N SER A 482 7.96 11.73 -27.41
CA SER A 482 7.50 12.22 -28.71
C SER A 482 5.96 12.21 -28.90
N PRO A 483 5.16 13.03 -28.18
CA PRO A 483 3.85 13.46 -28.67
C PRO A 483 3.72 14.98 -28.89
N LEU A 484 4.72 15.79 -28.49
CA LEU A 484 4.63 17.25 -28.50
C LEU A 484 4.97 17.93 -29.84
N GLY A 485 5.72 17.25 -30.71
CA GLY A 485 6.00 17.72 -32.08
C GLY A 485 6.75 19.05 -32.20
N PHE A 486 7.51 19.47 -31.19
CA PHE A 486 8.32 20.69 -31.25
C PHE A 486 9.42 20.57 -32.32
N SER A 487 9.66 21.67 -33.03
CA SER A 487 10.69 21.76 -34.06
C SER A 487 12.02 22.26 -33.49
N ASN A 488 13.14 21.89 -34.12
CA ASN A 488 14.50 22.32 -33.75
C ASN A 488 15.00 21.90 -32.35
N ILE A 489 14.50 20.81 -31.77
CA ILE A 489 15.08 20.30 -30.52
C ILE A 489 16.46 19.68 -30.81
N ASP A 490 17.48 20.21 -30.16
CA ASP A 490 18.83 19.64 -30.11
C ASP A 490 19.02 18.90 -28.78
N HIS A 491 19.26 17.59 -28.85
CA HIS A 491 19.42 16.75 -27.66
C HIS A 491 20.60 17.16 -26.78
N ASP A 492 21.62 17.83 -27.35
CA ASP A 492 22.78 18.32 -26.60
C ASP A 492 22.43 19.53 -25.71
N ASN A 493 21.31 20.21 -25.98
CA ASN A 493 20.85 21.41 -25.27
C ASN A 493 19.66 21.18 -24.33
N MET A 494 19.26 19.92 -24.09
CA MET A 494 18.05 19.58 -23.32
C MET A 494 18.00 20.14 -21.91
N GLN A 495 19.14 20.19 -21.23
CA GLN A 495 19.24 20.77 -19.89
C GLN A 495 19.05 22.29 -19.92
N ARG A 496 19.57 22.97 -20.95
CA ARG A 496 19.39 24.42 -21.14
C ARG A 496 17.96 24.79 -21.50
N TYR A 497 17.28 23.98 -22.31
CA TYR A 497 15.84 24.15 -22.56
C TYR A 497 15.03 24.02 -21.27
N ALA A 498 15.30 23.00 -20.46
CA ALA A 498 14.61 22.77 -19.20
C ALA A 498 14.79 23.94 -18.21
N ASP A 499 16.02 24.41 -18.00
CA ASP A 499 16.31 25.52 -17.10
C ASP A 499 15.63 26.83 -17.54
N MET A 500 15.65 27.11 -18.85
CA MET A 500 15.01 28.31 -19.40
C MET A 500 13.48 28.25 -19.31
N LEU A 501 12.88 27.06 -19.55
CA LEU A 501 11.44 26.85 -19.41
C LEU A 501 10.98 26.95 -17.95
N ILE A 502 11.77 26.46 -16.99
CA ILE A 502 11.47 26.61 -15.55
C ILE A 502 11.46 28.09 -15.17
N LYS A 503 12.40 28.88 -15.71
CA LYS A 503 12.45 30.33 -15.50
C LYS A 503 11.26 31.03 -16.17
N LEU A 504 10.95 30.69 -17.41
CA LEU A 504 9.80 31.23 -18.15
C LEU A 504 8.48 30.94 -17.42
N ARG A 505 8.35 29.73 -16.86
CA ARG A 505 7.20 29.31 -16.03
C ARG A 505 7.07 30.15 -14.76
N ALA A 506 8.18 30.44 -14.09
CA ALA A 506 8.17 31.28 -12.89
C ALA A 506 7.76 32.74 -13.23
N ASP A 507 8.25 33.27 -14.35
CA ASP A 507 7.94 34.62 -14.80
C ASP A 507 6.48 34.75 -15.28
N SER A 508 5.93 33.74 -15.97
CA SER A 508 4.53 33.74 -16.42
C SER A 508 3.54 33.63 -15.25
N LEU A 509 3.83 32.80 -14.25
CA LEU A 509 3.06 32.74 -13.00
C LEU A 509 3.07 34.09 -12.25
N ALA A 510 4.21 34.80 -12.25
CA ALA A 510 4.29 36.13 -11.64
C ALA A 510 3.45 37.19 -12.39
N GLN A 511 3.19 36.98 -13.68
CA GLN A 511 2.32 37.82 -14.51
C GLN A 511 0.85 37.40 -14.49
N GLY A 512 0.50 36.34 -13.73
CA GLY A 512 -0.86 35.84 -13.61
C GLY A 512 -1.33 34.92 -14.74
N GLN A 513 -0.42 34.40 -15.56
CA GLN A 513 -0.72 33.36 -16.54
C GLN A 513 -0.62 31.97 -15.89
N GLU A 514 -1.70 31.19 -16.00
CA GLU A 514 -1.82 29.89 -15.32
C GLU A 514 -1.07 28.75 -16.03
N PHE A 515 -0.90 28.82 -17.35
CA PHE A 515 -0.22 27.81 -18.18
C PHE A 515 0.66 28.45 -19.25
N LEU A 516 1.81 27.83 -19.55
CA LEU A 516 2.55 28.07 -20.77
C LEU A 516 1.89 27.34 -21.94
N THR A 517 1.76 28.02 -23.07
CA THR A 517 1.20 27.46 -24.30
C THR A 517 2.26 26.70 -25.10
N TRP A 518 1.83 25.91 -26.08
CA TRP A 518 2.76 25.24 -27.01
C TRP A 518 3.70 26.24 -27.71
N ASN A 519 3.19 27.42 -28.08
CA ASN A 519 3.96 28.47 -28.74
C ASN A 519 5.04 29.07 -27.82
N ASP A 520 4.76 29.18 -26.53
CA ASP A 520 5.73 29.70 -25.55
C ASP A 520 6.91 28.73 -25.40
N VAL A 521 6.62 27.42 -25.40
CA VAL A 521 7.63 26.37 -25.32
C VAL A 521 8.49 26.33 -26.60
N GLN A 522 7.88 26.38 -27.77
CA GLN A 522 8.59 26.43 -29.05
C GLN A 522 9.51 27.66 -29.15
N LYS A 523 9.00 28.84 -28.77
CA LYS A 523 9.79 30.08 -28.77
C LYS A 523 10.97 30.02 -27.80
N CYS A 524 10.82 29.34 -26.67
CA CYS A 524 11.91 29.10 -25.73
C CYS A 524 13.01 28.24 -26.37
N ILE A 525 12.66 27.14 -27.02
CA ILE A 525 13.60 26.25 -27.73
C ILE A 525 14.37 27.03 -28.79
N ASP A 526 13.66 27.78 -29.64
CA ASP A 526 14.29 28.58 -30.70
C ASP A 526 15.24 29.67 -30.13
N THR A 527 14.86 30.27 -28.99
CA THR A 527 15.71 31.28 -28.31
C THR A 527 16.98 30.66 -27.74
N VAL A 528 16.89 29.49 -27.10
CA VAL A 528 18.06 28.79 -26.55
C VAL A 528 18.99 28.33 -27.69
N ASN A 529 18.44 27.82 -28.79
CA ASN A 529 19.22 27.44 -29.96
C ASN A 529 19.97 28.63 -30.57
N PHE A 530 19.28 29.77 -30.70
CA PHE A 530 19.91 30.99 -31.18
C PHE A 530 21.06 31.43 -30.26
N GLN A 531 20.87 31.36 -28.94
CA GLN A 531 21.92 31.68 -27.96
C GLN A 531 23.11 30.72 -28.03
N VAL A 532 22.87 29.42 -28.11
CA VAL A 532 23.92 28.39 -28.23
C VAL A 532 24.70 28.56 -29.54
N HIS A 533 23.99 28.84 -30.64
CA HIS A 533 24.64 29.14 -31.92
C HIS A 533 25.52 30.38 -31.82
N GLU A 534 25.03 31.45 -31.19
CA GLU A 534 25.82 32.67 -30.97
C GLU A 534 27.05 32.45 -30.07
N GLU A 535 26.94 31.57 -29.06
CA GLU A 535 28.07 31.16 -28.21
C GLU A 535 29.10 30.34 -28.99
N ASN A 536 28.66 29.39 -29.81
CA ASN A 536 29.54 28.55 -30.63
C ASN A 536 30.31 29.39 -31.65
N GLU A 537 29.65 30.35 -32.31
CA GLU A 537 30.28 31.31 -33.22
C GLU A 537 31.34 32.18 -32.49
N ARG A 538 31.11 32.56 -31.22
CA ARG A 538 32.12 33.25 -30.40
C ARG A 538 33.30 32.36 -30.06
N VAL A 539 33.08 31.08 -29.75
CA VAL A 539 34.16 30.13 -29.46
C VAL A 539 35.05 29.93 -30.69
N ILE A 540 34.47 29.85 -31.89
CA ILE A 540 35.21 29.79 -33.15
C ILE A 540 36.07 31.05 -33.32
N ALA A 541 35.51 32.24 -33.09
CA ALA A 541 36.26 33.49 -33.18
C ALA A 541 37.43 33.57 -32.16
N ILE A 542 37.24 33.07 -30.93
CA ILE A 542 38.31 32.99 -29.91
C ILE A 542 39.42 32.02 -30.35
N ALA A 543 39.04 30.88 -30.94
CA ALA A 543 39.99 29.91 -31.46
C ALA A 543 40.84 30.52 -32.59
N GLU A 544 40.23 31.23 -33.53
CA GLU A 544 40.92 31.94 -34.62
C GLU A 544 41.88 33.02 -34.08
N ILE A 545 41.51 33.77 -33.04
CA ILE A 545 42.40 34.75 -32.38
C ILE A 545 43.62 34.06 -31.75
N ASN A 546 43.41 32.93 -31.07
CA ASN A 546 44.51 32.20 -30.44
C ASN A 546 45.42 31.50 -31.45
N GLU A 547 44.88 31.03 -32.57
CA GLU A 547 45.65 30.49 -33.69
C GLU A 547 46.49 31.58 -34.35
N ALA A 548 45.90 32.76 -34.57
CA ALA A 548 46.61 33.92 -35.10
C ALA A 548 47.76 34.37 -34.18
N LEU A 549 47.57 34.35 -32.85
CA LEU A 549 48.64 34.63 -31.88
C LEU A 549 49.80 33.62 -31.97
N ASN A 550 49.50 32.34 -32.12
CA ASN A 550 50.52 31.29 -32.27
C ASN A 550 51.36 31.44 -33.55
N SER A 551 50.81 32.09 -34.58
CA SER A 551 51.51 32.32 -35.84
C SER A 551 52.62 33.38 -35.75
N GLY A 552 52.68 34.15 -34.65
CA GLY A 552 53.68 35.20 -34.43
C GLY A 552 53.52 36.43 -35.33
N ASP A 553 52.37 36.57 -36.01
CA ASP A 553 52.09 37.63 -36.97
C ASP A 553 51.07 38.62 -36.38
N ALA A 554 51.51 39.86 -36.18
CA ALA A 554 50.69 40.93 -35.59
C ALA A 554 49.51 41.34 -36.49
N GLU A 555 49.66 41.25 -37.82
CA GLU A 555 48.59 41.60 -38.77
C GLU A 555 47.49 40.54 -38.79
N LYS A 556 47.88 39.25 -38.73
CA LYS A 556 46.89 38.16 -38.58
C LYS A 556 46.17 38.22 -37.24
N THR A 557 46.90 38.56 -36.18
CA THR A 557 46.31 38.76 -34.85
C THR A 557 45.30 39.90 -34.88
N PHE A 558 45.63 41.02 -35.51
CA PHE A 558 44.71 42.13 -35.69
C PHE A 558 43.48 41.75 -36.52
N ALA A 559 43.66 41.07 -37.65
CA ALA A 559 42.56 40.60 -38.49
C ALA A 559 41.58 39.71 -37.70
N ALA A 560 42.09 38.79 -36.88
CA ALA A 560 41.26 37.95 -36.01
C ALA A 560 40.55 38.75 -34.91
N LEU A 561 41.20 39.77 -34.32
CA LEU A 561 40.59 40.66 -33.32
C LEU A 561 39.47 41.56 -33.90
N THR A 562 39.50 41.83 -35.21
CA THR A 562 38.47 42.62 -35.91
C THR A 562 37.25 41.82 -36.36
N LEU A 563 37.22 40.50 -36.13
CA LEU A 563 36.08 39.66 -36.50
C LEU A 563 34.80 40.12 -35.78
N PRO A 564 33.71 40.44 -36.51
CA PRO A 564 32.45 40.90 -35.91
C PRO A 564 31.88 39.91 -34.90
N THR A 565 32.15 38.62 -35.11
CA THR A 565 31.69 37.49 -34.31
C THR A 565 32.24 37.50 -32.89
N ALA A 566 33.45 38.04 -32.66
CA ALA A 566 34.06 38.12 -31.34
C ALA A 566 33.48 39.26 -30.46
N LYS A 567 32.78 40.23 -31.06
CA LYS A 567 32.19 41.42 -30.40
C LYS A 567 33.16 42.21 -29.50
N LEU A 568 34.45 42.20 -29.81
CA LEU A 568 35.48 42.91 -29.05
C LEU A 568 35.34 44.42 -29.24
N GLN A 569 35.52 45.18 -28.16
CA GLN A 569 35.36 46.64 -28.16
C GLN A 569 36.71 47.35 -28.14
N GLY A 570 36.82 48.45 -28.88
CA GLY A 570 37.97 49.36 -28.82
C GLY A 570 39.22 48.93 -29.59
N VAL A 571 39.12 48.01 -30.55
CA VAL A 571 40.27 47.56 -31.36
C VAL A 571 40.68 48.67 -32.35
N ASN A 572 41.92 49.16 -32.25
CA ASN A 572 42.48 50.23 -33.09
C ASN A 572 43.65 49.71 -33.96
N PRO A 573 43.69 49.99 -35.28
CA PRO A 573 44.78 49.57 -36.16
C PRO A 573 46.17 50.09 -35.74
N ALA A 574 46.27 51.29 -35.16
CA ALA A 574 47.56 51.88 -34.78
C ALA A 574 48.27 51.14 -33.62
N THR A 575 47.55 50.31 -32.88
CA THR A 575 48.04 49.55 -31.72
C THR A 575 48.15 48.05 -31.98
N ALA A 576 47.99 47.61 -33.24
CA ALA A 576 47.98 46.20 -33.64
C ALA A 576 49.18 45.39 -33.11
N LYS A 577 50.39 45.91 -33.26
CA LYS A 577 51.61 45.27 -32.75
C LYS A 577 51.62 45.14 -31.23
N HIS A 578 51.16 46.18 -30.51
CA HIS A 578 51.10 46.14 -29.04
C HIS A 578 50.01 45.19 -28.52
N TYR A 579 48.89 45.04 -29.23
CA TYR A 579 47.91 44.00 -28.93
C TYR A 579 48.54 42.60 -29.01
N HIS A 580 49.29 42.32 -30.07
CA HIS A 580 49.98 41.04 -30.24
C HIS A 580 50.99 40.79 -29.11
N ASP A 581 51.86 41.75 -28.81
CA ASP A 581 52.90 41.62 -27.79
C ASP A 581 52.31 41.43 -26.37
N LEU A 582 51.23 42.15 -26.04
CA LEU A 582 50.58 42.05 -24.73
C LEU A 582 49.77 40.76 -24.59
N LEU A 583 49.05 40.33 -25.63
CA LEU A 583 48.30 39.08 -25.63
C LEU A 583 49.24 37.87 -25.54
N LEU A 584 50.35 37.86 -26.30
CA LEU A 584 51.36 36.80 -26.24
C LEU A 584 52.00 36.72 -24.85
N HIS A 585 52.38 37.85 -24.27
CA HIS A 585 52.92 37.87 -22.90
C HIS A 585 51.89 37.39 -21.86
N THR A 586 50.62 37.76 -22.02
CA THR A 586 49.53 37.31 -21.12
C THR A 586 49.34 35.81 -21.22
N LYS A 587 49.40 35.25 -22.44
CA LYS A 587 49.34 33.82 -22.70
C LYS A 587 50.52 33.08 -22.06
N ASP A 588 51.75 33.55 -22.27
CA ASP A 588 52.95 32.96 -21.67
C ASP A 588 52.90 32.95 -20.13
N LEU A 589 52.36 34.02 -19.53
CA LEU A 589 52.19 34.10 -18.09
C LEU A 589 51.17 33.08 -17.58
N ILE A 590 50.08 32.86 -18.32
CA ILE A 590 49.08 31.84 -18.00
C ILE A 590 49.70 30.44 -18.14
N CYS A 591 50.40 30.13 -19.24
CA CYS A 591 51.09 28.85 -19.43
C CYS A 591 52.09 28.56 -18.30
N LYS A 592 52.86 29.57 -17.87
CA LYS A 592 53.81 29.43 -16.73
C LYS A 592 53.12 29.21 -15.38
N ARG A 593 51.92 29.78 -15.17
CA ARG A 593 51.16 29.62 -13.92
C ARG A 593 50.38 28.31 -13.89
N SER A 594 49.86 27.84 -15.03
CA SER A 594 49.10 26.60 -15.15
C SER A 594 50.00 25.37 -15.29
N GLY A 595 51.21 25.52 -15.84
CA GLY A 595 52.10 24.41 -16.21
C GLY A 595 51.67 23.70 -17.50
N ASP A 596 50.71 24.26 -18.26
CA ASP A 596 50.19 23.72 -19.50
C ASP A 596 50.63 24.60 -20.67
N GLU A 597 51.46 24.04 -21.56
CA GLU A 597 51.97 24.74 -22.75
C GLU A 597 50.87 25.00 -23.79
N SER A 598 49.70 24.34 -23.67
CA SER A 598 48.56 24.48 -24.58
C SER A 598 47.52 25.51 -24.13
N ALA A 599 47.77 26.26 -23.05
CA ALA A 599 46.78 27.18 -22.50
C ALA A 599 46.35 28.27 -23.50
N VAL A 600 45.04 28.50 -23.58
CA VAL A 600 44.39 29.40 -24.53
C VAL A 600 43.88 30.65 -23.81
N LEU A 601 43.88 31.81 -24.48
CA LEU A 601 43.28 33.04 -23.96
C LEU A 601 41.76 33.04 -24.15
N TRP A 602 41.02 33.40 -23.11
CA TRP A 602 39.57 33.53 -23.14
C TRP A 602 39.13 34.99 -23.39
N LEU A 603 37.87 35.17 -23.82
CA LEU A 603 37.33 36.46 -24.28
C LEU A 603 37.60 37.62 -23.31
N ASP A 604 37.36 37.43 -22.00
CA ASP A 604 37.57 38.47 -21.00
C ASP A 604 39.04 38.90 -20.90
N GLN A 605 39.96 37.94 -21.00
CA GLN A 605 41.41 38.19 -20.98
C GLN A 605 41.85 38.92 -22.24
N ILE A 606 41.25 38.58 -23.39
CA ILE A 606 41.50 39.24 -24.67
C ILE A 606 40.99 40.69 -24.61
N GLN A 607 39.77 40.92 -24.11
CA GLN A 607 39.17 42.25 -23.98
C GLN A 607 39.94 43.12 -22.97
N GLU A 608 40.36 42.56 -21.82
CA GLU A 608 41.17 43.25 -20.82
C GLU A 608 42.55 43.63 -21.38
N ALA A 609 43.17 42.75 -22.16
CA ALA A 609 44.43 43.05 -22.84
C ALA A 609 44.25 44.16 -23.89
N ILE A 610 43.17 44.17 -24.67
CA ILE A 610 42.88 45.26 -25.63
C ILE A 610 42.72 46.60 -24.91
N HIS A 611 41.92 46.65 -23.84
CA HIS A 611 41.76 47.86 -23.04
C HIS A 611 43.09 48.34 -22.43
N THR A 612 43.88 47.40 -21.91
CA THR A 612 45.18 47.72 -21.32
C THR A 612 46.15 48.24 -22.38
N ALA A 613 46.19 47.64 -23.57
CA ALA A 613 47.02 48.12 -24.67
C ALA A 613 46.59 49.49 -25.20
N ASN A 614 45.29 49.79 -25.22
CA ASN A 614 44.79 51.12 -25.56
C ASN A 614 45.17 52.17 -24.51
N GLN A 615 45.04 51.82 -23.23
CA GLN A 615 45.48 52.68 -22.15
C GLN A 615 46.99 52.91 -22.23
N ASP A 616 47.76 51.86 -22.52
CA ASP A 616 49.21 51.95 -22.70
C ASP A 616 49.59 52.84 -23.89
N GLN A 617 48.83 52.82 -24.99
CA GLN A 617 49.03 53.75 -26.11
C GLN A 617 48.82 55.20 -25.71
N GLU A 618 47.72 55.49 -24.99
CA GLU A 618 47.46 56.85 -24.51
C GLU A 618 48.51 57.32 -23.50
N ASP A 619 48.90 56.46 -22.56
CA ASP A 619 49.88 56.77 -21.53
C ASP A 619 51.29 56.93 -22.12
N ALA A 620 51.64 56.11 -23.12
CA ALA A 620 52.91 56.21 -23.83
C ALA A 620 53.01 57.53 -24.61
N LEU A 621 51.93 57.92 -25.30
CA LEU A 621 51.88 59.19 -26.02
C LEU A 621 51.98 60.39 -25.05
N LYS A 622 51.17 60.41 -23.99
CA LYS A 622 51.20 61.47 -22.96
C LYS A 622 52.55 61.56 -22.27
N LEU A 623 53.21 60.43 -22.02
CA LEU A 623 54.54 60.38 -21.44
C LEU A 623 55.59 60.95 -22.41
N ALA A 624 55.57 60.51 -23.67
CA ALA A 624 56.52 60.96 -24.68
C ALA A 624 56.38 62.47 -24.96
N GLU A 625 55.15 62.97 -25.10
CA GLU A 625 54.84 64.40 -25.22
C GLU A 625 55.36 65.19 -24.02
N ALA A 626 55.10 64.71 -22.80
CA ALA A 626 55.48 65.43 -21.61
C ALA A 626 56.98 65.39 -21.32
N VAL A 627 57.69 64.33 -21.70
CA VAL A 627 59.17 64.29 -21.71
C VAL A 627 59.74 65.24 -22.77
N ALA A 628 59.13 65.31 -23.96
CA ALA A 628 59.52 66.27 -24.98
C ALA A 628 59.24 67.72 -24.57
N ASP A 629 58.15 67.98 -23.83
CA ASP A 629 57.85 69.28 -23.23
C ASP A 629 58.85 69.67 -22.15
N ILE A 630 59.23 68.75 -21.26
CA ILE A 630 60.27 69.00 -20.25
C ILE A 630 61.59 69.36 -20.94
N ASN A 631 62.01 68.60 -21.95
CA ASN A 631 63.22 68.90 -22.69
C ASN A 631 63.17 70.26 -23.40
N ARG A 632 62.01 70.66 -23.91
CA ARG A 632 61.79 72.02 -24.48
C ARG A 632 61.84 73.11 -23.40
N ALA A 633 61.23 72.89 -22.24
CA ALA A 633 61.25 73.83 -21.13
C ALA A 633 62.67 74.04 -20.58
N ILE A 634 63.44 72.95 -20.40
CA ILE A 634 64.85 73.01 -19.99
C ILE A 634 65.67 73.82 -21.00
N ALA A 635 65.45 73.63 -22.31
CA ALA A 635 66.14 74.35 -23.37
C ALA A 635 65.75 75.85 -23.43
N ALA A 636 64.51 76.20 -23.07
CA ALA A 636 64.05 77.59 -22.99
C ALA A 636 64.69 78.35 -21.80
N GLY A 637 65.10 77.64 -20.75
CA GLY A 637 65.91 78.21 -19.66
C GLY A 637 65.14 78.90 -18.53
N HIS A 638 63.80 78.83 -18.53
CA HIS A 638 62.95 79.44 -17.50
C HIS A 638 62.62 78.44 -16.38
N GLU A 639 62.95 78.79 -15.13
CA GLU A 639 62.80 77.91 -13.95
C GLU A 639 61.34 77.55 -13.64
N GLU A 640 60.41 78.50 -13.79
CA GLU A 640 58.97 78.27 -13.57
C GLU A 640 58.38 77.34 -14.64
N ASP A 641 58.79 77.49 -15.90
CA ASP A 641 58.33 76.65 -17.01
C ASP A 641 58.83 75.21 -16.84
N THR A 642 60.09 75.02 -16.45
CA THR A 642 60.66 73.69 -16.17
C THR A 642 60.03 73.06 -14.93
N LEU A 643 59.79 73.82 -13.86
CA LEU A 643 59.06 73.29 -12.70
C LEU A 643 57.63 72.87 -13.09
N SER A 644 56.92 73.69 -13.86
CA SER A 644 55.56 73.38 -14.29
C SER A 644 55.51 72.14 -15.20
N ALA A 645 56.52 71.94 -16.05
CA ALA A 645 56.67 70.77 -16.89
C ALA A 645 57.03 69.51 -16.07
N LEU A 646 57.91 69.62 -15.08
CA LEU A 646 58.29 68.53 -14.16
C LEU A 646 57.14 68.09 -13.24
N GLN A 647 56.25 69.01 -12.86
CA GLN A 647 55.08 68.73 -12.03
C GLN A 647 53.91 68.10 -12.80
N ARG A 648 54.01 67.97 -14.13
CA ARG A 648 52.94 67.35 -14.93
C ARG A 648 52.75 65.87 -14.52
N PRO A 649 51.51 65.46 -14.18
CA PRO A 649 51.24 64.08 -13.76
C PRO A 649 51.60 63.02 -14.80
N SER A 650 51.53 63.37 -16.09
CA SER A 650 51.75 62.47 -17.23
C SER A 650 53.16 61.88 -17.31
N VAL A 651 54.18 62.54 -16.73
CA VAL A 651 55.56 62.02 -16.74
C VAL A 651 55.79 61.03 -15.60
N GLY A 652 55.03 61.17 -14.51
CA GLY A 652 55.10 60.32 -13.34
C GLY A 652 56.41 60.45 -12.55
N LEU A 653 57.00 61.66 -12.51
CA LEU A 653 58.21 61.94 -11.74
C LEU A 653 57.91 61.96 -10.23
N ARG A 654 58.81 61.41 -9.42
CA ARG A 654 58.69 61.33 -7.97
C ARG A 654 59.59 62.34 -7.28
N GLY A 655 59.03 63.05 -6.30
CA GLY A 655 59.80 63.92 -5.42
C GLY A 655 60.14 65.30 -6.00
N VAL A 656 59.33 65.85 -6.89
CA VAL A 656 59.51 67.24 -7.35
C VAL A 656 59.02 68.19 -6.25
N LEU A 657 59.90 69.07 -5.75
CA LEU A 657 59.60 70.10 -4.75
C LEU A 657 59.66 71.48 -5.39
N ALA A 658 58.69 72.35 -5.10
CA ALA A 658 58.67 73.71 -5.67
C ALA A 658 59.87 74.54 -5.21
N GLU A 659 60.38 74.26 -4.01
CA GLU A 659 61.52 74.93 -3.38
C GLU A 659 62.88 74.61 -4.04
N CYS A 660 62.92 73.64 -4.95
CA CYS A 660 64.12 73.19 -5.65
C CYS A 660 64.12 73.54 -7.15
N SER A 661 63.20 74.41 -7.62
CA SER A 661 63.02 74.78 -9.03
C SER A 661 64.32 75.17 -9.73
N ASP A 662 65.08 76.08 -9.12
CA ASP A 662 66.26 76.69 -9.72
C ASP A 662 67.40 75.66 -9.84
N LEU A 663 67.51 74.78 -8.84
CA LEU A 663 68.46 73.67 -8.81
C LEU A 663 68.10 72.60 -9.84
N TYR A 664 66.81 72.25 -9.98
CA TYR A 664 66.38 71.33 -11.03
C TYR A 664 66.69 71.88 -12.42
N GLN A 665 66.36 73.16 -12.69
CA GLN A 665 66.64 73.80 -13.97
C GLN A 665 68.15 73.77 -14.29
N THR A 666 69.00 74.16 -13.34
CA THR A 666 70.44 74.24 -13.54
C THR A 666 71.06 72.86 -13.81
N GLU A 667 70.74 71.86 -12.99
CA GLU A 667 71.31 70.52 -13.10
C GLU A 667 70.79 69.76 -14.33
N LEU A 668 69.51 69.90 -14.68
CA LEU A 668 68.93 69.28 -15.88
C LEU A 668 69.48 69.93 -17.16
N GLN A 669 69.63 71.26 -17.20
CA GLN A 669 70.22 71.96 -18.33
C GLN A 669 71.69 71.58 -18.52
N GLN A 670 72.43 71.40 -17.41
CA GLN A 670 73.79 70.90 -17.47
C GLN A 670 73.85 69.49 -18.08
N LEU A 671 72.96 68.59 -17.66
CA LEU A 671 72.90 67.23 -18.23
C LEU A 671 72.51 67.24 -19.72
N GLN A 672 71.53 68.05 -20.11
CA GLN A 672 71.11 68.21 -21.51
C GLN A 672 72.26 68.75 -22.39
N SER A 673 73.05 69.69 -21.86
CA SER A 673 74.21 70.23 -22.57
C SER A 673 75.32 69.20 -22.77
N GLN A 674 75.50 68.27 -21.81
CA GLN A 674 76.46 67.16 -21.94
C GLN A 674 76.03 66.16 -23.02
N HIS A 675 74.73 65.83 -23.08
CA HIS A 675 74.18 64.96 -24.13
C HIS A 675 74.33 65.60 -25.53
N THR A 676 74.16 66.92 -25.63
CA THR A 676 74.34 67.65 -26.90
C THR A 676 75.80 67.66 -27.38
N GLN A 677 76.78 67.67 -26.46
CA GLN A 677 78.20 67.63 -26.80
C GLN A 677 78.70 66.26 -27.28
N GLN A 678 77.99 65.17 -26.94
CA GLN A 678 78.36 63.80 -27.33
C GLN A 678 78.00 63.45 -28.78
N GLY A 679 77.34 64.37 -29.51
CA GLY A 679 77.09 64.32 -30.95
C GLY A 679 75.61 64.25 -31.30
N ASN A 680 75.14 65.17 -32.17
CA ASN A 680 73.75 65.20 -32.62
C ASN A 680 73.53 64.17 -33.75
N SER A 681 72.65 63.20 -33.50
CA SER A 681 72.29 62.16 -34.47
C SER A 681 71.38 62.69 -35.59
N GLY A 682 70.86 63.92 -35.48
CA GLY A 682 70.01 64.58 -36.50
C GLY A 682 68.61 63.98 -36.66
N SER A 683 68.27 62.97 -35.87
CA SER A 683 67.00 62.24 -35.98
C SER A 683 65.87 62.92 -35.22
N CYS A 684 64.67 62.89 -35.80
CA CYS A 684 63.44 63.34 -35.16
C CYS A 684 62.78 62.26 -34.28
N TRP A 685 63.35 61.06 -34.18
CA TRP A 685 62.76 59.96 -33.41
C TRP A 685 63.41 59.75 -32.05
N VAL A 686 62.57 59.57 -31.04
CA VAL A 686 62.97 59.21 -29.67
C VAL A 686 62.35 57.88 -29.31
N LYS A 687 63.12 57.06 -28.59
CA LYS A 687 62.67 55.77 -28.08
C LYS A 687 62.38 55.90 -26.60
N HIS A 688 61.15 55.61 -26.21
CA HIS A 688 60.72 55.53 -24.82
C HIS A 688 60.43 54.09 -24.46
N ARG A 689 60.83 53.67 -23.26
CA ARG A 689 60.58 52.32 -22.77
C ARG A 689 59.41 52.34 -21.80
N ILE A 690 58.28 51.75 -22.21
CA ILE A 690 57.05 51.72 -21.42
C ILE A 690 57.03 50.47 -20.53
N LYS A 691 56.79 50.66 -19.23
CA LYS A 691 56.79 49.61 -18.19
C LYS A 691 58.06 48.75 -18.20
N ASP A 692 59.21 49.33 -18.59
CA ASP A 692 60.51 48.67 -18.71
C ASP A 692 60.57 47.50 -19.71
N LYS A 693 59.54 47.31 -20.54
CA LYS A 693 59.40 46.12 -21.41
C LYS A 693 59.16 46.45 -22.88
N TYR A 694 58.30 47.42 -23.18
CA TYR A 694 57.85 47.70 -24.54
C TYR A 694 58.51 48.96 -25.08
N ASP A 695 58.96 48.90 -26.32
CA ASP A 695 59.62 50.02 -26.98
C ASP A 695 58.58 50.84 -27.74
N TYR A 696 58.49 52.13 -27.40
CA TYR A 696 57.59 53.10 -28.03
C TYR A 696 58.41 54.16 -28.76
N PHE A 697 58.14 54.36 -30.05
CA PHE A 697 58.87 55.29 -30.90
C PHE A 697 58.04 56.54 -31.10
N TYR A 698 58.56 57.68 -30.68
CA TYR A 698 57.89 58.98 -30.76
C TYR A 698 58.62 59.92 -31.69
N ASN A 699 57.90 60.54 -32.61
CA ASN A 699 58.44 61.51 -33.54
C ASN A 699 58.24 62.93 -32.99
N LEU A 700 59.35 63.65 -32.80
CA LEU A 700 59.38 65.00 -32.24
C LEU A 700 58.80 66.07 -33.17
N GLU A 701 58.76 65.83 -34.48
CA GLU A 701 58.25 66.79 -35.47
C GLU A 701 56.75 66.57 -35.74
N SER A 702 56.32 65.33 -35.93
CA SER A 702 54.91 65.01 -36.19
C SER A 702 54.07 64.84 -34.92
N GLN A 703 54.71 64.75 -33.74
CA GLN A 703 54.08 64.48 -32.44
C GLN A 703 53.26 63.17 -32.39
N GLN A 704 53.53 62.24 -33.30
CA GLN A 704 52.89 60.94 -33.34
C GLN A 704 53.83 59.87 -32.80
N GLY A 705 53.28 58.85 -32.13
CA GLY A 705 54.03 57.71 -31.66
C GLY A 705 53.49 56.38 -32.15
N THR A 706 54.39 55.44 -32.36
CA THR A 706 54.13 54.10 -32.90
C THR A 706 54.87 53.03 -32.10
N TRP A 707 54.28 51.83 -32.04
CA TRP A 707 54.90 50.63 -31.44
C TRP A 707 55.76 49.84 -32.45
N VAL A 708 55.68 50.18 -33.74
CA VAL A 708 56.51 49.59 -34.80
C VAL A 708 57.75 50.45 -34.98
N GLU A 709 58.92 49.82 -35.09
CA GLU A 709 60.16 50.52 -35.39
C GLU A 709 60.09 51.09 -36.81
N PRO A 710 60.21 52.41 -37.01
CA PRO A 710 60.25 52.99 -38.36
C PRO A 710 61.50 52.54 -39.14
N ASP A 711 61.37 52.35 -40.46
CA ASP A 711 62.45 51.78 -41.32
C ASP A 711 63.77 52.58 -41.29
N ASP A 712 63.73 53.88 -40.97
CA ASP A 712 64.90 54.78 -40.87
C ASP A 712 65.19 55.24 -39.42
N PHE A 713 64.86 54.42 -38.41
CA PHE A 713 65.00 54.82 -37.00
C PHE A 713 66.46 55.02 -36.56
N VAL A 714 66.76 56.24 -36.11
CA VAL A 714 67.98 56.58 -35.36
C VAL A 714 67.55 57.27 -34.07
N HIS A 715 68.07 56.86 -32.92
CA HIS A 715 67.67 57.48 -31.65
C HIS A 715 68.28 58.88 -31.50
N ASN A 716 67.45 59.88 -31.20
CA ASN A 716 67.94 61.21 -30.87
C ASN A 716 68.56 61.27 -29.47
N SER A 717 69.89 61.15 -29.42
CA SER A 717 70.70 61.18 -28.19
C SER A 717 70.75 62.54 -27.48
N THR A 718 70.23 63.61 -28.08
CA THR A 718 70.24 64.96 -27.49
C THR A 718 69.12 65.21 -26.49
N GLN A 719 68.06 64.39 -26.51
CA GLN A 719 66.95 64.48 -25.57
C GLN A 719 67.27 63.72 -24.28
N LEU A 720 66.94 64.31 -23.13
CA LEU A 720 66.97 63.60 -21.85
C LEU A 720 65.82 62.61 -21.79
N THR A 721 66.13 61.39 -21.33
CA THR A 721 65.11 60.38 -21.05
C THR A 721 64.40 60.67 -19.73
N LYS A 722 63.28 59.99 -19.47
CA LYS A 722 62.58 60.08 -18.19
C LYS A 722 63.50 59.69 -17.03
N GLU A 723 64.32 58.67 -17.23
CA GLU A 723 65.24 58.12 -16.24
C GLU A 723 66.31 59.15 -15.85
N ASP A 724 66.84 59.86 -16.85
CA ASP A 724 67.80 60.96 -16.65
C ASP A 724 67.18 62.08 -15.80
N ILE A 725 65.95 62.48 -16.13
CA ILE A 725 65.22 63.55 -15.43
C ILE A 725 64.91 63.13 -13.99
N GLN A 726 64.40 61.91 -13.78
CA GLN A 726 64.08 61.38 -12.45
C GLN A 726 65.32 61.25 -11.56
N MET A 727 66.48 60.89 -12.13
CA MET A 727 67.74 60.78 -11.39
C MET A 727 68.15 62.13 -10.80
N ILE A 728 68.11 63.19 -11.61
CA ILE A 728 68.49 64.54 -11.18
C ILE A 728 67.50 65.08 -10.15
N VAL A 729 66.18 64.95 -10.41
CA VAL A 729 65.14 65.33 -9.44
C VAL A 729 65.37 64.62 -8.11
N SER A 730 65.53 63.28 -8.12
CA SER A 730 65.73 62.50 -6.89
C SER A 730 66.98 62.94 -6.13
N ARG A 731 68.09 63.19 -6.83
CA ARG A 731 69.34 63.64 -6.20
C ARG A 731 69.15 64.99 -5.49
N VAL A 732 68.65 65.98 -6.21
CA VAL A 732 68.44 67.35 -5.69
C VAL A 732 67.44 67.34 -4.52
N THR A 733 66.33 66.60 -4.65
CA THR A 733 65.32 66.50 -3.59
C THR A 733 65.83 65.79 -2.34
N VAL A 734 66.62 64.72 -2.49
CA VAL A 734 67.20 64.00 -1.35
C VAL A 734 68.18 64.88 -0.59
N GLU A 735 68.97 65.69 -1.29
CA GLU A 735 69.89 66.64 -0.66
C GLU A 735 69.14 67.72 0.12
N TYR A 736 68.10 68.32 -0.47
CA TYR A 736 67.24 69.29 0.22
C TYR A 736 66.52 68.70 1.44
N ASN A 737 65.88 67.53 1.29
CA ASN A 737 65.20 66.85 2.40
C ASN A 737 66.16 66.46 3.52
N ARG A 738 67.40 66.08 3.17
CA ARG A 738 68.43 65.77 4.16
C ARG A 738 68.78 67.02 4.97
N GLU A 739 68.92 68.17 4.34
CA GLU A 739 69.20 69.42 5.07
C GLU A 739 68.06 69.79 6.05
N GLN A 740 66.80 69.68 5.61
CA GLN A 740 65.62 69.93 6.46
C GLN A 740 65.47 68.93 7.62
N LEU A 741 65.81 67.66 7.39
CA LEU A 741 65.83 66.62 8.44
C LEU A 741 66.86 66.90 9.53
N TRP A 742 68.01 67.50 9.19
CA TRP A 742 69.04 67.87 10.16
C TRP A 742 68.59 69.05 11.02
N LEU A 743 67.97 70.06 10.40
CA LEU A 743 67.41 71.22 11.11
C LEU A 743 66.28 70.82 12.07
N THR A 744 65.41 69.88 11.68
CA THR A 744 64.26 69.46 12.50
C THR A 744 64.67 68.56 13.69
N ASN A 745 65.72 67.74 13.55
CA ASN A 745 66.12 66.76 14.56
C ASN A 745 67.21 67.23 15.53
N GLU A 746 67.53 68.53 15.55
CA GLU A 746 68.56 69.11 16.41
C GLU A 746 68.38 68.75 17.90
N SER A 747 67.13 68.78 18.39
CA SER A 747 66.79 68.41 19.77
C SER A 747 67.06 66.92 20.11
N LEU A 748 66.84 66.00 19.16
CA LEU A 748 67.13 64.58 19.30
C LEU A 748 68.63 64.30 19.30
N ILE A 749 69.40 65.04 18.49
CA ILE A 749 70.87 64.96 18.46
C ILE A 749 71.45 65.38 19.81
N ILE A 750 70.91 66.44 20.43
CA ILE A 750 71.29 66.86 21.79
C ILE A 750 70.97 65.76 22.83
N GLN A 751 69.80 65.12 22.73
CA GLN A 751 69.45 64.00 23.61
C GLN A 751 70.35 62.77 23.40
N LEU A 752 70.75 62.48 22.16
CA LEU A 752 71.68 61.41 21.84
C LEU A 752 73.07 61.69 22.43
N GLN A 753 73.58 62.92 22.31
CA GLN A 753 74.83 63.35 22.96
C GLN A 753 74.77 63.17 24.49
N ALA A 754 73.64 63.50 25.12
CA ALA A 754 73.41 63.26 26.55
C ALA A 754 73.37 61.76 26.90
N ARG A 755 72.74 60.93 26.07
CA ARG A 755 72.70 59.46 26.26
C ARG A 755 74.07 58.82 26.07
N THR A 756 74.89 59.30 25.16
CA THR A 756 76.27 58.81 24.93
C THR A 756 77.17 59.19 26.09
N ARG A 757 77.08 60.43 26.61
CA ARG A 757 77.75 60.83 27.86
C ARG A 757 77.29 59.97 29.04
N GLY A 758 75.98 59.71 29.14
CA GLY A 758 75.42 58.78 30.12
C GLY A 758 75.91 57.34 29.96
N TYR A 759 76.08 56.85 28.73
CA TYR A 759 76.63 55.52 28.44
C TYR A 759 78.08 55.39 28.88
N LEU A 760 78.92 56.41 28.66
CA LEU A 760 80.32 56.41 29.11
C LEU A 760 80.44 56.34 30.64
N VAL A 761 79.60 57.08 31.38
CA VAL A 761 79.54 56.98 32.85
C VAL A 761 79.05 55.60 33.30
N ARG A 762 78.01 55.06 32.65
CA ARG A 762 77.51 53.71 32.94
C ARG A 762 78.52 52.63 32.59
N ARG A 763 79.35 52.82 31.57
CA ARG A 763 80.45 51.91 31.21
C ARG A 763 81.53 51.92 32.30
N ALA A 764 81.97 53.09 32.76
CA ALA A 764 82.89 53.19 33.89
C ALA A 764 82.33 52.55 35.19
N TYR A 765 81.04 52.76 35.47
CA TYR A 765 80.35 52.08 36.55
C TYR A 765 80.28 50.56 36.35
N ASN A 766 79.96 50.09 35.15
CA ASN A 766 79.87 48.67 34.83
C ASN A 766 81.24 47.97 34.89
N ASP A 767 82.32 48.68 34.56
CA ASP A 767 83.68 48.16 34.70
C ASP A 767 84.06 48.04 36.19
N ARG A 768 83.70 49.03 37.02
CA ARG A 768 83.83 48.93 38.49
C ARG A 768 82.95 47.80 39.07
N LEU A 769 81.73 47.64 38.56
CA LEU A 769 80.81 46.57 38.94
C LEU A 769 81.35 45.20 38.51
N LYS A 770 81.96 45.08 37.33
CA LYS A 770 82.63 43.84 36.86
C LYS A 770 83.81 43.49 37.76
N TYR A 771 84.62 44.47 38.17
CA TYR A 771 85.68 44.25 39.15
C TYR A 771 85.12 43.73 40.49
N LEU A 772 84.05 44.34 41.00
CA LEU A 772 83.37 43.86 42.22
C LEU A 772 82.75 42.47 42.05
N LYS A 773 82.16 42.17 40.89
CA LYS A 773 81.62 40.85 40.53
C LYS A 773 82.71 39.80 40.38
N GLN A 774 83.92 40.15 39.92
CA GLN A 774 85.06 39.22 39.92
C GLN A 774 85.53 38.87 41.33
N GLN A 775 85.34 39.76 42.32
CA GLN A 775 85.59 39.48 43.73
C GLN A 775 84.41 38.78 44.43
N GLU A 776 83.23 38.76 43.79
CA GLU A 776 82.01 38.13 44.31
C GLU A 776 82.20 36.66 44.71
N PRO A 777 82.93 35.79 43.98
CA PRO A 777 83.15 34.41 44.43
C PRO A 777 83.88 34.32 45.77
N SER A 778 84.87 35.20 46.00
CA SER A 778 85.61 35.27 47.28
C SER A 778 84.74 35.80 48.41
N VAL A 779 83.94 36.84 48.14
CA VAL A 779 82.96 37.38 49.08
C VAL A 779 81.85 36.38 49.36
N VAL A 780 81.36 35.66 48.36
CA VAL A 780 80.35 34.60 48.48
C VAL A 780 80.91 33.44 49.28
N LYS A 781 82.17 33.03 49.12
CA LYS A 781 82.78 32.00 49.98
C LYS A 781 82.80 32.44 51.45
N LEU A 782 83.17 33.69 51.72
CA LEU A 782 83.24 34.25 53.08
C LEU A 782 81.84 34.45 53.68
N GLN A 783 80.91 35.00 52.89
CA GLN A 783 79.50 35.13 53.25
C GLN A 783 78.82 33.77 53.39
N ALA A 784 79.14 32.76 52.59
CA ALA A 784 78.56 31.42 52.68
C ALA A 784 79.07 30.70 53.94
N SER A 785 80.35 30.90 54.31
CA SER A 785 80.87 30.40 55.59
C SER A 785 80.14 31.05 56.78
N TRP A 786 79.99 32.38 56.77
CA TRP A 786 79.29 33.10 57.84
C TRP A 786 77.77 32.87 57.86
N LYS A 787 77.09 32.92 56.70
CA LYS A 787 75.68 32.57 56.55
C LYS A 787 75.45 31.12 56.95
N GLY A 788 76.36 30.22 56.59
CA GLY A 788 76.34 28.82 57.00
C GLY A 788 76.48 28.66 58.52
N TYR A 789 77.36 29.42 59.17
CA TYR A 789 77.47 29.42 60.63
C TYR A 789 76.20 29.99 61.30
N LYS A 790 75.76 31.19 60.89
CA LYS A 790 74.58 31.87 61.43
C LYS A 790 73.31 31.04 61.24
N GLN A 791 73.12 30.44 60.06
CA GLN A 791 71.99 29.57 59.77
C GLN A 791 72.06 28.26 60.55
N ARG A 792 73.24 27.64 60.70
CA ARG A 792 73.39 26.41 61.52
C ARG A 792 73.08 26.67 62.99
N LYS A 793 73.45 27.84 63.52
CA LYS A 793 73.09 28.26 64.89
C LYS A 793 71.57 28.52 65.02
N ALA A 794 71.01 29.36 64.16
CA ALA A 794 69.57 29.63 64.14
C ALA A 794 68.72 28.37 63.91
N TYR A 795 69.21 27.42 63.09
CA TYR A 795 68.57 26.13 62.88
C TYR A 795 68.60 25.27 64.14
N LYS A 796 69.73 25.21 64.86
CA LYS A 796 69.80 24.48 66.14
C LYS A 796 68.83 25.07 67.16
N ASP A 797 68.82 26.40 67.32
CA ASP A 797 67.92 27.09 68.25
C ASP A 797 66.44 26.84 67.89
N ARG A 798 66.11 26.88 66.59
CA ARG A 798 64.76 26.62 66.08
C ARG A 798 64.38 25.13 66.19
N LEU A 799 65.32 24.21 65.97
CA LEU A 799 65.10 22.77 66.15
C LEU A 799 64.79 22.47 67.61
N GLN A 800 65.50 23.10 68.55
CA GLN A 800 65.25 22.97 69.98
C GLN A 800 63.87 23.55 70.38
N THR A 801 63.48 24.68 69.77
CA THR A 801 62.14 25.28 69.93
C THR A 801 61.02 24.40 69.35
N LEU A 802 61.29 23.72 68.23
CA LEU A 802 60.33 22.82 67.59
C LEU A 802 60.21 21.49 68.34
N GLN A 803 61.31 20.94 68.84
CA GLN A 803 61.33 19.72 69.66
C GLN A 803 60.55 19.92 70.97
N SER A 804 60.62 21.11 71.57
CA SER A 804 59.84 21.44 72.78
C SER A 804 58.34 21.65 72.52
N ASN A 805 57.92 21.83 71.26
CA ASN A 805 56.53 22.17 70.91
C ASN A 805 55.89 21.23 69.86
N VAL A 806 56.39 20.00 69.72
CA VAL A 806 55.95 19.03 68.69
C VAL A 806 54.44 18.78 68.72
N GLN A 807 53.82 18.66 69.91
CA GLN A 807 52.39 18.35 69.99
C GLN A 807 51.50 19.47 69.43
N THR A 808 51.85 20.73 69.66
CA THR A 808 51.11 21.88 69.12
C THR A 808 51.27 21.98 67.60
N VAL A 809 52.48 21.72 67.11
CA VAL A 809 52.77 21.71 65.66
C VAL A 809 51.99 20.60 64.96
N VAL A 810 51.89 19.40 65.53
CA VAL A 810 51.11 18.30 64.93
C VAL A 810 49.63 18.66 64.80
N LYS A 811 49.04 19.34 65.80
CA LYS A 811 47.64 19.79 65.75
C LYS A 811 47.42 20.86 64.68
N ILE A 812 48.31 21.85 64.57
CA ILE A 812 48.20 22.88 63.51
C ILE A 812 48.45 22.25 62.14
N GLN A 813 49.43 21.34 62.04
CA GLN A 813 49.77 20.68 60.79
C GLN A 813 48.64 19.77 60.29
N SER A 814 47.92 19.07 61.18
CA SER A 814 46.75 18.28 60.76
C SER A 814 45.61 19.18 60.27
N PHE A 815 45.38 20.33 60.92
CA PHE A 815 44.37 21.30 60.50
C PHE A 815 44.71 21.94 59.15
N VAL A 816 45.98 22.33 58.94
CA VAL A 816 46.45 22.91 57.69
C VAL A 816 46.52 21.86 56.58
N LYS A 817 46.90 20.61 56.88
CA LYS A 817 46.83 19.49 55.92
C LYS A 817 45.38 19.24 55.47
N MET A 818 44.44 19.23 56.41
CA MET A 818 43.01 19.10 56.10
C MET A 818 42.50 20.28 55.26
N TRP A 819 42.83 21.52 55.66
CA TRP A 819 42.42 22.72 54.93
C TRP A 819 43.01 22.76 53.51
N ARG A 820 44.30 22.46 53.36
CA ARG A 820 44.99 22.44 52.08
C ARG A 820 44.46 21.32 51.17
N ALA A 821 44.17 20.14 51.73
CA ALA A 821 43.51 19.07 50.99
C ALA A 821 42.09 19.45 50.56
N ARG A 822 41.29 20.06 51.44
CA ARG A 822 39.93 20.54 51.11
C ARG A 822 39.95 21.66 50.08
N ARG A 823 40.90 22.60 50.17
CA ARG A 823 41.07 23.69 49.22
C ARG A 823 41.48 23.16 47.85
N ALA A 824 42.51 22.31 47.78
CA ALA A 824 42.94 21.70 46.53
C ALA A 824 41.84 20.83 45.90
N TYR A 825 41.07 20.10 46.72
CA TYR A 825 39.92 19.33 46.25
C TYR A 825 38.81 20.24 45.70
N ARG A 826 38.49 21.35 46.39
CA ARG A 826 37.48 22.32 45.92
C ARG A 826 37.93 23.06 44.67
N GLU A 827 39.17 23.53 44.60
CA GLU A 827 39.74 24.17 43.40
C GLU A 827 39.72 23.20 42.22
N ARG A 828 40.04 21.92 42.44
CA ARG A 828 39.97 20.89 41.41
C ARG A 828 38.54 20.54 41.00
N LEU A 829 37.60 20.50 41.95
CA LEU A 829 36.18 20.29 41.68
C LEU A 829 35.59 21.46 40.90
N GLN A 830 35.97 22.69 41.25
CA GLN A 830 35.57 23.92 40.56
C GLN A 830 36.15 23.95 39.15
N TYR A 831 37.45 23.66 38.99
CA TYR A 831 38.08 23.52 37.67
C TYR A 831 37.34 22.52 36.78
N PHE A 832 36.94 21.36 37.32
CA PHE A 832 36.19 20.36 36.56
C PHE A 832 34.73 20.75 36.25
N LYS A 833 34.08 21.54 37.11
CA LYS A 833 32.75 22.11 36.82
C LYS A 833 32.83 23.20 35.76
N ASP A 834 33.77 24.12 35.91
CA ASP A 834 33.92 25.27 35.00
C ASP A 834 34.34 24.79 33.60
N HIS A 835 35.14 23.73 33.53
CA HIS A 835 35.58 23.13 32.27
C HIS A 835 34.79 21.87 31.88
N GLU A 836 33.58 21.69 32.41
CA GLU A 836 32.76 20.50 32.12
C GLU A 836 32.54 20.36 30.60
N LYS A 837 32.39 21.47 29.88
CA LYS A 837 32.24 21.48 28.42
C LYS A 837 33.53 21.09 27.69
N GLU A 838 34.71 21.59 28.07
CA GLU A 838 35.98 21.16 27.45
C GLU A 838 36.33 19.72 27.84
N ILE A 839 36.03 19.29 29.07
CA ILE A 839 36.27 17.92 29.53
C ILE A 839 35.33 16.96 28.80
N VAL A 840 34.06 17.32 28.57
CA VAL A 840 33.17 16.52 27.72
C VAL A 840 33.72 16.45 26.29
N LYS A 841 34.30 17.54 25.74
CA LYS A 841 34.95 17.52 24.42
C LYS A 841 36.21 16.64 24.39
N ILE A 842 37.09 16.75 25.39
CA ILE A 842 38.32 15.95 25.48
C ILE A 842 37.99 14.49 25.80
N GLN A 843 37.00 14.21 26.65
CA GLN A 843 36.49 12.88 26.89
C GLN A 843 35.81 12.32 25.64
N ALA A 844 35.06 13.11 24.88
CA ALA A 844 34.52 12.69 23.60
C ALA A 844 35.64 12.39 22.60
N PHE A 845 36.69 13.22 22.55
CA PHE A 845 37.86 12.98 21.70
C PHE A 845 38.65 11.73 22.12
N LEU A 846 38.94 11.55 23.41
CA LEU A 846 39.65 10.37 23.93
C LEU A 846 38.78 9.10 23.86
N LYS A 847 37.47 9.19 24.09
CA LYS A 847 36.52 8.09 23.86
C LYS A 847 36.48 7.74 22.37
N ALA A 848 36.46 8.73 21.48
CA ALA A 848 36.51 8.51 20.03
C ALA A 848 37.84 7.91 19.58
N ASN A 849 38.97 8.33 20.15
CA ASN A 849 40.28 7.81 19.78
C ASN A 849 40.49 6.39 20.32
N LYS A 850 40.07 6.12 21.56
CA LYS A 850 40.03 4.77 22.14
C LYS A 850 39.05 3.86 21.39
N ALA A 851 37.92 4.40 20.93
CA ALA A 851 36.99 3.66 20.08
C ALA A 851 37.59 3.37 18.69
N ARG A 852 38.39 4.27 18.10
CA ARG A 852 39.11 4.00 16.84
C ARG A 852 40.18 2.92 16.98
N ASP A 853 40.94 2.92 18.08
CA ASP A 853 41.92 1.86 18.36
C ASP A 853 41.26 0.52 18.67
N ASP A 854 40.23 0.52 19.51
CA ASP A 854 39.45 -0.69 19.79
C ASP A 854 38.78 -1.19 18.45
N TYR A 855 38.36 -0.32 17.51
CA TYR A 855 37.78 -0.69 16.19
C TYR A 855 38.82 -1.26 15.20
N LYS A 856 40.02 -0.66 15.13
CA LYS A 856 41.14 -1.22 14.35
C LYS A 856 41.56 -2.61 14.83
N THR A 857 41.48 -2.83 16.14
CA THR A 857 41.75 -4.12 16.77
C THR A 857 40.68 -5.17 16.42
N LEU A 858 39.43 -4.75 16.20
CA LEU A 858 38.34 -5.61 15.78
C LEU A 858 38.44 -6.03 14.30
N THR A 859 38.83 -5.13 13.40
CA THR A 859 38.86 -5.39 11.95
C THR A 859 40.17 -6.02 11.44
N GLY A 860 41.28 -5.86 12.16
CA GLY A 860 42.60 -6.33 11.73
C GLY A 860 43.15 -7.56 12.44
N ALA A 861 42.59 -7.98 13.59
CA ALA A 861 43.10 -9.11 14.36
C ALA A 861 42.29 -10.39 14.07
N GLN A 862 42.99 -11.53 13.91
CA GLN A 862 42.36 -12.84 13.69
C GLN A 862 41.51 -13.30 14.88
N ASP A 863 41.88 -12.91 16.12
CA ASP A 863 41.13 -13.20 17.35
C ASP A 863 41.05 -11.95 18.26
N PRO A 864 40.02 -11.10 18.11
CA PRO A 864 39.88 -9.90 18.93
C PRO A 864 39.45 -10.22 20.38
N PRO A 865 39.98 -9.52 21.40
CA PRO A 865 39.62 -9.76 22.80
C PRO A 865 38.12 -9.50 23.07
N LEU A 866 37.49 -10.37 23.86
CA LEU A 866 36.04 -10.32 24.19
C LEU A 866 35.55 -8.96 24.75
N SER A 867 36.45 -8.18 25.37
CA SER A 867 36.15 -6.83 25.86
C SER A 867 36.01 -5.78 24.76
N VAL A 868 36.72 -5.95 23.64
CA VAL A 868 36.65 -5.13 22.42
C VAL A 868 35.41 -5.51 21.61
N VAL A 869 35.16 -6.81 21.45
CA VAL A 869 33.96 -7.35 20.79
C VAL A 869 32.69 -6.89 21.50
N ARG A 870 32.65 -6.95 22.84
CA ARG A 870 31.49 -6.46 23.63
C ARG A 870 31.26 -4.95 23.47
N LYS A 871 32.33 -4.16 23.30
CA LYS A 871 32.21 -2.70 23.12
C LYS A 871 31.66 -2.33 21.76
N PHE A 872 31.96 -3.09 20.70
CA PHE A 872 31.45 -2.86 19.35
C PHE A 872 30.38 -3.86 18.93
N ALA A 873 29.81 -4.63 19.86
CA ALA A 873 28.69 -5.51 19.59
C ALA A 873 27.54 -4.74 18.92
N HIS A 874 27.31 -3.48 19.34
CA HIS A 874 26.32 -2.58 18.74
C HIS A 874 26.73 -1.92 17.41
N LEU A 875 28.01 -2.04 17.01
CA LEU A 875 28.49 -1.66 15.68
C LEU A 875 28.58 -2.89 14.75
N LEU A 876 28.59 -4.09 15.33
CA LEU A 876 28.29 -5.36 14.66
C LEU A 876 26.78 -5.55 14.45
N GLU A 877 25.92 -4.86 15.23
CA GLU A 877 24.44 -4.87 15.12
C GLU A 877 23.88 -4.38 13.76
N GLN A 878 24.72 -4.00 12.79
CA GLN A 878 24.31 -3.88 11.39
C GLN A 878 25.32 -4.53 10.46
N SER A 879 25.58 -5.82 10.69
CA SER A 879 25.98 -6.67 9.56
C SER A 879 24.75 -6.87 8.65
N ASN A 880 24.95 -7.00 7.33
CA ASN A 880 23.85 -7.40 6.44
C ASN A 880 23.21 -8.73 6.88
N LEU A 881 23.97 -9.57 7.60
CA LEU A 881 23.47 -10.81 8.18
C LEU A 881 22.49 -10.52 9.33
N ASP A 882 22.80 -9.59 10.22
CA ASP A 882 21.93 -9.23 11.35
C ASP A 882 20.64 -8.55 10.85
N LEU A 883 20.73 -7.78 9.78
CA LEU A 883 19.57 -7.17 9.10
C LEU A 883 18.72 -8.24 8.38
N GLN A 884 19.35 -9.26 7.81
CA GLN A 884 18.68 -10.44 7.27
C GLN A 884 18.07 -11.30 8.38
N GLU A 885 18.76 -11.48 9.50
CA GLU A 885 18.26 -12.20 10.67
C GLU A 885 17.11 -11.43 11.32
N GLU A 886 17.15 -10.10 11.39
CA GLU A 886 16.04 -9.29 11.90
C GLU A 886 14.85 -9.32 10.94
N GLN A 887 15.09 -9.24 9.63
CA GLN A 887 14.05 -9.48 8.61
C GLN A 887 13.48 -10.89 8.68
N GLU A 888 14.31 -11.90 8.93
CA GLU A 888 13.91 -13.28 9.07
C GLU A 888 13.14 -13.49 10.36
N VAL A 889 13.53 -12.85 11.47
CA VAL A 889 12.78 -12.84 12.73
C VAL A 889 11.44 -12.13 12.55
N ILE A 890 11.37 -11.03 11.80
CA ILE A 890 10.10 -10.35 11.47
C ILE A 890 9.22 -11.27 10.60
N ARG A 891 9.80 -11.89 9.56
CA ARG A 891 9.09 -12.86 8.69
C ARG A 891 8.59 -14.05 9.49
N LEU A 892 9.42 -14.61 10.36
CA LEU A 892 9.07 -15.71 11.25
C LEU A 892 8.00 -15.29 12.26
N ARG A 893 8.00 -14.03 12.74
CA ARG A 893 6.92 -13.50 13.60
C ARG A 893 5.60 -13.39 12.84
N GLU A 894 5.62 -12.88 11.61
CA GLU A 894 4.45 -12.84 10.73
C GLU A 894 3.94 -14.26 10.44
N GLU A 895 4.86 -15.20 10.20
CA GLU A 895 4.55 -16.62 10.03
C GLU A 895 3.93 -17.20 11.32
N VAL A 896 4.49 -16.92 12.50
CA VAL A 896 3.93 -17.39 13.78
C VAL A 896 2.51 -16.85 13.99
N VAL A 897 2.26 -15.56 13.71
CA VAL A 897 0.91 -14.98 13.85
C VAL A 897 -0.07 -15.58 12.85
N THR A 898 0.34 -15.78 11.60
CA THR A 898 -0.50 -16.43 10.58
C THR A 898 -0.76 -17.90 10.92
N LYS A 899 0.24 -18.63 11.42
CA LYS A 899 0.10 -20.01 11.93
C LYS A 899 -0.78 -20.06 13.17
N ILE A 900 -0.69 -19.12 14.11
CA ILE A 900 -1.59 -19.05 15.28
C ILE A 900 -3.03 -18.83 14.82
N ARG A 901 -3.27 -17.90 13.89
CA ARG A 901 -4.61 -17.66 13.33
C ARG A 901 -5.14 -18.87 12.57
N SER A 902 -4.28 -19.52 11.77
CA SER A 902 -4.61 -20.76 11.06
C SER A 902 -4.91 -21.89 12.03
N ASN A 903 -4.13 -22.03 13.10
CA ASN A 903 -4.33 -23.04 14.14
C ASN A 903 -5.65 -22.79 14.87
N GLN A 904 -5.98 -21.55 15.26
CA GLN A 904 -7.28 -21.24 15.85
C GLN A 904 -8.45 -21.52 14.90
N GLN A 905 -8.26 -21.29 13.60
CA GLN A 905 -9.28 -21.62 12.61
C GLN A 905 -9.42 -23.14 12.45
N MET A 906 -8.31 -23.88 12.39
CA MET A 906 -8.31 -25.34 12.36
C MET A 906 -8.89 -25.92 13.64
N GLU A 907 -8.65 -25.32 14.80
CA GLU A 907 -9.21 -25.73 16.08
C GLU A 907 -10.72 -25.48 16.14
N LYS A 908 -11.22 -24.38 15.56
CA LYS A 908 -12.66 -24.18 15.34
C LYS A 908 -13.26 -25.21 14.38
N ASP A 909 -12.56 -25.49 13.29
CA ASP A 909 -13.00 -26.44 12.27
C ASP A 909 -12.96 -27.89 12.82
N LEU A 910 -11.99 -28.23 13.67
CA LEU A 910 -11.90 -29.48 14.43
C LEU A 910 -12.99 -29.58 15.48
N ASN A 911 -13.24 -28.53 16.28
CA ASN A 911 -14.36 -28.51 17.21
C ASN A 911 -15.71 -28.69 16.50
N LEU A 912 -15.90 -28.08 15.34
CA LEU A 912 -17.08 -28.30 14.50
C LEU A 912 -17.15 -29.74 13.99
N MET A 913 -16.01 -30.31 13.59
CA MET A 913 -15.90 -31.71 13.19
C MET A 913 -16.21 -32.66 14.35
N ASP A 914 -15.73 -32.39 15.57
CA ASP A 914 -15.99 -33.18 16.77
C ASP A 914 -17.44 -33.06 17.24
N ILE A 915 -18.04 -31.88 17.16
CA ILE A 915 -19.49 -31.69 17.38
C ILE A 915 -20.28 -32.51 16.36
N LYS A 916 -19.88 -32.47 15.08
CA LYS A 916 -20.53 -33.25 14.04
C LYS A 916 -20.31 -34.76 14.20
N ILE A 917 -19.12 -35.22 14.56
CA ILE A 917 -18.83 -36.63 14.91
C ILE A 917 -19.67 -37.04 16.13
N GLY A 918 -19.77 -36.20 17.15
CA GLY A 918 -20.62 -36.46 18.32
C GLY A 918 -22.11 -36.52 17.96
N LEU A 919 -22.56 -35.70 17.01
CA LEU A 919 -23.92 -35.75 16.48
C LEU A 919 -24.13 -36.99 15.59
N LEU A 920 -23.12 -37.43 14.85
CA LEU A 920 -23.13 -38.65 14.05
C LEU A 920 -23.21 -39.90 14.94
N VAL A 921 -22.40 -39.97 15.99
CA VAL A 921 -22.44 -41.04 17.00
C VAL A 921 -23.80 -41.08 17.72
N LYS A 922 -24.48 -39.93 17.83
CA LYS A 922 -25.86 -39.81 18.34
C LYS A 922 -26.93 -39.97 17.24
N ASN A 923 -26.57 -40.37 16.03
CA ASN A 923 -27.44 -40.57 14.86
C ASN A 923 -28.30 -39.34 14.49
N ARG A 924 -27.79 -38.13 14.75
CA ARG A 924 -28.46 -36.86 14.43
C ARG A 924 -27.97 -36.19 13.16
N ILE A 925 -26.88 -36.68 12.56
CA ILE A 925 -26.37 -36.28 11.24
C ILE A 925 -25.80 -37.50 10.51
N THR A 926 -25.61 -37.41 9.19
CA THR A 926 -25.15 -38.55 8.36
C THR A 926 -23.62 -38.58 8.19
N LEU A 927 -23.05 -39.75 7.84
CA LEU A 927 -21.60 -39.92 7.60
C LEU A 927 -21.10 -38.98 6.51
N GLN A 928 -21.98 -38.67 5.56
CA GLN A 928 -21.73 -37.76 4.45
C GLN A 928 -21.46 -36.32 4.92
N ASP A 929 -22.09 -35.87 6.02
CA ASP A 929 -21.92 -34.51 6.56
C ASP A 929 -20.59 -34.31 7.27
N VAL A 930 -20.10 -35.36 7.94
CA VAL A 930 -18.76 -35.38 8.54
C VAL A 930 -17.70 -35.45 7.43
N VAL A 931 -17.94 -36.28 6.40
CA VAL A 931 -17.04 -36.44 5.26
C VAL A 931 -17.00 -35.17 4.40
N SER A 932 -18.11 -34.46 4.20
CA SER A 932 -18.16 -33.21 3.44
C SER A 932 -17.41 -32.08 4.14
N LEU A 933 -17.47 -32.00 5.48
CA LEU A 933 -16.66 -31.07 6.26
C LEU A 933 -15.16 -31.44 6.17
N SER A 934 -14.83 -32.74 6.21
CA SER A 934 -13.46 -33.22 6.03
C SER A 934 -12.92 -32.92 4.63
N LYS A 935 -13.76 -33.03 3.59
CA LYS A 935 -13.44 -32.65 2.22
C LYS A 935 -13.23 -31.14 2.13
N LYS A 936 -14.13 -30.31 2.69
CA LYS A 936 -13.98 -28.84 2.77
C LYS A 936 -12.69 -28.41 3.49
N MET A 937 -12.31 -29.09 4.58
CA MET A 937 -11.03 -28.86 5.25
C MET A 937 -9.83 -29.26 4.38
N LYS A 938 -9.90 -30.41 3.67
CA LYS A 938 -8.86 -30.84 2.72
C LYS A 938 -8.74 -29.89 1.52
N THR A 939 -9.85 -29.38 0.97
CA THR A 939 -9.81 -28.39 -0.12
C THR A 939 -9.27 -27.04 0.36
N LYS A 940 -9.63 -26.56 1.56
CA LYS A 940 -9.05 -25.34 2.14
C LYS A 940 -7.55 -25.49 2.37
N LYS A 941 -7.09 -26.63 2.90
CA LYS A 941 -5.67 -26.92 3.09
C LYS A 941 -4.92 -26.93 1.75
N ASN A 942 -5.48 -27.58 0.71
CA ASN A 942 -4.88 -27.63 -0.62
C ASN A 942 -4.91 -26.28 -1.37
N LYS A 943 -5.86 -25.40 -1.06
CA LYS A 943 -5.95 -24.05 -1.64
C LYS A 943 -4.88 -23.14 -1.04
N MET A 944 -4.66 -23.22 0.28
CA MET A 944 -3.60 -22.49 0.99
C MET A 944 -2.18 -22.91 0.55
N THR A 945 -1.93 -24.20 0.32
CA THR A 945 -0.60 -24.65 -0.16
C THR A 945 -0.30 -24.31 -1.63
N LYS A 946 -1.33 -24.05 -2.46
CA LYS A 946 -1.15 -23.67 -3.87
C LYS A 946 -1.03 -22.16 -4.08
N GLU A 947 -1.62 -21.35 -3.21
CA GLU A 947 -1.50 -19.88 -3.27
C GLU A 947 -0.11 -19.39 -2.80
N ASP A 948 0.58 -20.12 -1.92
CA ASP A 948 1.95 -19.77 -1.45
C ASP A 948 3.07 -20.06 -2.48
N LEU A 949 2.81 -20.85 -3.53
CA LEU A 949 3.81 -21.19 -4.56
C LEU A 949 3.65 -20.36 -5.85
N ALA A 950 2.59 -19.56 -5.97
CA ALA A 950 2.29 -18.76 -7.16
C ALA A 950 2.30 -17.24 -6.89
N ALA A 951 2.79 -16.81 -5.73
CA ALA A 951 3.04 -15.41 -5.39
C ALA A 951 4.55 -15.14 -5.27
N GLY A 952 5.30 -15.59 -6.27
CA GLY A 952 6.65 -15.10 -6.54
C GLY A 952 6.56 -13.87 -7.43
N ASP A 953 7.01 -12.73 -6.89
CA ASP A 953 7.17 -11.41 -7.51
C ASP A 953 5.95 -10.47 -7.66
N LYS A 954 6.09 -9.32 -6.97
CA LYS A 954 5.39 -8.03 -7.11
C LYS A 954 4.00 -7.88 -6.48
N GLN A 955 3.97 -7.69 -5.16
CA GLN A 955 3.62 -6.42 -4.49
C GLN A 955 3.29 -6.66 -3.00
N GLY A 956 4.31 -6.66 -2.14
CA GLY A 956 4.11 -6.38 -0.71
C GLY A 956 3.60 -4.95 -0.49
N ILE A 957 3.52 -4.47 0.74
CA ILE A 957 3.03 -3.13 1.19
C ILE A 957 3.55 -1.93 0.31
N LYS A 958 4.59 -2.15 -0.50
CA LYS A 958 5.12 -1.27 -1.57
C LYS A 958 4.23 -1.11 -2.82
N GLY A 959 3.24 -1.97 -3.07
CA GLY A 959 2.28 -1.86 -4.19
C GLY A 959 0.96 -1.17 -3.86
N LEU A 960 0.78 -0.77 -2.59
CA LEU A 960 -0.41 -0.05 -2.17
C LEU A 960 -0.34 1.41 -2.62
N SER A 961 -1.46 1.96 -3.09
CA SER A 961 -1.56 3.39 -3.39
C SER A 961 -1.08 4.22 -2.20
N LYS A 962 -0.48 5.39 -2.47
CA LYS A 962 0.04 6.31 -1.44
C LYS A 962 -0.99 6.61 -0.33
N GLU A 963 -2.27 6.66 -0.70
CA GLU A 963 -3.38 6.84 0.23
C GLU A 963 -3.63 5.62 1.12
N LYS A 964 -3.67 4.40 0.56
CA LYS A 964 -3.80 3.16 1.33
C LYS A 964 -2.62 2.96 2.28
N ARG A 965 -1.41 3.31 1.85
CA ARG A 965 -0.22 3.27 2.69
C ARG A 965 -0.29 4.27 3.85
N ARG A 966 -0.64 5.53 3.59
CA ARG A 966 -0.88 6.53 4.64
C ARG A 966 -1.96 6.09 5.62
N ARG A 967 -3.04 5.45 5.14
CA ARG A 967 -4.11 4.93 5.99
C ARG A 967 -3.64 3.78 6.88
N LEU A 968 -2.79 2.89 6.37
CA LEU A 968 -2.16 1.83 7.17
C LEU A 968 -1.19 2.39 8.20
N GLU A 969 -0.35 3.36 7.83
CA GLU A 969 0.55 4.06 8.75
C GLU A 969 -0.26 4.77 9.86
N ALA A 970 -1.38 5.42 9.51
CA ALA A 970 -2.29 6.02 10.49
C ALA A 970 -2.91 4.98 11.44
N TYR A 971 -3.34 3.82 10.93
CA TYR A 971 -3.82 2.73 11.77
C TYR A 971 -2.71 2.14 12.65
N GLN A 972 -1.47 2.04 12.16
CA GLN A 972 -0.33 1.63 12.98
C GLN A 972 -0.08 2.60 14.13
N HIS A 973 -0.11 3.91 13.86
CA HIS A 973 -0.02 4.93 14.91
C HIS A 973 -1.18 4.83 15.92
N LEU A 974 -2.40 4.62 15.45
CA LEU A 974 -3.57 4.41 16.32
C LEU A 974 -3.42 3.15 17.17
N PHE A 975 -3.05 2.01 16.60
CA PHE A 975 -2.89 0.76 17.35
C PHE A 975 -1.73 0.85 18.34
N TYR A 976 -0.64 1.52 17.98
CA TYR A 976 0.46 1.82 18.89
C TYR A 976 -0.01 2.68 20.08
N LEU A 977 -0.85 3.69 19.82
CA LEU A 977 -1.48 4.49 20.88
C LEU A 977 -2.37 3.63 21.78
N LEU A 978 -3.24 2.77 21.19
CA LEU A 978 -4.12 1.87 21.94
C LEU A 978 -3.36 0.84 22.78
N GLN A 979 -2.19 0.36 22.30
CA GLN A 979 -1.32 -0.55 23.04
C GLN A 979 -0.61 0.13 24.21
N THR A 980 -0.10 1.34 24.00
CA THR A 980 0.72 2.05 25.00
C THR A 980 -0.12 2.76 26.07
N HIS A 981 -1.35 3.15 25.74
CA HIS A 981 -2.26 3.87 26.62
C HIS A 981 -3.46 2.97 26.97
N PRO A 982 -3.36 2.14 28.03
CA PRO A 982 -4.35 1.11 28.35
C PRO A 982 -5.73 1.66 28.72
N SER A 983 -5.82 2.94 29.10
CA SER A 983 -7.08 3.59 29.50
C SER A 983 -8.15 3.55 28.41
N TYR A 984 -7.77 3.68 27.13
CA TYR A 984 -8.72 3.67 26.02
C TYR A 984 -9.39 2.31 25.88
N LEU A 985 -8.59 1.24 25.82
CA LEU A 985 -9.10 -0.11 25.68
C LEU A 985 -9.78 -0.59 26.97
N ALA A 986 -9.31 -0.17 28.15
CA ALA A 986 -9.99 -0.47 29.42
C ALA A 986 -11.42 0.10 29.45
N LYS A 987 -11.60 1.36 29.03
CA LYS A 987 -12.94 1.96 28.88
C LYS A 987 -13.77 1.27 27.81
N LEU A 988 -13.16 0.87 26.69
CA LEU A 988 -13.86 0.12 25.65
C LEU A 988 -14.38 -1.23 26.17
N ILE A 989 -13.51 -2.00 26.84
CA ILE A 989 -13.88 -3.29 27.47
C ILE A 989 -15.04 -3.09 28.44
N PHE A 990 -15.04 -1.98 29.19
CA PHE A 990 -16.11 -1.67 30.15
C PHE A 990 -17.48 -1.46 29.49
N GLN A 991 -17.52 -0.80 28.31
CA GLN A 991 -18.74 -0.50 27.55
C GLN A 991 -19.33 -1.73 26.85
N MET A 992 -18.63 -2.85 26.81
CA MET A 992 -19.12 -4.05 26.12
C MET A 992 -20.29 -4.70 26.88
N PRO A 993 -21.30 -5.21 26.16
CA PRO A 993 -22.43 -5.91 26.76
C PRO A 993 -21.95 -7.17 27.50
N GLN A 994 -22.53 -7.40 28.68
CA GLN A 994 -22.23 -8.54 29.56
C GLN A 994 -22.82 -9.85 29.00
N ASN A 995 -22.28 -10.30 27.87
CA ASN A 995 -22.66 -11.57 27.26
C ASN A 995 -21.98 -12.75 27.98
N LYS A 996 -22.55 -13.96 27.86
CA LYS A 996 -21.94 -15.18 28.43
C LYS A 996 -20.53 -15.47 27.86
N SER A 997 -20.22 -14.95 26.66
CA SER A 997 -18.98 -15.19 25.90
C SER A 997 -18.17 -13.90 25.66
N THR A 998 -16.86 -13.94 25.92
CA THR A 998 -15.89 -12.86 25.66
C THR A 998 -15.19 -13.00 24.30
N LYS A 999 -15.49 -14.03 23.50
CA LYS A 999 -14.74 -14.43 22.30
C LYS A 999 -14.45 -13.30 21.30
N PHE A 1000 -15.41 -12.39 21.09
CA PHE A 1000 -15.22 -11.25 20.21
C PHE A 1000 -14.12 -10.31 20.74
N MET A 1001 -14.22 -9.93 22.02
CA MET A 1001 -13.23 -9.07 22.66
C MET A 1001 -11.87 -9.74 22.82
N ASP A 1002 -11.85 -11.04 23.11
CA ASP A 1002 -10.62 -11.83 23.15
C ASP A 1002 -9.91 -11.77 21.79
N THR A 1003 -10.65 -11.94 20.69
CA THR A 1003 -10.08 -11.88 19.34
C THR A 1003 -9.53 -10.50 19.03
N VAL A 1004 -10.27 -9.43 19.31
CA VAL A 1004 -9.85 -8.05 19.02
C VAL A 1004 -8.64 -7.66 19.87
N ILE A 1005 -8.72 -7.84 21.19
CA ILE A 1005 -7.67 -7.43 22.12
C ILE A 1005 -6.42 -8.28 21.93
N PHE A 1006 -6.53 -9.61 21.86
CA PHE A 1006 -5.33 -10.42 21.67
C PHE A 1006 -4.69 -10.18 20.31
N THR A 1007 -5.46 -9.94 19.25
CA THR A 1007 -4.88 -9.58 17.94
C THR A 1007 -4.17 -8.23 17.99
N LEU A 1008 -4.75 -7.22 18.66
CA LEU A 1008 -4.09 -5.92 18.82
C LEU A 1008 -2.77 -6.02 19.57
N TYR A 1009 -2.60 -6.99 20.47
CA TYR A 1009 -1.35 -7.23 21.20
C TYR A 1009 -0.58 -8.43 20.65
N ASN A 1010 -0.85 -8.87 19.41
CA ASN A 1010 -0.20 -10.02 18.75
C ASN A 1010 -0.09 -11.26 19.65
N TYR A 1011 -1.13 -11.55 20.44
CA TYR A 1011 -1.19 -12.66 21.39
C TYR A 1011 -0.04 -12.68 22.42
N ALA A 1012 0.51 -11.50 22.72
CA ALA A 1012 1.70 -11.35 23.57
C ALA A 1012 2.87 -12.21 23.09
N SER A 1013 3.14 -12.15 21.79
CA SER A 1013 4.23 -12.90 21.14
C SER A 1013 5.60 -12.50 21.69
N ASN A 1014 5.74 -11.23 22.11
CA ASN A 1014 6.97 -10.69 22.67
C ASN A 1014 6.76 -10.10 24.07
N GLN A 1015 7.87 -9.89 24.80
CA GLN A 1015 7.85 -9.42 26.18
C GLN A 1015 7.25 -8.00 26.33
N ARG A 1016 7.40 -7.15 25.30
CA ARG A 1016 6.81 -5.80 25.28
C ARG A 1016 5.29 -5.86 25.22
N GLU A 1017 4.75 -6.62 24.28
CA GLU A 1017 3.31 -6.82 24.10
C GLU A 1017 2.71 -7.52 25.33
N GLU A 1018 3.41 -8.50 25.90
CA GLU A 1018 3.01 -9.15 27.15
C GLU A 1018 2.91 -8.14 28.30
N TYR A 1019 3.93 -7.30 28.47
CA TYR A 1019 3.92 -6.24 29.48
C TYR A 1019 2.75 -5.26 29.27
N LEU A 1020 2.53 -4.80 28.04
CA LEU A 1020 1.47 -3.85 27.72
C LEU A 1020 0.07 -4.48 27.89
N LEU A 1021 -0.10 -5.75 27.52
CA LEU A 1021 -1.35 -6.48 27.72
C LEU A 1021 -1.66 -6.67 29.22
N LEU A 1022 -0.64 -6.97 30.04
CA LEU A 1022 -0.79 -7.04 31.49
C LEU A 1022 -1.15 -5.67 32.09
N LYS A 1023 -0.61 -4.58 31.55
CA LYS A 1023 -0.99 -3.21 31.94
C LYS A 1023 -2.42 -2.87 31.56
N LEU A 1024 -2.90 -3.36 30.43
CA LEU A 1024 -4.30 -3.27 30.04
C LEU A 1024 -5.19 -4.04 31.01
N PHE A 1025 -4.87 -5.30 31.31
CA PHE A 1025 -5.63 -6.09 32.28
C PHE A 1025 -5.65 -5.46 33.67
N GLU A 1026 -4.52 -4.94 34.15
CA GLU A 1026 -4.47 -4.19 35.40
C GLU A 1026 -5.43 -2.99 35.39
N SER A 1027 -5.37 -2.17 34.33
CA SER A 1027 -6.19 -0.95 34.22
C SER A 1027 -7.68 -1.27 34.10
N ALA A 1028 -8.02 -2.26 33.27
CA ALA A 1028 -9.39 -2.70 33.06
C ALA A 1028 -9.97 -3.36 34.32
N LEU A 1029 -9.18 -4.15 35.04
CA LEU A 1029 -9.62 -4.80 36.28
C LEU A 1029 -9.85 -3.77 37.39
N LYS A 1030 -8.95 -2.77 37.50
CA LYS A 1030 -9.13 -1.65 38.43
C LYS A 1030 -10.42 -0.89 38.15
N GLU A 1031 -10.70 -0.60 36.89
CA GLU A 1031 -11.92 0.09 36.47
C GLU A 1031 -13.18 -0.77 36.72
N GLU A 1032 -13.14 -2.07 36.41
CA GLU A 1032 -14.25 -3.00 36.64
C GLU A 1032 -14.58 -3.13 38.13
N ILE A 1033 -13.57 -3.26 39.00
CA ILE A 1033 -13.78 -3.34 40.45
C ILE A 1033 -14.31 -2.01 40.99
N LYS A 1034 -13.70 -0.88 40.61
CA LYS A 1034 -14.12 0.44 41.09
C LYS A 1034 -15.57 0.76 40.71
N SER A 1035 -16.01 0.39 39.51
CA SER A 1035 -17.28 0.88 38.96
C SER A 1035 -18.41 -0.14 38.87
N LYS A 1036 -18.16 -1.46 38.94
CA LYS A 1036 -19.20 -2.52 38.79
C LYS A 1036 -19.35 -3.46 39.97
N VAL A 1037 -18.38 -3.52 40.89
CA VAL A 1037 -18.41 -4.47 42.01
C VAL A 1037 -18.90 -3.75 43.26
N ASP A 1038 -20.15 -3.93 43.64
CA ASP A 1038 -20.71 -3.26 44.83
C ASP A 1038 -20.48 -4.08 46.10
N LEU A 1039 -20.51 -5.40 45.97
CA LEU A 1039 -20.18 -6.36 47.02
C LEU A 1039 -19.04 -7.27 46.57
N ILE A 1040 -18.20 -7.69 47.51
CA ILE A 1040 -17.06 -8.59 47.25
C ILE A 1040 -17.53 -9.91 46.60
N GLN A 1041 -18.75 -10.36 46.94
CA GLN A 1041 -19.36 -11.58 46.41
C GLN A 1041 -19.75 -11.47 44.92
N ASP A 1042 -19.92 -10.26 44.38
CA ASP A 1042 -20.33 -10.04 42.98
C ASP A 1042 -19.28 -10.55 41.98
N ILE A 1043 -18.02 -10.64 42.38
CA ILE A 1043 -16.95 -11.23 41.56
C ILE A 1043 -17.10 -12.76 41.47
N VAL A 1044 -17.64 -13.39 42.52
CA VAL A 1044 -17.87 -14.83 42.57
C VAL A 1044 -19.13 -15.21 41.82
N THR A 1045 -20.24 -14.51 42.09
CA THR A 1045 -21.56 -14.78 41.52
C THR A 1045 -21.72 -14.22 40.11
N GLY A 1046 -21.00 -13.14 39.79
CA GLY A 1046 -21.05 -12.45 38.51
C GLY A 1046 -20.18 -13.04 37.42
N ASN A 1047 -20.23 -12.40 36.25
CA ASN A 1047 -19.46 -12.74 35.06
C ASN A 1047 -18.46 -11.64 34.69
N PRO A 1048 -17.50 -11.28 35.59
CA PRO A 1048 -16.55 -10.20 35.34
C PRO A 1048 -15.80 -10.41 34.02
N THR A 1049 -15.91 -9.43 33.12
CA THR A 1049 -15.41 -9.52 31.75
C THR A 1049 -13.90 -9.61 31.76
N VAL A 1050 -13.22 -8.80 32.58
CA VAL A 1050 -11.75 -8.74 32.60
C VAL A 1050 -11.17 -10.03 33.16
N ILE A 1051 -11.75 -10.56 34.24
CA ILE A 1051 -11.34 -11.83 34.83
C ILE A 1051 -11.50 -12.99 33.82
N LYS A 1052 -12.59 -13.04 33.06
CA LYS A 1052 -12.77 -14.06 32.01
C LYS A 1052 -11.71 -13.94 30.91
N MET A 1053 -11.42 -12.72 30.46
CA MET A 1053 -10.39 -12.48 29.45
C MET A 1053 -9.00 -12.89 29.94
N VAL A 1054 -8.64 -12.58 31.20
CA VAL A 1054 -7.36 -12.98 31.82
C VAL A 1054 -7.26 -14.50 31.89
N VAL A 1055 -8.33 -15.19 32.32
CA VAL A 1055 -8.37 -16.66 32.38
C VAL A 1055 -8.28 -17.25 30.97
N SER A 1056 -8.97 -16.69 29.98
CA SER A 1056 -8.91 -17.13 28.59
C SER A 1056 -7.51 -16.98 28.01
N PHE A 1057 -6.84 -15.86 28.27
CA PHE A 1057 -5.48 -15.61 27.80
C PHE A 1057 -4.46 -16.61 28.38
N ASN A 1058 -4.50 -16.82 29.70
CA ASN A 1058 -3.60 -17.77 30.39
C ASN A 1058 -3.97 -19.24 30.16
N ARG A 1059 -5.08 -19.53 29.47
CA ARG A 1059 -5.45 -20.87 29.00
C ARG A 1059 -5.02 -21.16 27.56
N GLY A 1060 -4.59 -20.14 26.81
CA GLY A 1060 -4.00 -20.35 25.49
C GLY A 1060 -2.63 -21.02 25.55
N ALA A 1061 -2.04 -21.28 24.38
CA ALA A 1061 -0.84 -22.11 24.20
C ALA A 1061 0.34 -21.83 25.15
N ARG A 1062 0.58 -20.56 25.57
CA ARG A 1062 1.66 -20.23 26.52
C ARG A 1062 1.36 -20.64 27.97
N GLY A 1063 0.11 -20.52 28.43
CA GLY A 1063 -0.26 -20.80 29.83
C GLY A 1063 -0.84 -22.21 30.05
N GLN A 1064 -1.27 -22.88 28.99
CA GLN A 1064 -1.71 -24.27 29.01
C GLN A 1064 -0.60 -25.25 29.42
N ASN A 1065 0.65 -24.98 29.01
CA ASN A 1065 1.81 -25.78 29.41
C ASN A 1065 2.00 -25.83 30.94
N ALA A 1066 1.74 -24.72 31.64
CA ALA A 1066 1.84 -24.65 33.09
C ALA A 1066 0.79 -25.53 33.79
N LEU A 1067 -0.49 -25.44 33.34
CA LEU A 1067 -1.56 -26.29 33.87
C LEU A 1067 -1.33 -27.76 33.58
N ARG A 1068 -0.84 -28.08 32.37
CA ARG A 1068 -0.50 -29.45 31.99
C ARG A 1068 0.63 -30.01 32.86
N GLN A 1069 1.70 -29.27 33.08
CA GLN A 1069 2.78 -29.70 33.97
C GLN A 1069 2.29 -29.94 35.42
N LEU A 1070 1.37 -29.10 35.91
CA LEU A 1070 0.84 -29.16 37.27
C LEU A 1070 -0.15 -30.31 37.50
N LEU A 1071 -1.10 -30.50 36.57
CA LEU A 1071 -2.23 -31.41 36.76
C LEU A 1071 -2.05 -32.76 36.04
N SER A 1072 -1.31 -32.82 34.94
CA SER A 1072 -1.22 -34.04 34.10
C SER A 1072 -0.73 -35.27 34.87
N PRO A 1073 0.33 -35.21 35.71
CA PRO A 1073 0.82 -36.39 36.43
C PRO A 1073 -0.24 -37.00 37.35
N VAL A 1074 -0.93 -36.16 38.12
CA VAL A 1074 -1.92 -36.62 39.11
C VAL A 1074 -3.23 -37.05 38.46
N VAL A 1075 -3.65 -36.35 37.40
CA VAL A 1075 -4.85 -36.70 36.63
C VAL A 1075 -4.65 -38.02 35.87
N LYS A 1076 -3.48 -38.26 35.28
CA LYS A 1076 -3.16 -39.54 34.63
C LYS A 1076 -3.19 -40.71 35.62
N GLU A 1077 -2.62 -40.53 36.83
CA GLU A 1077 -2.67 -41.54 37.88
C GLU A 1077 -4.11 -41.93 38.27
N ILE A 1078 -5.01 -40.94 38.36
CA ILE A 1078 -6.43 -41.16 38.66
C ILE A 1078 -7.15 -41.89 37.52
N ILE A 1079 -6.81 -41.58 36.27
CA ILE A 1079 -7.44 -42.15 35.06
C ILE A 1079 -6.96 -43.59 34.81
N GLU A 1080 -5.68 -43.86 35.01
CA GLU A 1080 -5.06 -45.18 34.78
C GLU A 1080 -5.47 -46.21 35.85
N ASN A 1081 -5.89 -45.74 37.03
CA ASN A 1081 -6.34 -46.61 38.12
C ASN A 1081 -7.78 -47.14 37.89
N LYS A 1082 -7.87 -48.32 37.27
CA LYS A 1082 -9.15 -48.99 36.93
C LYS A 1082 -9.97 -49.48 38.13
N THR A 1083 -9.38 -49.61 39.32
CA THR A 1083 -10.08 -50.06 40.53
C THR A 1083 -10.63 -48.90 41.36
N LEU A 1084 -10.35 -47.66 40.95
CA LEU A 1084 -10.78 -46.47 41.67
C LEU A 1084 -12.26 -46.17 41.38
N GLY A 1085 -13.13 -46.49 42.34
CA GLY A 1085 -14.55 -46.14 42.31
C GLY A 1085 -14.91 -45.21 43.46
N ILE A 1086 -14.85 -43.89 43.24
CA ILE A 1086 -15.27 -42.91 44.25
C ILE A 1086 -16.77 -42.67 44.05
N ASN A 1087 -17.58 -43.20 44.98
CA ASN A 1087 -19.00 -42.97 45.02
C ASN A 1087 -19.37 -42.47 46.40
N THR A 1088 -19.79 -41.21 46.47
CA THR A 1088 -20.14 -40.58 47.74
C THR A 1088 -21.62 -40.71 48.06
N ASN A 1089 -22.48 -41.13 47.12
CA ASN A 1089 -23.94 -41.19 47.32
C ASN A 1089 -24.38 -42.56 47.90
N PRO A 1090 -24.95 -42.62 49.12
CA PRO A 1090 -25.37 -43.87 49.77
C PRO A 1090 -26.39 -44.67 48.97
N ILE A 1091 -27.27 -44.01 48.21
CA ILE A 1091 -28.28 -44.68 47.38
C ILE A 1091 -27.61 -45.41 46.21
N ASP A 1092 -26.62 -44.77 45.59
CA ASP A 1092 -25.90 -45.37 44.46
C ASP A 1092 -24.98 -46.50 44.94
N ILE A 1093 -24.40 -46.38 46.15
CA ILE A 1093 -23.64 -47.47 46.79
C ILE A 1093 -24.56 -48.65 47.12
N TYR A 1094 -25.75 -48.38 47.66
CA TYR A 1094 -26.75 -49.41 47.94
C TYR A 1094 -27.21 -50.13 46.67
N LYS A 1095 -27.55 -49.39 45.61
CA LYS A 1095 -27.91 -49.98 44.31
C LYS A 1095 -26.77 -50.79 43.71
N ALA A 1096 -25.55 -50.30 43.77
CA ALA A 1096 -24.38 -51.03 43.29
C ALA A 1096 -24.13 -52.32 44.10
N TRP A 1097 -24.37 -52.28 45.41
CA TRP A 1097 -24.28 -53.45 46.28
C TRP A 1097 -25.38 -54.48 45.98
N VAL A 1098 -26.64 -54.04 45.83
CA VAL A 1098 -27.77 -54.88 45.43
C VAL A 1098 -27.50 -55.55 44.08
N ASN A 1099 -27.09 -54.78 43.07
CA ASN A 1099 -26.74 -55.30 41.75
C ASN A 1099 -25.60 -56.33 41.81
N GLN A 1100 -24.60 -56.11 42.68
CA GLN A 1100 -23.52 -57.08 42.89
C GLN A 1100 -24.00 -58.37 43.54
N ILE A 1101 -24.93 -58.29 44.52
CA ILE A 1101 -25.54 -59.49 45.12
C ILE A 1101 -26.28 -60.25 44.03
N GLU A 1102 -27.14 -59.60 43.26
CA GLU A 1102 -27.95 -60.25 42.22
C GLU A 1102 -27.10 -60.86 41.10
N THR A 1103 -25.99 -60.20 40.73
CA THR A 1103 -25.04 -60.74 39.76
C THR A 1103 -24.28 -61.96 40.32
N ALA A 1104 -23.97 -61.96 41.61
CA ALA A 1104 -23.25 -63.06 42.26
C ALA A 1104 -24.15 -64.26 42.59
N THR A 1105 -25.43 -64.03 42.91
CA THR A 1105 -26.41 -65.08 43.23
C THR A 1105 -27.18 -65.56 42.00
N GLY A 1106 -27.27 -64.75 40.95
CA GLY A 1106 -28.07 -65.03 39.74
C GLY A 1106 -29.59 -64.91 39.94
N GLU A 1107 -30.03 -64.46 41.11
CA GLU A 1107 -31.43 -64.32 41.49
C GLU A 1107 -31.71 -62.86 41.93
N ALA A 1108 -32.90 -62.34 41.60
CA ALA A 1108 -33.33 -61.01 42.01
C ALA A 1108 -33.39 -60.88 43.54
N SER A 1109 -32.80 -59.82 44.09
CA SER A 1109 -32.68 -59.67 45.54
C SER A 1109 -34.05 -59.32 46.15
N LYS A 1110 -34.23 -59.68 47.42
CA LYS A 1110 -35.43 -59.31 48.19
C LYS A 1110 -35.37 -57.88 48.74
N LEU A 1111 -34.37 -57.10 48.31
CA LEU A 1111 -34.13 -55.75 48.78
C LEU A 1111 -34.81 -54.73 47.84
N PRO A 1112 -35.45 -53.67 48.38
CA PRO A 1112 -36.15 -52.68 47.55
C PRO A 1112 -35.17 -51.85 46.73
N TYR A 1113 -35.43 -51.70 45.43
CA TYR A 1113 -34.56 -50.93 44.52
C TYR A 1113 -34.59 -49.42 44.72
N GLU A 1114 -35.68 -48.87 45.25
CA GLU A 1114 -35.82 -47.48 45.62
C GLU A 1114 -35.79 -47.33 47.14
N VAL A 1115 -34.74 -46.69 47.65
CA VAL A 1115 -34.53 -46.44 49.08
C VAL A 1115 -34.22 -44.97 49.32
N THR A 1116 -34.65 -44.48 50.47
CA THR A 1116 -34.23 -43.17 50.99
C THR A 1116 -32.79 -43.24 51.51
N VAL A 1117 -32.13 -42.09 51.65
CA VAL A 1117 -30.75 -41.99 52.16
C VAL A 1117 -30.62 -42.62 53.55
N GLU A 1118 -31.59 -42.40 54.44
CA GLU A 1118 -31.61 -42.97 55.80
C GLU A 1118 -31.77 -44.50 55.78
N GLN A 1119 -32.61 -45.03 54.89
CA GLN A 1119 -32.80 -46.47 54.71
C GLN A 1119 -31.54 -47.14 54.10
N ALA A 1120 -30.90 -46.51 53.13
CA ALA A 1120 -29.64 -47.00 52.56
C ALA A 1120 -28.52 -47.07 53.62
N LEU A 1121 -28.42 -46.05 54.48
CA LEU A 1121 -27.44 -45.98 55.57
C LEU A 1121 -27.74 -46.91 56.75
N SER A 1122 -28.97 -47.45 56.85
CA SER A 1122 -29.29 -48.45 57.87
C SER A 1122 -28.49 -49.75 57.67
N HIS A 1123 -28.05 -50.04 56.44
CA HIS A 1123 -27.23 -51.20 56.10
C HIS A 1123 -25.75 -50.97 56.43
N GLU A 1124 -25.15 -51.87 57.21
CA GLU A 1124 -23.75 -51.79 57.64
C GLU A 1124 -22.77 -51.85 56.47
N GLU A 1125 -23.03 -52.69 55.46
CA GLU A 1125 -22.21 -52.82 54.26
C GLU A 1125 -22.15 -51.51 53.45
N VAL A 1126 -23.26 -50.76 53.37
CA VAL A 1126 -23.30 -49.44 52.69
C VAL A 1126 -22.50 -48.40 53.46
N ARG A 1127 -22.59 -48.40 54.80
CA ARG A 1127 -21.80 -47.49 55.65
C ARG A 1127 -20.29 -47.75 55.53
N ASN A 1128 -19.88 -49.02 55.56
CA ASN A 1128 -18.47 -49.40 55.42
C ASN A 1128 -17.91 -49.03 54.04
N ARG A 1129 -18.65 -49.31 52.96
CA ARG A 1129 -18.25 -48.92 51.59
C ARG A 1129 -18.19 -47.41 51.40
N LEU A 1130 -19.12 -46.67 52.01
CA LEU A 1130 -19.11 -45.20 52.01
C LEU A 1130 -17.89 -44.65 52.75
N GLU A 1131 -17.53 -45.22 53.90
CA GLU A 1131 -16.35 -44.79 54.67
C GLU A 1131 -15.03 -45.05 53.92
N VAL A 1132 -14.89 -46.23 53.31
CA VAL A 1132 -13.73 -46.55 52.45
C VAL A 1132 -13.66 -45.61 51.24
N SER A 1133 -14.80 -45.31 50.61
CA SER A 1133 -14.86 -44.37 49.50
C SER A 1133 -14.48 -42.94 49.92
N ASN A 1134 -14.91 -42.51 51.11
CA ASN A 1134 -14.54 -41.22 51.69
C ASN A 1134 -13.04 -41.12 52.02
N GLN A 1135 -12.42 -42.17 52.59
CA GLN A 1135 -10.98 -42.20 52.84
C GLN A 1135 -10.17 -42.19 51.53
N THR A 1136 -10.66 -42.89 50.50
CA THR A 1136 -10.07 -42.89 49.17
C THR A 1136 -10.15 -41.50 48.53
N LEU A 1137 -11.31 -40.84 48.62
CA LEU A 1137 -11.50 -39.46 48.14
C LEU A 1137 -10.55 -38.49 48.84
N ARG A 1138 -10.35 -38.58 50.16
CA ARG A 1138 -9.35 -37.76 50.88
C ARG A 1138 -7.95 -37.97 50.34
N THR A 1139 -7.53 -39.23 50.22
CA THR A 1139 -6.17 -39.58 49.76
C THR A 1139 -5.90 -39.04 48.36
N VAL A 1140 -6.86 -39.19 47.45
CA VAL A 1140 -6.74 -38.67 46.08
C VAL A 1140 -6.78 -37.14 46.06
N THR A 1141 -7.65 -36.53 46.86
CA THR A 1141 -7.74 -35.06 46.97
C THR A 1141 -6.45 -34.45 47.51
N ASP A 1142 -5.81 -35.08 48.51
CA ASP A 1142 -4.54 -34.63 49.09
C ASP A 1142 -3.38 -34.71 48.08
N LYS A 1143 -3.37 -35.73 47.20
CA LYS A 1143 -2.37 -35.82 46.11
C LYS A 1143 -2.51 -34.65 45.13
N VAL A 1144 -3.74 -34.35 44.71
CA VAL A 1144 -4.00 -33.21 43.81
C VAL A 1144 -3.66 -31.89 44.49
N LEU A 1145 -4.08 -31.70 45.74
CA LEU A 1145 -3.74 -30.53 46.54
C LEU A 1145 -2.23 -30.33 46.68
N SER A 1146 -1.49 -31.40 47.02
CA SER A 1146 -0.04 -31.34 47.19
C SER A 1146 0.66 -30.92 45.90
N SER A 1147 0.19 -31.40 44.73
CA SER A 1147 0.72 -30.97 43.43
C SER A 1147 0.43 -29.50 43.14
N ILE A 1148 -0.76 -29.00 43.50
CA ILE A 1148 -1.09 -27.56 43.36
C ILE A 1148 -0.15 -26.73 44.26
N MET A 1149 0.02 -27.13 45.52
CA MET A 1149 0.83 -26.40 46.49
C MET A 1149 2.33 -26.40 46.19
N SER A 1150 2.87 -27.50 45.64
CA SER A 1150 4.28 -27.58 45.25
C SER A 1150 4.61 -26.82 43.95
N SER A 1151 3.58 -26.39 43.21
CA SER A 1151 3.72 -25.86 41.84
C SER A 1151 3.26 -24.40 41.73
N VAL A 1152 3.21 -23.66 42.84
CA VAL A 1152 2.80 -22.24 42.86
C VAL A 1152 3.67 -21.38 41.93
N ASP A 1153 4.97 -21.68 41.84
CA ASP A 1153 5.89 -20.96 40.94
C ASP A 1153 5.73 -21.32 39.47
N ALA A 1154 5.08 -22.44 39.16
CA ALA A 1154 4.72 -22.81 37.80
C ALA A 1154 3.50 -22.04 37.28
N ILE A 1155 2.71 -21.40 38.17
CA ILE A 1155 1.59 -20.55 37.75
C ILE A 1155 2.14 -19.36 36.96
N PRO A 1156 1.63 -19.09 35.74
CA PRO A 1156 2.14 -18.02 34.89
C PRO A 1156 2.20 -16.67 35.62
N TYR A 1157 3.29 -15.92 35.40
CA TYR A 1157 3.49 -14.60 36.02
C TYR A 1157 2.29 -13.68 35.82
N GLY A 1158 1.72 -13.64 34.61
CA GLY A 1158 0.53 -12.84 34.31
C GLY A 1158 -0.66 -13.16 35.21
N MET A 1159 -0.90 -14.43 35.53
CA MET A 1159 -1.97 -14.86 36.43
C MET A 1159 -1.68 -14.46 37.89
N ARG A 1160 -0.45 -14.66 38.37
CA ARG A 1160 -0.01 -14.24 39.72
C ARG A 1160 -0.09 -12.72 39.89
N TYR A 1161 0.32 -11.97 38.86
CA TYR A 1161 0.27 -10.52 38.83
C TYR A 1161 -1.17 -10.02 38.91
N ILE A 1162 -2.08 -10.57 38.10
CA ILE A 1162 -3.49 -10.17 38.16
C ILE A 1162 -4.17 -10.57 39.46
N ALA A 1163 -3.82 -11.74 40.04
CA ALA A 1163 -4.27 -12.12 41.39
C ALA A 1163 -3.84 -11.12 42.46
N LYS A 1164 -2.59 -10.63 42.39
CA LYS A 1164 -2.10 -9.54 43.25
C LYS A 1164 -2.91 -8.25 43.02
N VAL A 1165 -3.08 -7.82 41.77
CA VAL A 1165 -3.84 -6.61 41.44
C VAL A 1165 -5.29 -6.71 41.93
N LEU A 1166 -5.91 -7.89 41.80
CA LEU A 1166 -7.25 -8.17 42.30
C LEU A 1166 -7.32 -8.00 43.82
N LYS A 1167 -6.39 -8.59 44.58
CA LYS A 1167 -6.30 -8.42 46.04
C LYS A 1167 -6.14 -6.95 46.42
N ASP A 1168 -5.13 -6.29 45.85
CA ASP A 1168 -4.77 -4.91 46.18
C ASP A 1168 -5.93 -3.95 45.90
N THR A 1169 -6.60 -4.12 44.76
CA THR A 1169 -7.73 -3.26 44.36
C THR A 1169 -8.98 -3.51 45.19
N LEU A 1170 -9.25 -4.78 45.56
CA LEU A 1170 -10.37 -5.10 46.45
C LEU A 1170 -10.15 -4.57 47.87
N HIS A 1171 -8.92 -4.63 48.37
CA HIS A 1171 -8.57 -4.04 49.66
C HIS A 1171 -8.70 -2.51 49.64
N GLU A 1172 -8.30 -1.85 48.53
CA GLU A 1172 -8.49 -0.41 48.34
C GLU A 1172 -9.98 -0.01 48.33
N LYS A 1173 -10.84 -0.82 47.68
CA LYS A 1173 -12.28 -0.53 47.58
C LYS A 1173 -13.07 -0.92 48.84
N PHE A 1174 -12.70 -2.01 49.50
CA PHE A 1174 -13.38 -2.53 50.69
C PHE A 1174 -12.40 -2.72 51.86
N PRO A 1175 -11.92 -1.62 52.48
CA PRO A 1175 -10.91 -1.68 53.54
C PRO A 1175 -11.37 -2.45 54.79
N ASP A 1176 -12.68 -2.48 55.05
CA ASP A 1176 -13.29 -3.13 56.21
C ASP A 1176 -13.39 -4.66 56.08
N SER A 1177 -12.99 -5.22 54.94
CA SER A 1177 -13.06 -6.65 54.66
C SER A 1177 -11.91 -7.40 55.31
N SER A 1178 -12.17 -8.60 55.81
CA SER A 1178 -11.09 -9.45 56.33
C SER A 1178 -10.15 -9.90 55.21
N ASP A 1179 -8.86 -10.04 55.53
CA ASP A 1179 -7.87 -10.58 54.57
C ASP A 1179 -8.26 -11.99 54.11
N ASP A 1180 -8.93 -12.76 54.97
CA ASP A 1180 -9.49 -14.09 54.68
C ASP A 1180 -10.56 -14.03 53.58
N ASP A 1181 -11.47 -13.06 53.64
CA ASP A 1181 -12.52 -12.90 52.62
C ASP A 1181 -11.95 -12.44 51.28
N LEU A 1182 -10.91 -11.61 51.28
CA LEU A 1182 -10.20 -11.20 50.06
C LEU A 1182 -9.45 -12.38 49.43
N LEU A 1183 -8.80 -13.21 50.26
CA LEU A 1183 -8.09 -14.40 49.79
C LEU A 1183 -9.04 -15.44 49.19
N LYS A 1184 -10.27 -15.60 49.71
CA LYS A 1184 -11.30 -16.44 49.06
C LYS A 1184 -11.62 -16.02 47.63
N ILE A 1185 -11.64 -14.71 47.35
CA ILE A 1185 -11.88 -14.20 45.99
C ILE A 1185 -10.68 -14.46 45.07
N VAL A 1186 -9.47 -14.31 45.58
CA VAL A 1186 -8.25 -14.64 44.84
C VAL A 1186 -8.18 -16.16 44.58
N GLY A 1187 -8.52 -16.98 45.56
CA GLY A 1187 -8.65 -18.43 45.44
C GLY A 1187 -9.71 -18.83 44.42
N ASN A 1188 -10.82 -18.10 44.33
CA ASN A 1188 -11.82 -18.29 43.29
C ASN A 1188 -11.25 -18.04 41.87
N LEU A 1189 -10.40 -17.03 41.69
CA LEU A 1189 -9.72 -16.80 40.40
C LEU A 1189 -8.77 -17.95 40.05
N LEU A 1190 -7.85 -18.27 40.97
CA LEU A 1190 -6.75 -19.22 40.73
C LEU A 1190 -7.22 -20.68 40.68
N TYR A 1191 -8.04 -21.09 41.64
CA TYR A 1191 -8.54 -22.46 41.70
C TYR A 1191 -9.82 -22.61 40.88
N TYR A 1192 -10.92 -21.97 41.28
CA TYR A 1192 -12.24 -22.27 40.69
C TYR A 1192 -12.38 -21.83 39.22
N ARG A 1193 -11.88 -20.65 38.86
CA ARG A 1193 -11.99 -20.15 37.47
C ARG A 1193 -10.88 -20.65 36.57
N TYR A 1194 -9.66 -20.86 37.06
CA TYR A 1194 -8.51 -21.27 36.23
C TYR A 1194 -8.25 -22.80 36.26
N MET A 1195 -8.06 -23.42 37.43
CA MET A 1195 -7.68 -24.84 37.55
C MET A 1195 -8.84 -25.84 37.55
N ASN A 1196 -9.93 -25.56 38.28
CA ASN A 1196 -11.05 -26.50 38.51
C ASN A 1196 -11.69 -27.04 37.22
N PRO A 1197 -11.93 -26.24 36.16
CA PRO A 1197 -12.44 -26.76 34.89
C PRO A 1197 -11.48 -27.73 34.20
N ALA A 1198 -10.16 -27.55 34.36
CA ALA A 1198 -9.14 -28.42 33.81
C ALA A 1198 -9.02 -29.75 34.58
N ILE A 1199 -9.43 -29.80 35.85
CA ILE A 1199 -9.53 -31.05 36.63
C ILE A 1199 -10.79 -31.83 36.24
N VAL A 1200 -11.92 -31.14 36.05
CA VAL A 1200 -13.21 -31.77 35.73
C VAL A 1200 -13.26 -32.33 34.30
N ALA A 1201 -12.66 -31.62 33.34
CA ALA A 1201 -12.63 -31.99 31.94
C ALA A 1201 -11.19 -31.91 31.38
N PRO A 1202 -10.27 -32.79 31.83
CA PRO A 1202 -8.86 -32.71 31.44
C PRO A 1202 -8.63 -32.96 29.94
N ASP A 1203 -9.57 -33.64 29.28
CA ASP A 1203 -9.64 -33.81 27.83
C ASP A 1203 -9.95 -32.50 27.11
N GLY A 1204 -10.93 -31.72 27.59
CA GLY A 1204 -11.34 -30.46 26.96
C GLY A 1204 -10.37 -29.28 27.18
N PHE A 1205 -9.32 -29.45 27.98
CA PHE A 1205 -8.31 -28.44 28.30
C PHE A 1205 -6.87 -28.91 27.97
N ASP A 1206 -6.72 -29.99 27.19
CA ASP A 1206 -5.46 -30.66 26.80
C ASP A 1206 -4.47 -30.90 27.95
N ILE A 1207 -4.97 -31.28 29.12
CA ILE A 1207 -4.13 -31.71 30.25
C ILE A 1207 -3.59 -33.12 30.00
N ILE A 1208 -4.35 -33.94 29.28
CA ILE A 1208 -4.00 -35.30 28.90
C ILE A 1208 -4.15 -35.46 27.38
N ASP A 1209 -3.23 -36.20 26.77
CA ASP A 1209 -3.34 -36.55 25.34
C ASP A 1209 -4.17 -37.83 25.23
N MET A 1210 -5.40 -37.72 24.73
CA MET A 1210 -6.24 -38.87 24.41
C MET A 1210 -6.05 -39.32 22.97
N THR A 1211 -6.19 -40.62 22.71
CA THR A 1211 -6.21 -41.14 21.34
C THR A 1211 -7.40 -40.56 20.59
N ALA A 1212 -7.26 -40.33 19.28
CA ALA A 1212 -8.30 -39.70 18.47
C ALA A 1212 -9.66 -40.42 18.63
N GLY A 1213 -10.67 -39.71 19.17
CA GLY A 1213 -12.01 -40.25 19.46
C GLY A 1213 -12.21 -40.88 20.85
N GLY A 1214 -11.19 -40.94 21.70
CA GLY A 1214 -11.31 -41.42 23.08
C GLY A 1214 -11.93 -40.38 24.00
N GLN A 1215 -13.06 -40.72 24.65
CA GLN A 1215 -13.67 -39.91 25.71
C GLN A 1215 -13.36 -40.51 27.09
N LEU A 1216 -13.25 -39.67 28.12
CA LEU A 1216 -13.17 -40.18 29.50
C LEU A 1216 -14.39 -41.04 29.82
N HIS A 1217 -14.14 -42.18 30.48
CA HIS A 1217 -15.20 -43.05 30.97
C HIS A 1217 -16.05 -42.31 32.01
N SER A 1218 -17.34 -42.64 32.11
CA SER A 1218 -18.29 -42.01 33.05
C SER A 1218 -17.78 -42.05 34.49
N GLU A 1219 -17.15 -43.15 34.89
CA GLU A 1219 -16.56 -43.31 36.23
C GLU A 1219 -15.31 -42.44 36.45
N GLN A 1220 -14.43 -42.31 35.46
CA GLN A 1220 -13.25 -41.46 35.55
C GLN A 1220 -13.67 -39.99 35.70
N ARG A 1221 -14.67 -39.54 34.93
CA ARG A 1221 -15.23 -38.20 35.02
C ARG A 1221 -15.93 -37.97 36.38
N ARG A 1222 -16.63 -38.97 36.92
CA ARG A 1222 -17.22 -38.91 38.26
C ARG A 1222 -16.16 -38.80 39.37
N ASN A 1223 -15.08 -39.57 39.28
CA ASN A 1223 -13.98 -39.51 40.24
C ASN A 1223 -13.32 -38.13 40.25
N LEU A 1224 -12.95 -37.62 39.07
CA LEU A 1224 -12.36 -36.27 38.92
C LEU A 1224 -13.33 -35.17 39.35
N GLY A 1225 -14.62 -35.29 39.01
CA GLY A 1225 -15.66 -34.36 39.45
C GLY A 1225 -15.83 -34.34 40.98
N SER A 1226 -15.69 -35.49 41.64
CA SER A 1226 -15.77 -35.59 43.12
C SER A 1226 -14.56 -34.96 43.80
N VAL A 1227 -13.36 -35.16 43.24
CA VAL A 1227 -12.12 -34.51 43.72
C VAL A 1227 -12.19 -32.99 43.52
N ALA A 1228 -12.59 -32.54 42.33
CA ALA A 1228 -12.76 -31.13 42.00
C ALA A 1228 -13.79 -30.45 42.92
N LYS A 1229 -14.91 -31.12 43.21
CA LYS A 1229 -15.92 -30.65 44.17
C LYS A 1229 -15.33 -30.53 45.58
N MET A 1230 -14.55 -31.52 46.04
CA MET A 1230 -13.93 -31.47 47.37
C MET A 1230 -12.96 -30.28 47.51
N LEU A 1231 -12.10 -30.09 46.51
CA LEU A 1231 -11.16 -28.96 46.46
C LEU A 1231 -11.88 -27.61 46.31
N GLN A 1232 -12.99 -27.54 45.57
CA GLN A 1232 -13.82 -26.33 45.48
C GLN A 1232 -14.41 -25.94 46.84
N HIS A 1233 -14.95 -26.92 47.57
CA HIS A 1233 -15.48 -26.71 48.91
C HIS A 1233 -14.36 -26.28 49.88
N ALA A 1234 -13.17 -26.87 49.76
CA ALA A 1234 -12.00 -26.46 50.53
C ALA A 1234 -11.55 -25.02 50.20
N ALA A 1235 -11.38 -24.67 48.92
CA ALA A 1235 -10.94 -23.34 48.50
C ALA A 1235 -11.93 -22.21 48.87
N ALA A 1236 -13.21 -22.53 49.03
CA ALA A 1236 -14.25 -21.57 49.43
C ALA A 1236 -14.61 -21.62 50.94
N ASN A 1237 -13.94 -22.48 51.73
CA ASN A 1237 -14.32 -22.81 53.10
C ASN A 1237 -15.81 -23.16 53.28
N LYS A 1238 -16.40 -23.87 52.30
CA LYS A 1238 -17.82 -24.21 52.28
C LYS A 1238 -18.04 -25.60 52.85
N LEU A 1239 -18.54 -25.66 54.08
CA LEU A 1239 -18.89 -26.92 54.74
C LEU A 1239 -20.13 -27.57 54.09
N PHE A 1240 -20.23 -28.90 54.16
CA PHE A 1240 -21.46 -29.61 53.80
C PHE A 1240 -22.51 -29.44 54.91
N GLU A 1241 -23.73 -29.06 54.54
CA GLU A 1241 -24.86 -28.88 55.45
C GLU A 1241 -25.81 -30.09 55.34
N GLY A 1242 -26.12 -30.75 56.46
CA GLY A 1242 -27.21 -31.74 56.55
C GLY A 1242 -26.99 -33.13 55.92
N ASP A 1243 -25.80 -33.44 55.39
CA ASP A 1243 -25.53 -34.68 54.63
C ASP A 1243 -24.73 -35.75 55.41
N TYR A 1244 -24.78 -37.00 54.92
CA TYR A 1244 -23.88 -38.11 55.27
C TYR A 1244 -22.38 -37.82 55.00
N LEU A 1245 -22.06 -36.66 54.42
CA LEU A 1245 -20.70 -36.15 54.18
C LEU A 1245 -20.20 -35.21 55.28
N THR A 1246 -20.99 -34.95 56.33
CA THR A 1246 -20.57 -34.14 57.49
C THR A 1246 -19.23 -34.56 58.11
N PRO A 1247 -18.86 -35.87 58.19
CA PRO A 1247 -17.54 -36.29 58.66
C PRO A 1247 -16.36 -35.75 57.83
N MET A 1248 -16.61 -35.29 56.60
CA MET A 1248 -15.63 -34.68 55.70
C MET A 1248 -15.38 -33.20 55.98
N ASN A 1249 -16.24 -32.53 56.75
CA ASN A 1249 -16.12 -31.10 57.05
C ASN A 1249 -14.84 -30.76 57.84
N SER A 1250 -14.38 -31.66 58.71
CA SER A 1250 -13.10 -31.50 59.42
C SER A 1250 -11.90 -31.49 58.45
N TYR A 1251 -11.95 -32.34 57.41
CA TYR A 1251 -10.97 -32.36 56.35
C TYR A 1251 -11.01 -31.07 55.53
N ILE A 1252 -12.20 -30.61 55.11
CA ILE A 1252 -12.40 -29.36 54.36
C ILE A 1252 -11.80 -28.16 55.12
N ALA A 1253 -12.10 -28.03 56.40
CA ALA A 1253 -11.58 -26.94 57.23
C ALA A 1253 -10.05 -26.97 57.34
N SER A 1254 -9.45 -28.17 57.48
CA SER A 1254 -7.98 -28.32 57.51
C SER A 1254 -7.32 -28.03 56.16
N THR A 1255 -7.99 -28.35 55.06
CA THR A 1255 -7.50 -28.15 53.70
C THR A 1255 -7.66 -26.69 53.28
N TYR A 1256 -8.71 -26.01 53.74
CA TYR A 1256 -8.89 -24.56 53.54
C TYR A 1256 -7.70 -23.76 54.06
N GLN A 1257 -7.17 -24.09 55.25
CA GLN A 1257 -6.00 -23.41 55.81
C GLN A 1257 -4.72 -23.60 54.98
N LYS A 1258 -4.65 -24.65 54.15
CA LYS A 1258 -3.51 -24.88 53.25
C LYS A 1258 -3.65 -24.14 51.92
N PHE A 1259 -4.90 -23.95 51.47
CA PHE A 1259 -5.25 -23.20 50.26
C PHE A 1259 -5.05 -21.71 50.47
#